data_AF-A0A6L7VYY7-F1
#
_entry.id   AF-A0A6L7VYY7-F1
#
_cell.length_a   1.000
_cell.length_b   1.000
_cell.length_c   1.000
_cell.angle_alpha   90.00
_cell.angle_beta   90.00
_cell.angle_gamma   90.00
#
_symmetry.space_group_name_H-M   'P 1'
#
loop_
_entity.id
_entity.type
_entity.pdbx_description
1 polymer ?
#
loop_
_entity_poly.entity_id
_entity_poly.type
_entity_poly.pdbx_seq_one_letter_code
_entity_poly.pdbx_strand_id
1 'polypeptide(L)'
;MSQNVKIPRKLIEVALPLDAINAAAVREKSIRHGHPSTLHLWWARRPLAAARAVIFAQLVNDPGYQQGDGFKYGVNKKDAAVERKRLFKIIEELVRWENTTNEEVLEKARKEIRRSWREVCELNKDHLQAAELFNPDKLPDLHDPFAGGGAIPLEAQRLGLNAYASDLNPVAVLINKAMIEIPPRFSNRPPVNPDMQQNLANKARWKGATGLAEDVRYYGNWMRDQAEKRTGHLYPKVAITEEMAAQRSDLKKYVGRKLTVIAWLWARTVKSPNPAFAHVDVPLASTFMLSTRKGKEAYIEPVIKGDTYHFIVKVGKPKDPDAAKAGTKTTGRGSTFRCLLSGAPMSSNYIKGESMAGRMDAQLMAIVAEGDRGRVYLSPTTEMEAIAHEAKPEWKPDEPMNRDTPNLVSGRGYGFFTWADLFTPRQLVALTTFSDLIQEAMEQVKCDAATAGLSDNDIPLRDGGNGATAYSEAVGMYLAFALDRTSNTLCTIALWSPGREQTVTAFGRQAIPMTWYFPEVNPFAGAAGDYKVSVDGVIKGIPYEINTSGFAVQADAQTQDLSDGMIVSTDPPYYDNICYADLSDFFYVWLRRSLSSVFPDLFFTLATPKADELVATRYRHGSKDAAEAFFLDGMTQAMRRLVEQTHPGFPVTIYYAFKQSERKGNGGTSSTGWETFLEAVNQAGFQLSGTWPMHTERPTGFKKKTNALASSIILVCRKRSDDAPVISRREFLRELDVVLPEALDEMTRGVGEDLSPVAPVDLSQAIIGPGMAVFSKYAAVLEADGTPMPVRTALQLINRYLAEDDFDADTQFCLHWFEQYGWREGPYGDADTLSRAKGTSVDGVDNAGVIASGEGKVRLHRWMFGWKFRQSSPMAFQIISNAQYPKTPINWTSRTKHGSKTMDIAEKLNVGIVGAAGRGGSFRVAFEAHETARIHAVCDVREEELDAAAERLGASEKYADYETMLARSELDAVVIGTPMHFHAQQAIEALHRNIHVLSEVTAGVSVEECRALVHAATSSKAIYMMAENYTYTRPNVLVKELVRRNLFGDVYYGEGEYLHELKALNEITKWRRKWQTGIDGVTYCTHSLGPLLQWMPGDRVVRVCCAGSGHHYTDPRGDQYENQDSCVMLCQMASGGLVKIRVDMLSERPHATGNFQLQGTKGCYESARTRGGVNRVWLADICDGKNEWIDLTDLEEDYLPDMWRNPSEAALKAGHGGGDYFEIMDFIQSINGEIACPIGIHEAMDMTLPGLISQQSIVQDGAWLDVPDSRSWIEE
;
A
#
# COMPACT_ATOMS: atom_id res chain seq x y z
N MET A 1 -23.66 -20.13 -37.82
CA MET A 1 -23.49 -20.84 -36.54
C MET A 1 -22.05 -20.63 -36.13
N SER A 2 -21.78 -19.77 -35.17
CA SER A 2 -20.45 -19.69 -34.53
C SER A 2 -20.19 -21.05 -33.86
N GLN A 3 -19.15 -21.78 -34.28
CA GLN A 3 -18.76 -23.00 -33.58
C GLN A 3 -17.91 -22.57 -32.37
N ASN A 4 -18.45 -22.69 -31.16
CA ASN A 4 -17.68 -22.42 -29.94
C ASN A 4 -16.44 -23.31 -29.86
N VAL A 5 -15.32 -22.72 -29.45
CA VAL A 5 -14.05 -23.43 -29.23
C VAL A 5 -14.20 -24.40 -28.06
N LYS A 6 -13.83 -25.68 -28.26
CA LYS A 6 -13.92 -26.75 -27.25
C LYS A 6 -12.60 -26.87 -26.50
N ILE A 7 -12.55 -26.41 -25.26
CA ILE A 7 -11.32 -26.38 -24.46
C ILE A 7 -11.54 -27.13 -23.15
N PRO A 8 -10.80 -28.23 -22.90
CA PRO A 8 -10.74 -28.81 -21.57
C PRO A 8 -10.22 -27.82 -20.53
N ARG A 9 -10.73 -27.86 -19.30
CA ARG A 9 -10.09 -27.16 -18.18
C ARG A 9 -8.62 -27.56 -18.08
N LYS A 10 -7.77 -26.60 -17.74
CA LYS A 10 -6.35 -26.80 -17.49
C LYS A 10 -6.10 -27.22 -16.05
N LEU A 11 -4.98 -27.87 -15.80
CA LEU A 11 -4.61 -28.32 -14.45
C LEU A 11 -4.58 -27.13 -13.46
N ILE A 12 -4.08 -25.98 -13.91
CA ILE A 12 -4.05 -24.72 -13.14
C ILE A 12 -5.43 -24.23 -12.71
N GLU A 13 -6.52 -24.65 -13.37
CA GLU A 13 -7.87 -24.22 -13.01
C GLU A 13 -8.48 -25.11 -11.93
N VAL A 14 -7.84 -26.23 -11.59
CA VAL A 14 -8.43 -27.28 -10.76
C VAL A 14 -7.58 -27.59 -9.53
N ALA A 15 -6.28 -27.86 -9.68
CA ALA A 15 -5.45 -28.27 -8.55
C ALA A 15 -3.94 -28.09 -8.78
N LEU A 16 -3.20 -27.83 -7.70
CA LEU A 16 -1.74 -27.70 -7.67
C LEU A 16 -1.14 -28.33 -6.40
N PRO A 17 0.08 -28.91 -6.45
CA PRO A 17 0.80 -29.37 -5.27
C PRO A 17 1.49 -28.19 -4.55
N LEU A 18 0.70 -27.33 -3.90
CA LEU A 18 1.16 -26.06 -3.32
C LEU A 18 2.30 -26.22 -2.31
N ASP A 19 2.26 -27.24 -1.44
CA ASP A 19 3.31 -27.49 -0.43
C ASP A 19 4.69 -27.68 -1.07
N ALA A 20 4.77 -28.46 -2.14
CA ALA A 20 6.02 -28.71 -2.86
C ALA A 20 6.51 -27.43 -3.55
N ILE A 21 5.61 -26.67 -4.16
CA ILE A 21 5.94 -25.42 -4.86
C ILE A 21 6.45 -24.37 -3.85
N ASN A 22 5.73 -24.19 -2.74
CA ASN A 22 6.05 -23.22 -1.69
C ASN A 22 7.38 -23.57 -0.98
N ALA A 23 7.61 -24.84 -0.67
CA ALA A 23 8.88 -25.30 -0.10
C ALA A 23 10.07 -25.02 -1.04
N ALA A 24 9.89 -25.26 -2.34
CA ALA A 24 10.91 -24.97 -3.35
C ALA A 24 11.18 -23.47 -3.50
N ALA A 25 10.13 -22.65 -3.57
CA ALA A 25 10.22 -21.19 -3.68
C ALA A 25 11.01 -20.55 -2.51
N VAL A 26 10.77 -21.01 -1.28
CA VAL A 26 11.50 -20.52 -0.09
C VAL A 26 12.99 -20.93 -0.12
N ARG A 27 13.27 -22.15 -0.59
CA ARG A 27 14.64 -22.68 -0.73
C ARG A 27 15.45 -21.89 -1.77
N GLU A 28 14.83 -21.54 -2.89
CA GLU A 28 15.45 -20.84 -4.02
C GLU A 28 16.12 -19.51 -3.61
N LYS A 29 15.57 -18.78 -2.63
CA LYS A 29 16.12 -17.50 -2.16
C LYS A 29 17.55 -17.55 -1.59
N SER A 30 18.10 -18.71 -1.23
CA SER A 30 19.53 -18.86 -0.81
C SER A 30 20.48 -19.12 -1.97
N ILE A 31 19.94 -19.38 -3.16
CA ILE A 31 20.72 -19.81 -4.30
C ILE A 31 21.31 -18.57 -4.97
N ARG A 32 22.54 -18.70 -5.46
CA ARG A 32 23.39 -17.61 -5.96
C ARG A 32 24.07 -17.96 -7.29
N HIS A 33 23.42 -18.83 -8.08
CA HIS A 33 23.84 -19.25 -9.42
C HIS A 33 22.61 -19.65 -10.24
N GLY A 34 22.67 -19.55 -11.56
CA GLY A 34 21.60 -19.92 -12.50
C GLY A 34 20.28 -19.16 -12.34
N HIS A 35 20.29 -18.05 -11.58
CA HIS A 35 19.11 -17.30 -11.16
C HIS A 35 19.23 -15.82 -11.60
N PRO A 36 18.15 -15.18 -12.10
CA PRO A 36 18.17 -13.79 -12.59
C PRO A 36 18.75 -12.77 -11.60
N SER A 37 18.58 -12.99 -10.29
CA SER A 37 19.16 -12.11 -9.24
C SER A 37 20.67 -12.15 -9.10
N THR A 38 21.29 -13.19 -9.66
CA THR A 38 22.74 -13.28 -9.76
C THR A 38 23.26 -12.47 -10.94
N LEU A 39 22.43 -12.24 -11.95
CA LEU A 39 22.76 -11.44 -13.13
C LEU A 39 22.69 -9.93 -12.83
N HIS A 40 21.50 -9.41 -12.52
CA HIS A 40 21.29 -7.99 -12.21
C HIS A 40 20.39 -7.81 -10.98
N LEU A 41 20.12 -6.60 -10.49
CA LEU A 41 19.08 -6.34 -9.48
C LEU A 41 17.72 -6.02 -10.14
N TRP A 42 16.63 -6.49 -9.52
CA TRP A 42 15.24 -6.14 -9.83
C TRP A 42 14.41 -6.39 -8.57
N TRP A 43 13.49 -5.49 -8.24
CA TRP A 43 12.90 -5.38 -6.89
C TRP A 43 11.71 -6.28 -6.60
N ALA A 44 10.99 -6.72 -7.64
CA ALA A 44 9.87 -7.67 -7.55
C ALA A 44 10.16 -8.88 -8.44
N ARG A 45 10.62 -9.97 -7.84
CA ARG A 45 11.02 -11.17 -8.58
C ARG A 45 10.24 -12.38 -8.11
N ARG A 46 9.67 -13.10 -9.07
CA ARG A 46 8.99 -14.37 -8.81
C ARG A 46 10.00 -15.52 -8.66
N PRO A 47 9.77 -16.46 -7.74
CA PRO A 47 10.53 -17.70 -7.68
C PRO A 47 10.41 -18.46 -9.00
N LEU A 48 11.53 -18.94 -9.56
CA LEU A 48 11.54 -19.71 -10.80
C LEU A 48 10.75 -21.03 -10.63
N ALA A 49 10.81 -21.64 -9.46
CA ALA A 49 10.01 -22.83 -9.15
C ALA A 49 8.50 -22.58 -9.33
N ALA A 50 8.01 -21.42 -8.88
CA ALA A 50 6.61 -21.02 -9.02
C ALA A 50 6.26 -20.74 -10.49
N ALA A 51 7.09 -19.95 -11.20
CA ALA A 51 6.91 -19.67 -12.62
C ALA A 51 6.80 -20.95 -13.46
N ARG A 52 7.72 -21.89 -13.26
CA ARG A 52 7.74 -23.18 -13.97
C ARG A 52 6.49 -24.03 -13.69
N ALA A 53 6.07 -24.13 -12.44
CA ALA A 53 4.90 -24.93 -12.05
C ALA A 53 3.61 -24.37 -12.66
N VAL A 54 3.45 -23.04 -12.63
CA VAL A 54 2.26 -22.35 -13.16
C VAL A 54 2.18 -22.49 -14.67
N ILE A 55 3.27 -22.22 -15.40
CA ILE A 55 3.29 -22.36 -16.87
C ILE A 55 2.99 -23.81 -17.25
N PHE A 56 3.60 -24.80 -16.58
CA PHE A 56 3.30 -26.21 -16.86
C PHE A 56 1.80 -26.52 -16.64
N ALA A 57 1.25 -26.13 -15.50
CA ALA A 57 -0.15 -26.38 -15.17
C ALA A 57 -1.14 -25.58 -16.05
N GLN A 58 -0.73 -24.43 -16.57
CA GLN A 58 -1.47 -23.61 -17.53
C GLN A 58 -1.60 -24.30 -18.89
N LEU A 59 -0.56 -25.05 -19.29
CA LEU A 59 -0.50 -25.70 -20.60
C LEU A 59 -1.13 -27.10 -20.60
N VAL A 60 -1.08 -27.81 -19.49
CA VAL A 60 -1.54 -29.20 -19.36
C VAL A 60 -3.04 -29.28 -19.06
N ASN A 61 -3.75 -30.18 -19.76
CA ASN A 61 -5.18 -30.42 -19.56
C ASN A 61 -5.43 -31.15 -18.22
N ASP A 62 -6.49 -30.77 -17.53
CA ASP A 62 -7.02 -31.56 -16.42
C ASP A 62 -7.72 -32.83 -16.95
N PRO A 63 -7.47 -34.02 -16.38
CA PRO A 63 -8.11 -35.26 -16.83
C PRO A 63 -9.57 -35.42 -16.38
N GLY A 64 -10.10 -34.49 -15.57
CA GLY A 64 -11.42 -34.58 -14.95
C GLY A 64 -12.59 -34.54 -15.95
N TYR A 65 -13.71 -35.12 -15.51
CA TYR A 65 -14.96 -35.16 -16.27
C TYR A 65 -15.55 -33.75 -16.45
N GLN A 66 -15.85 -33.38 -17.70
CA GLN A 66 -16.46 -32.09 -18.06
C GLN A 66 -17.64 -32.33 -19.02
N GLN A 67 -18.75 -31.65 -18.79
CA GLN A 67 -19.98 -31.75 -19.59
C GLN A 67 -20.71 -30.40 -19.62
N GLY A 68 -20.96 -29.86 -20.81
CA GLY A 68 -21.57 -28.54 -21.02
C GLY A 68 -21.31 -28.02 -22.43
N ASP A 69 -22.01 -26.96 -22.87
CA ASP A 69 -21.76 -26.25 -24.14
C ASP A 69 -21.69 -27.16 -25.40
N GLY A 70 -22.42 -28.27 -25.37
CA GLY A 70 -22.48 -29.22 -26.48
C GLY A 70 -21.30 -30.20 -26.58
N PHE A 71 -20.44 -30.30 -25.56
CA PHE A 71 -19.29 -31.21 -25.56
C PHE A 71 -19.08 -31.91 -24.20
N LYS A 72 -18.46 -33.11 -24.24
CA LYS A 72 -18.16 -33.95 -23.08
C LYS A 72 -16.73 -34.47 -23.18
N TYR A 73 -15.94 -34.28 -22.12
CA TYR A 73 -14.51 -34.61 -22.07
C TYR A 73 -14.12 -35.26 -20.75
N GLY A 74 -13.00 -35.98 -20.76
CA GLY A 74 -12.35 -36.48 -19.56
C GLY A 74 -12.88 -37.82 -19.06
N VAL A 75 -12.33 -38.25 -17.94
CA VAL A 75 -12.62 -39.53 -17.29
C VAL A 75 -13.39 -39.33 -15.99
N ASN A 76 -13.90 -40.39 -15.38
CA ASN A 76 -14.61 -40.30 -14.11
C ASN A 76 -13.70 -39.77 -12.97
N LYS A 77 -14.30 -39.35 -11.85
CA LYS A 77 -13.59 -38.75 -10.70
C LYS A 77 -12.40 -39.60 -10.20
N LYS A 78 -12.51 -40.94 -10.21
CA LYS A 78 -11.46 -41.84 -9.71
C LYS A 78 -10.26 -41.90 -10.64
N ASP A 79 -10.49 -42.07 -11.93
CA ASP A 79 -9.41 -42.12 -12.93
C ASP A 79 -8.72 -40.76 -13.07
N ALA A 80 -9.48 -39.67 -12.93
CA ALA A 80 -8.95 -38.31 -12.92
C ALA A 80 -7.99 -38.08 -11.74
N ALA A 81 -8.32 -38.58 -10.54
CA ALA A 81 -7.44 -38.47 -9.37
C ALA A 81 -6.10 -39.21 -9.57
N VAL A 82 -6.13 -40.41 -10.18
CA VAL A 82 -4.92 -41.19 -10.50
C VAL A 82 -4.02 -40.43 -11.47
N GLU A 83 -4.59 -39.87 -12.53
CA GLU A 83 -3.83 -39.12 -13.54
C GLU A 83 -3.30 -37.78 -12.98
N ARG A 84 -4.09 -37.06 -12.17
CA ARG A 84 -3.62 -35.85 -11.45
C ARG A 84 -2.41 -36.15 -10.57
N LYS A 85 -2.41 -37.28 -9.85
CA LYS A 85 -1.25 -37.71 -9.05
C LYS A 85 0.01 -37.90 -9.90
N ARG A 86 -0.13 -38.44 -11.12
CA ARG A 86 1.00 -38.55 -12.06
C ARG A 86 1.50 -37.16 -12.48
N LEU A 87 0.59 -36.25 -12.81
CA LEU A 87 0.92 -34.87 -13.20
C LEU A 87 1.59 -34.08 -12.05
N PHE A 88 1.12 -34.26 -10.81
CA PHE A 88 1.73 -33.64 -9.63
C PHE A 88 3.16 -34.11 -9.39
N LYS A 89 3.46 -35.39 -9.60
CA LYS A 89 4.84 -35.89 -9.53
C LYS A 89 5.76 -35.17 -10.52
N ILE A 90 5.28 -34.86 -11.73
CA ILE A 90 6.05 -34.07 -12.69
C ILE A 90 6.31 -32.66 -12.13
N ILE A 91 5.31 -32.00 -11.56
CA ILE A 91 5.48 -30.68 -10.92
C ILE A 91 6.47 -30.76 -9.74
N GLU A 92 6.33 -31.75 -8.85
CA GLU A 92 7.23 -31.97 -7.71
C GLU A 92 8.69 -32.19 -8.12
N GLU A 93 8.92 -32.84 -9.26
CA GLU A 93 10.24 -32.97 -9.86
C GLU A 93 10.69 -31.64 -10.48
N LEU A 94 9.82 -30.96 -11.23
CA LEU A 94 10.11 -29.70 -11.91
C LEU A 94 10.49 -28.58 -10.94
N VAL A 95 9.82 -28.44 -9.80
CA VAL A 95 10.04 -27.32 -8.86
C VAL A 95 11.37 -27.41 -8.12
N ARG A 96 12.01 -28.59 -8.08
CA ARG A 96 13.30 -28.77 -7.42
C ARG A 96 14.37 -28.00 -8.17
N TRP A 97 15.14 -27.21 -7.42
CA TRP A 97 16.22 -26.41 -8.01
C TRP A 97 17.23 -27.26 -8.79
N GLU A 98 17.56 -28.45 -8.27
CA GLU A 98 18.49 -29.39 -8.88
C GLU A 98 18.04 -29.87 -10.27
N ASN A 99 16.73 -29.79 -10.55
CA ASN A 99 16.14 -30.21 -11.81
C ASN A 99 15.90 -29.06 -12.80
N THR A 100 16.26 -27.82 -12.45
CA THR A 100 16.06 -26.63 -13.31
C THR A 100 16.72 -26.74 -14.69
N THR A 101 17.78 -27.56 -14.82
CA THR A 101 18.46 -27.85 -16.10
C THR A 101 18.49 -29.36 -16.41
N ASN A 102 17.71 -30.18 -15.70
CA ASN A 102 17.65 -31.61 -15.95
C ASN A 102 16.78 -31.90 -17.17
N GLU A 103 17.40 -32.14 -18.32
CA GLU A 103 16.73 -32.40 -19.58
C GLU A 103 15.80 -33.63 -19.56
N GLU A 104 16.06 -34.64 -18.74
CA GLU A 104 15.14 -35.78 -18.62
C GLU A 104 13.79 -35.35 -18.00
N VAL A 105 13.85 -34.52 -16.96
CA VAL A 105 12.66 -33.99 -16.28
C VAL A 105 11.95 -32.97 -17.16
N LEU A 106 12.70 -32.06 -17.79
CA LEU A 106 12.14 -31.06 -18.71
C LEU A 106 11.48 -31.72 -19.93
N GLU A 107 12.08 -32.76 -20.51
CA GLU A 107 11.47 -33.45 -21.65
C GLU A 107 10.23 -34.27 -21.27
N LYS A 108 10.16 -34.82 -20.05
CA LYS A 108 8.90 -35.40 -19.52
C LYS A 108 7.79 -34.36 -19.49
N ALA A 109 8.08 -33.15 -19.00
CA ALA A 109 7.13 -32.05 -18.97
C ALA A 109 6.72 -31.58 -20.38
N ARG A 110 7.69 -31.35 -21.28
CA ARG A 110 7.48 -30.97 -22.69
C ARG A 110 6.59 -31.99 -23.42
N LYS A 111 6.79 -33.29 -23.21
CA LYS A 111 5.95 -34.35 -23.78
C LYS A 111 4.50 -34.24 -23.33
N GLU A 112 4.27 -33.98 -22.04
CA GLU A 112 2.91 -33.82 -21.51
C GLU A 112 2.22 -32.56 -22.06
N ILE A 113 2.95 -31.46 -22.18
CA ILE A 113 2.46 -30.22 -22.81
C ILE A 113 2.05 -30.50 -24.26
N ARG A 114 2.91 -31.15 -25.05
CA ARG A 114 2.60 -31.50 -26.46
C ARG A 114 1.40 -32.46 -26.57
N ARG A 115 1.29 -33.44 -25.66
CA ARG A 115 0.15 -34.35 -25.60
C ARG A 115 -1.15 -33.57 -25.36
N SER A 116 -1.17 -32.74 -24.32
CA SER A 116 -2.33 -31.90 -23.98
C SER A 116 -2.71 -30.96 -25.13
N TRP A 117 -1.73 -30.39 -25.82
CA TRP A 117 -1.98 -29.53 -26.97
C TRP A 117 -2.59 -30.25 -28.16
N ARG A 118 -2.07 -31.43 -28.51
CA ARG A 118 -2.63 -32.26 -29.59
C ARG A 118 -4.05 -32.70 -29.29
N GLU A 119 -4.36 -33.01 -28.04
CA GLU A 119 -5.74 -33.28 -27.61
C GLU A 119 -6.66 -32.07 -27.84
N VAL A 120 -6.23 -30.85 -27.46
CA VAL A 120 -6.99 -29.62 -27.73
C VAL A 120 -7.17 -29.37 -29.22
N CYS A 121 -6.14 -29.60 -30.04
CA CYS A 121 -6.22 -29.42 -31.48
C CYS A 121 -7.21 -30.40 -32.11
N GLU A 122 -7.20 -31.67 -31.71
CA GLU A 122 -8.13 -32.69 -32.21
C GLU A 122 -9.59 -32.34 -31.90
N LEU A 123 -9.87 -31.77 -30.72
CA LEU A 123 -11.22 -31.34 -30.35
C LEU A 123 -11.74 -30.18 -31.22
N ASN A 124 -10.84 -29.38 -31.78
CA ASN A 124 -11.14 -28.19 -32.57
C ASN A 124 -10.78 -28.33 -34.05
N LYS A 125 -10.51 -29.55 -34.54
CA LYS A 125 -10.09 -29.78 -35.93
C LYS A 125 -11.09 -29.30 -36.98
N ASP A 126 -12.38 -29.27 -36.62
CA ASP A 126 -13.47 -28.83 -37.50
C ASP A 126 -13.77 -27.32 -37.38
N HIS A 127 -13.03 -26.59 -36.53
CA HIS A 127 -13.19 -25.14 -36.33
C HIS A 127 -12.73 -24.34 -37.56
N LEU A 128 -13.40 -23.24 -37.88
CA LEU A 128 -13.12 -22.43 -39.08
C LEU A 128 -11.68 -21.87 -39.13
N GLN A 129 -11.09 -21.60 -37.96
CA GLN A 129 -9.70 -21.15 -37.81
C GLN A 129 -8.75 -22.24 -37.30
N ALA A 130 -9.07 -23.53 -37.48
CA ALA A 130 -8.26 -24.63 -36.96
C ALA A 130 -6.80 -24.61 -37.43
N ALA A 131 -6.55 -24.23 -38.69
CA ALA A 131 -5.19 -24.16 -39.24
C ALA A 131 -4.32 -23.07 -38.59
N GLU A 132 -4.94 -21.99 -38.11
CA GLU A 132 -4.27 -20.83 -37.52
C GLU A 132 -4.12 -20.99 -36.00
N LEU A 133 -5.21 -21.36 -35.31
CA LEU A 133 -5.27 -21.41 -33.85
C LEU A 133 -4.99 -22.80 -33.24
N PHE A 134 -5.14 -23.88 -33.99
CA PHE A 134 -5.12 -25.25 -33.45
C PHE A 134 -4.19 -26.18 -34.23
N ASN A 135 -2.95 -25.72 -34.47
CA ASN A 135 -1.94 -26.51 -35.16
C ASN A 135 -1.28 -27.54 -34.21
N PRO A 136 -1.43 -28.86 -34.43
CA PRO A 136 -0.92 -29.90 -33.53
C PRO A 136 0.61 -30.02 -33.49
N ASP A 137 1.31 -29.42 -34.47
CA ASP A 137 2.78 -29.45 -34.58
C ASP A 137 3.44 -28.15 -34.10
N LYS A 138 2.66 -27.10 -33.82
CA LYS A 138 3.14 -25.81 -33.31
C LYS A 138 2.36 -25.41 -32.07
N LEU A 139 3.04 -25.39 -30.92
CA LEU A 139 2.53 -24.75 -29.71
C LEU A 139 2.49 -23.23 -29.90
N PRO A 140 1.47 -22.52 -29.38
CA PRO A 140 1.52 -21.06 -29.33
C PRO A 140 2.71 -20.56 -28.50
N ASP A 141 3.21 -19.38 -28.82
CA ASP A 141 4.30 -18.74 -28.09
C ASP A 141 3.78 -18.12 -26.78
N LEU A 142 4.67 -17.84 -25.82
CA LEU A 142 4.30 -17.22 -24.53
C LEU A 142 4.77 -15.77 -24.48
N HIS A 143 3.91 -14.87 -24.01
CA HIS A 143 4.23 -13.46 -23.77
C HIS A 143 4.03 -13.06 -22.30
N ASP A 144 5.00 -12.34 -21.76
CA ASP A 144 4.88 -11.59 -20.50
C ASP A 144 4.99 -10.07 -20.76
N PRO A 145 3.87 -9.33 -20.72
CA PRO A 145 3.83 -7.88 -20.98
C PRO A 145 4.37 -7.01 -19.82
N PHE A 146 4.65 -7.61 -18.66
CA PHE A 146 5.24 -6.96 -17.48
C PHE A 146 6.47 -7.76 -17.02
N ALA A 147 7.36 -8.09 -17.96
CA ALA A 147 8.37 -9.11 -17.77
C ALA A 147 9.36 -8.83 -16.64
N GLY A 148 9.60 -7.56 -16.30
CA GLY A 148 10.41 -7.14 -15.16
C GLY A 148 11.74 -7.89 -15.06
N GLY A 149 11.88 -8.76 -14.05
CA GLY A 149 13.10 -9.52 -13.79
C GLY A 149 13.34 -10.76 -14.67
N GLY A 150 12.40 -11.09 -15.57
CA GLY A 150 12.53 -12.14 -16.58
C GLY A 150 12.33 -13.59 -16.10
N ALA A 151 11.67 -13.80 -14.96
CA ALA A 151 11.45 -15.14 -14.41
C ALA A 151 10.50 -16.00 -15.27
N ILE A 152 9.37 -15.43 -15.69
CA ILE A 152 8.32 -16.14 -16.44
C ILE A 152 8.81 -16.50 -17.86
N PRO A 153 9.34 -15.56 -18.66
CA PRO A 153 9.88 -15.88 -20.00
C PRO A 153 10.99 -16.93 -19.97
N LEU A 154 11.87 -16.88 -18.97
CA LEU A 154 12.96 -17.85 -18.81
C LEU A 154 12.45 -19.28 -18.63
N GLU A 155 11.44 -19.45 -17.77
CA GLU A 155 10.87 -20.77 -17.50
C GLU A 155 10.01 -21.28 -18.65
N ALA A 156 9.37 -20.38 -19.41
CA ALA A 156 8.70 -20.74 -20.65
C ALA A 156 9.67 -21.36 -21.66
N GLN A 157 10.86 -20.78 -21.85
CA GLN A 157 11.87 -21.37 -22.73
C GLN A 157 12.38 -22.73 -22.25
N ARG A 158 12.57 -22.91 -20.93
CA ARG A 158 12.93 -24.21 -20.35
C ARG A 158 11.87 -25.27 -20.61
N LEU A 159 10.60 -24.88 -20.60
CA LEU A 159 9.46 -25.74 -20.96
C LEU A 159 9.24 -25.89 -22.47
N GLY A 160 10.11 -25.30 -23.31
CA GLY A 160 10.13 -25.52 -24.76
C GLY A 160 9.28 -24.56 -25.59
N LEU A 161 8.81 -23.45 -25.02
CA LEU A 161 8.08 -22.41 -25.75
C LEU A 161 9.04 -21.31 -26.22
N ASN A 162 8.74 -20.65 -27.35
CA ASN A 162 9.37 -19.36 -27.60
C ASN A 162 8.78 -18.35 -26.62
N ALA A 163 9.64 -17.48 -26.08
CA ALA A 163 9.24 -16.53 -25.06
C ALA A 163 9.41 -15.09 -25.55
N TYR A 164 8.35 -14.31 -25.42
CA TYR A 164 8.33 -12.88 -25.64
C TYR A 164 8.24 -12.20 -24.29
N ALA A 165 9.02 -11.14 -24.13
CA ALA A 165 9.04 -10.31 -22.94
C ALA A 165 8.91 -8.85 -23.37
N SER A 166 7.95 -8.13 -22.80
CA SER A 166 7.92 -6.67 -22.91
C SER A 166 7.89 -6.02 -21.54
N ASP A 167 8.43 -4.81 -21.48
CA ASP A 167 8.36 -3.95 -20.30
C ASP A 167 8.51 -2.48 -20.73
N LEU A 168 7.87 -1.56 -20.02
CA LEU A 168 8.05 -0.13 -20.24
C LEU A 168 9.47 0.32 -19.83
N ASN A 169 10.05 -0.34 -18.83
CA ASN A 169 11.33 0.03 -18.23
C ASN A 169 12.50 -0.57 -19.02
N PRO A 170 13.40 0.26 -19.59
CA PRO A 170 14.50 -0.22 -20.43
C PRO A 170 15.50 -1.11 -19.69
N VAL A 171 15.65 -0.95 -18.36
CA VAL A 171 16.51 -1.81 -17.54
C VAL A 171 15.94 -3.23 -17.47
N ALA A 172 14.61 -3.37 -17.30
CA ALA A 172 13.95 -4.67 -17.35
C ALA A 172 14.08 -5.33 -18.72
N VAL A 173 13.93 -4.57 -19.80
CA VAL A 173 14.10 -5.06 -21.18
C VAL A 173 15.49 -5.63 -21.39
N LEU A 174 16.55 -4.93 -20.95
CA LEU A 174 17.92 -5.44 -21.05
C LEU A 174 18.15 -6.71 -20.22
N ILE A 175 17.60 -6.77 -19.00
CA ILE A 175 17.67 -7.99 -18.19
C ILE A 175 17.05 -9.16 -18.97
N ASN A 176 15.89 -8.95 -19.58
CA ASN A 176 15.24 -9.97 -20.40
C ASN A 176 16.08 -10.35 -21.63
N LYS A 177 16.64 -9.38 -22.38
CA LYS A 177 17.56 -9.69 -23.49
C LYS A 177 18.70 -10.61 -23.06
N ALA A 178 19.30 -10.32 -21.91
CA ALA A 178 20.39 -11.10 -21.34
C ALA A 178 19.97 -12.50 -20.85
N MET A 179 18.71 -12.68 -20.48
CA MET A 179 18.20 -13.95 -19.96
C MET A 179 17.66 -14.85 -21.07
N ILE A 180 16.90 -14.31 -22.03
CA ILE A 180 16.10 -15.13 -22.97
C ILE A 180 16.48 -14.96 -24.44
N GLU A 181 17.11 -13.85 -24.83
CA GLU A 181 17.37 -13.54 -26.25
C GLU A 181 18.81 -13.86 -26.65
N ILE A 182 19.79 -13.44 -25.86
CA ILE A 182 21.23 -13.58 -26.16
C ILE A 182 21.75 -15.01 -25.94
N PRO A 183 21.45 -15.70 -24.82
CA PRO A 183 21.98 -17.04 -24.59
C PRO A 183 21.65 -18.07 -25.69
N PRO A 184 20.40 -18.21 -26.18
CA PRO A 184 20.11 -19.14 -27.27
C PRO A 184 20.75 -18.71 -28.59
N ARG A 185 20.92 -17.40 -28.84
CA ARG A 185 21.51 -16.86 -30.07
C ARG A 185 22.97 -17.27 -30.26
N PHE A 186 23.72 -17.35 -29.17
CA PHE A 186 25.14 -17.72 -29.18
C PHE A 186 25.39 -19.10 -28.56
N SER A 187 24.35 -19.94 -28.50
CA SER A 187 24.43 -21.30 -27.95
C SER A 187 25.39 -22.19 -28.75
N ASN A 188 26.11 -23.05 -28.05
CA ASN A 188 27.08 -24.03 -28.56
C ASN A 188 28.25 -23.43 -29.35
N ARG A 189 28.56 -22.14 -29.13
CA ARG A 189 29.71 -21.48 -29.74
C ARG A 189 30.93 -21.57 -28.82
N PRO A 190 32.14 -21.82 -29.35
CA PRO A 190 33.37 -21.70 -28.58
C PRO A 190 33.65 -20.23 -28.23
N PRO A 191 34.36 -19.95 -27.13
CA PRO A 191 34.81 -18.60 -26.81
C PRO A 191 35.77 -18.07 -27.89
N VAL A 192 35.75 -16.77 -28.15
CA VAL A 192 36.59 -16.10 -29.14
C VAL A 192 37.92 -15.60 -28.57
N ASN A 193 38.07 -15.55 -27.24
CA ASN A 193 39.29 -15.04 -26.64
C ASN A 193 40.55 -15.83 -27.05
N PRO A 194 41.70 -15.15 -27.24
CA PRO A 194 42.91 -15.77 -27.76
C PRO A 194 43.44 -16.95 -26.92
N ASP A 195 43.36 -16.85 -25.60
CA ASP A 195 43.90 -17.86 -24.66
C ASP A 195 43.19 -19.22 -24.82
N MET A 196 41.87 -19.19 -24.99
CA MET A 196 41.08 -20.40 -25.20
C MET A 196 41.20 -20.91 -26.63
N GLN A 197 41.32 -20.02 -27.62
CA GLN A 197 41.48 -20.40 -29.03
C GLN A 197 42.73 -21.26 -29.27
N GLN A 198 43.84 -20.97 -28.57
CA GLN A 198 45.07 -21.75 -28.64
C GLN A 198 44.93 -23.19 -28.08
N ASN A 199 43.88 -23.47 -27.30
CA ASN A 199 43.66 -24.73 -26.59
C ASN A 199 42.38 -25.49 -27.05
N LEU A 200 41.81 -25.14 -28.22
CA LEU A 200 40.57 -25.73 -28.77
C LEU A 200 40.75 -27.16 -29.33
N ALA A 201 41.21 -28.11 -28.50
CA ALA A 201 41.35 -29.51 -28.92
C ALA A 201 40.02 -30.29 -29.02
N ASN A 202 38.87 -29.71 -28.61
CA ASN A 202 37.57 -30.37 -28.73
C ASN A 202 36.39 -29.38 -28.74
N LYS A 203 35.75 -29.16 -29.91
CA LYS A 203 34.52 -28.34 -30.04
C LYS A 203 33.35 -28.90 -29.21
N ALA A 204 33.36 -30.20 -28.90
CA ALA A 204 32.34 -30.87 -28.09
C ALA A 204 32.26 -30.42 -26.61
N ARG A 205 33.14 -29.51 -26.16
CA ARG A 205 33.20 -29.03 -24.78
C ARG A 205 32.24 -27.88 -24.45
N TRP A 206 31.79 -27.13 -25.44
CA TRP A 206 31.03 -25.88 -25.23
C TRP A 206 29.54 -26.12 -25.47
N LYS A 207 28.83 -26.57 -24.43
CA LYS A 207 27.37 -26.73 -24.44
C LYS A 207 26.72 -25.39 -24.12
N GLY A 208 25.71 -24.97 -24.87
CA GLY A 208 24.92 -23.81 -24.52
C GLY A 208 25.71 -22.49 -24.60
N ALA A 209 25.36 -21.51 -23.78
CA ALA A 209 26.05 -20.21 -23.72
C ALA A 209 27.39 -20.21 -22.94
N THR A 210 28.04 -21.36 -22.78
CA THR A 210 29.28 -21.47 -21.97
C THR A 210 30.48 -20.77 -22.60
N GLY A 211 30.60 -20.75 -23.93
CA GLY A 211 31.66 -19.98 -24.61
C GLY A 211 31.52 -18.48 -24.38
N LEU A 212 30.30 -17.95 -24.49
CA LEU A 212 29.98 -16.55 -24.20
C LEU A 212 30.37 -16.17 -22.77
N ALA A 213 30.05 -17.02 -21.79
CA ALA A 213 30.41 -16.78 -20.39
C ALA A 213 31.92 -16.77 -20.13
N GLU A 214 32.70 -17.58 -20.85
CA GLU A 214 34.15 -17.56 -20.74
C GLU A 214 34.76 -16.31 -21.39
N ASP A 215 34.16 -15.79 -22.46
CA ASP A 215 34.57 -14.49 -22.99
C ASP A 215 34.23 -13.34 -22.02
N VAL A 216 33.02 -13.31 -21.45
CA VAL A 216 32.67 -12.33 -20.41
C VAL A 216 33.67 -12.40 -19.23
N ARG A 217 34.13 -13.60 -18.86
CA ARG A 217 35.19 -13.78 -17.85
C ARG A 217 36.51 -13.16 -18.28
N TYR A 218 36.95 -13.51 -19.49
CA TYR A 218 38.24 -13.10 -20.02
C TYR A 218 38.31 -11.57 -20.14
N TYR A 219 37.36 -10.97 -20.87
CA TYR A 219 37.34 -9.53 -21.08
C TYR A 219 37.01 -8.76 -19.81
N GLY A 220 36.24 -9.33 -18.88
CA GLY A 220 36.03 -8.74 -17.55
C GLY A 220 37.31 -8.68 -16.70
N ASN A 221 38.15 -9.72 -16.76
CA ASN A 221 39.48 -9.68 -16.12
C ASN A 221 40.41 -8.70 -16.84
N TRP A 222 40.40 -8.68 -18.17
CA TRP A 222 41.16 -7.71 -18.96
C TRP A 222 40.78 -6.27 -18.58
N MET A 223 39.48 -5.95 -18.51
CA MET A 223 38.99 -4.64 -18.09
C MET A 223 39.47 -4.29 -16.68
N ARG A 224 39.39 -5.24 -15.73
CA ARG A 224 39.92 -5.05 -14.37
C ARG A 224 41.39 -4.67 -14.38
N ASP A 225 42.21 -5.35 -15.18
CA ASP A 225 43.65 -5.10 -15.26
C ASP A 225 43.97 -3.77 -15.94
N GLN A 226 43.22 -3.38 -16.97
CA GLN A 226 43.37 -2.06 -17.60
C GLN A 226 42.94 -0.93 -16.67
N ALA A 227 41.84 -1.11 -15.93
CA ALA A 227 41.38 -0.16 -14.95
C ALA A 227 42.41 0.02 -13.81
N GLU A 228 43.02 -1.07 -13.32
CA GLU A 228 44.08 -0.98 -12.29
C GLU A 228 45.30 -0.21 -12.80
N LYS A 229 45.69 -0.38 -14.08
CA LYS A 229 46.79 0.42 -14.65
C LYS A 229 46.47 1.92 -14.67
N ARG A 230 45.22 2.30 -14.96
CA ARG A 230 44.78 3.69 -15.08
C ARG A 230 44.53 4.36 -13.72
N THR A 231 43.90 3.65 -12.78
CA THR A 231 43.40 4.24 -11.52
C THR A 231 43.92 3.56 -10.26
N GLY A 232 44.71 2.48 -10.35
CA GLY A 232 45.22 1.72 -9.19
C GLY A 232 46.12 2.53 -8.25
N HIS A 233 46.73 3.62 -8.73
CA HIS A 233 47.48 4.54 -7.87
C HIS A 233 46.61 5.23 -6.81
N LEU A 234 45.30 5.38 -7.05
CA LEU A 234 44.31 5.89 -6.09
C LEU A 234 43.90 4.85 -5.03
N TYR A 235 44.33 3.60 -5.20
CA TYR A 235 44.02 2.45 -4.34
C TYR A 235 45.30 1.76 -3.82
N PRO A 236 46.18 2.50 -3.12
CA PRO A 236 47.49 2.00 -2.72
C PRO A 236 47.38 0.88 -1.68
N LYS A 237 48.41 0.02 -1.65
CA LYS A 237 48.65 -0.90 -0.54
C LYS A 237 49.12 -0.14 0.69
N VAL A 238 48.85 -0.67 1.89
CA VAL A 238 49.28 -0.08 3.16
C VAL A 238 50.50 -0.81 3.71
N ALA A 239 51.58 -0.08 3.99
CA ALA A 239 52.78 -0.64 4.63
C ALA A 239 52.59 -0.73 6.14
N ILE A 240 52.89 -1.88 6.74
CA ILE A 240 52.84 -2.04 8.20
C ILE A 240 54.18 -1.65 8.81
N THR A 241 54.19 -0.58 9.61
CA THR A 241 55.39 -0.06 10.26
C THR A 241 55.58 -0.64 11.67
N GLU A 242 56.79 -0.50 12.22
CA GLU A 242 57.06 -0.87 13.62
C GLU A 242 56.20 -0.06 14.60
N GLU A 243 55.98 1.22 14.30
CA GLU A 243 55.14 2.12 15.11
C GLU A 243 53.69 1.61 15.19
N MET A 244 53.09 1.20 14.06
CA MET A 244 51.74 0.61 14.05
C MET A 244 51.67 -0.67 14.90
N ALA A 245 52.74 -1.47 14.91
CA ALA A 245 52.79 -2.73 15.63
C ALA A 245 53.20 -2.62 17.11
N ALA A 246 53.67 -1.45 17.56
CA ALA A 246 54.23 -1.23 18.90
C ALA A 246 53.27 -1.67 20.02
N GLN A 247 51.97 -1.39 19.85
CA GLN A 247 50.91 -1.76 20.80
C GLN A 247 49.86 -2.72 20.23
N ARG A 248 50.11 -3.31 19.04
CA ARG A 248 49.19 -4.20 18.31
C ARG A 248 49.90 -5.50 17.97
N SER A 249 49.82 -6.49 18.86
CA SER A 249 50.49 -7.78 18.71
C SER A 249 50.05 -8.54 17.45
N ASP A 250 48.82 -8.31 16.98
CA ASP A 250 48.27 -8.85 15.74
C ASP A 250 48.97 -8.34 14.48
N LEU A 251 49.62 -7.17 14.54
CA LEU A 251 50.32 -6.54 13.42
C LEU A 251 51.82 -6.93 13.33
N LYS A 252 52.43 -7.43 14.41
CA LYS A 252 53.89 -7.72 14.46
C LYS A 252 54.38 -8.61 13.32
N LYS A 253 53.59 -9.60 12.93
CA LYS A 253 53.94 -10.54 11.84
C LYS A 253 53.88 -9.93 10.43
N TYR A 254 53.29 -8.74 10.29
CA TYR A 254 53.16 -8.03 9.03
C TYR A 254 54.14 -6.85 8.89
N VAL A 255 54.91 -6.52 9.93
CA VAL A 255 55.88 -5.41 9.88
C VAL A 255 56.80 -5.56 8.66
N GLY A 256 56.94 -4.48 7.89
CA GLY A 256 57.71 -4.43 6.64
C GLY A 256 56.98 -4.95 5.40
N ARG A 257 55.77 -5.52 5.55
CA ARG A 257 54.93 -5.96 4.41
C ARG A 257 53.98 -4.84 3.97
N LYS A 258 53.67 -4.82 2.67
CA LYS A 258 52.59 -4.00 2.08
C LYS A 258 51.34 -4.87 1.92
N LEU A 259 50.28 -4.57 2.67
CA LEU A 259 49.02 -5.31 2.62
C LEU A 259 48.05 -4.66 1.62
N THR A 260 47.30 -5.47 0.89
CA THR A 260 46.24 -4.99 -0.01
C THR A 260 45.10 -4.42 0.82
N VAL A 261 44.69 -3.19 0.55
CA VAL A 261 43.51 -2.58 1.18
C VAL A 261 42.25 -3.09 0.48
N ILE A 262 41.28 -3.52 1.28
CA ILE A 262 39.99 -4.05 0.84
C ILE A 262 38.94 -2.94 0.84
N ALA A 263 38.92 -2.12 1.89
CA ALA A 263 37.99 -1.01 2.01
C ALA A 263 38.50 0.09 2.95
N TRP A 264 38.11 1.33 2.68
CA TRP A 264 38.21 2.48 3.57
C TRP A 264 36.82 2.74 4.16
N LEU A 265 36.71 2.79 5.48
CA LEU A 265 35.42 2.98 6.16
C LEU A 265 35.28 4.43 6.59
N TRP A 266 34.28 5.11 6.04
CA TRP A 266 34.04 6.54 6.25
C TRP A 266 32.78 6.75 7.10
N ALA A 267 32.80 7.77 7.97
CA ALA A 267 31.59 8.29 8.62
C ALA A 267 31.25 9.64 8.01
N ARG A 268 29.97 9.88 7.74
CA ARG A 268 29.48 11.22 7.39
C ARG A 268 29.63 12.17 8.57
N THR A 269 29.81 13.45 8.31
CA THR A 269 29.97 14.48 9.35
C THR A 269 28.99 15.63 9.16
N VAL A 270 28.63 16.33 10.23
CA VAL A 270 27.88 17.60 10.22
C VAL A 270 28.44 18.54 11.28
N LYS A 271 28.17 19.85 11.20
CA LYS A 271 28.62 20.80 12.23
C LYS A 271 27.96 20.56 13.58
N SER A 272 28.72 20.74 14.66
CA SER A 272 28.19 20.63 16.02
C SER A 272 27.10 21.69 16.28
N PRO A 273 25.95 21.33 16.87
CA PRO A 273 24.90 22.29 17.26
C PRO A 273 25.31 23.13 18.47
N ASN A 274 26.38 22.73 19.18
CA ASN A 274 26.91 23.50 20.30
C ASN A 274 27.79 24.64 19.76
N PRO A 275 27.47 25.93 20.05
CA PRO A 275 28.23 27.08 19.56
C PRO A 275 29.73 27.03 19.84
N ALA A 276 30.16 26.45 20.98
CA ALA A 276 31.57 26.32 21.33
C ALA A 276 32.36 25.46 20.34
N PHE A 277 31.69 24.51 19.67
CA PHE A 277 32.28 23.57 18.72
C PHE A 277 31.69 23.71 17.31
N ALA A 278 31.00 24.82 16.99
CA ALA A 278 30.30 25.00 15.72
C ALA A 278 31.23 24.90 14.48
N HIS A 279 32.54 25.07 14.68
CA HIS A 279 33.56 24.91 13.63
C HIS A 279 33.92 23.43 13.35
N VAL A 280 33.59 22.52 14.26
CA VAL A 280 33.99 21.10 14.22
C VAL A 280 33.00 20.25 13.44
N ASP A 281 33.53 19.40 12.56
CA ASP A 281 32.77 18.37 11.82
C ASP A 281 32.64 17.09 12.65
N VAL A 282 31.42 16.80 13.10
CA VAL A 282 31.11 15.74 14.05
C VAL A 282 30.68 14.46 13.32
N PRO A 283 31.24 13.28 13.63
CA PRO A 283 30.98 12.05 12.91
C PRO A 283 29.63 11.40 13.30
N LEU A 284 28.87 11.03 12.29
CA LEU A 284 27.61 10.29 12.37
C LEU A 284 27.88 8.80 12.20
N ALA A 285 28.20 8.10 13.29
CA ALA A 285 28.51 6.68 13.27
C ALA A 285 27.42 5.89 13.99
N SER A 286 26.66 5.06 13.27
CA SER A 286 25.66 4.19 13.91
C SER A 286 26.25 2.98 14.64
N THR A 287 27.55 2.75 14.48
CA THR A 287 28.33 1.77 15.24
C THR A 287 29.82 2.11 15.12
N PHE A 288 30.60 1.77 16.14
CA PHE A 288 32.07 1.73 16.11
C PHE A 288 32.63 0.31 16.01
N MET A 289 31.76 -0.71 15.91
CA MET A 289 32.21 -2.09 15.73
C MET A 289 32.66 -2.34 14.30
N LEU A 290 33.90 -2.82 14.13
CA LEU A 290 34.47 -3.20 12.83
C LEU A 290 34.29 -4.69 12.53
N SER A 291 34.48 -5.52 13.56
CA SER A 291 34.23 -6.98 13.53
C SER A 291 33.55 -7.41 14.83
N THR A 292 32.49 -8.20 14.70
CA THR A 292 31.79 -8.84 15.83
C THR A 292 32.05 -10.34 15.92
N ARG A 293 32.99 -10.88 15.13
CA ARG A 293 33.33 -12.30 15.15
C ARG A 293 34.07 -12.66 16.44
N LYS A 294 33.57 -13.67 17.15
CA LYS A 294 34.16 -14.16 18.40
C LYS A 294 35.64 -14.53 18.22
N GLY A 295 36.52 -13.95 19.03
CA GLY A 295 37.97 -14.15 18.96
C GLY A 295 38.70 -13.34 17.90
N LYS A 296 37.98 -12.53 17.10
CA LYS A 296 38.52 -11.60 16.09
C LYS A 296 37.80 -10.26 16.16
N GLU A 297 37.34 -9.87 17.34
CA GLU A 297 36.65 -8.61 17.56
C GLU A 297 37.59 -7.44 17.29
N ALA A 298 37.08 -6.39 16.65
CA ALA A 298 37.78 -5.14 16.40
C ALA A 298 36.80 -3.98 16.44
N TYR A 299 37.24 -2.84 16.97
CA TYR A 299 36.40 -1.66 17.15
C TYR A 299 37.20 -0.35 17.03
N ILE A 300 36.49 0.73 16.79
CA ILE A 300 37.03 2.10 16.73
C ILE A 300 36.91 2.75 18.11
N GLU A 301 37.99 3.35 18.58
CA GLU A 301 38.04 4.20 19.76
C GLU A 301 38.33 5.64 19.32
N PRO A 302 37.37 6.57 19.45
CA PRO A 302 37.64 7.99 19.21
C PRO A 302 38.50 8.56 20.34
N VAL A 303 39.58 9.25 19.98
CA VAL A 303 40.46 9.96 20.91
C VAL A 303 40.28 11.46 20.72
N ILE A 304 39.82 12.13 21.77
CA ILE A 304 39.50 13.57 21.78
C ILE A 304 40.66 14.33 22.44
N LYS A 305 41.12 15.42 21.81
CA LYS A 305 42.16 16.31 22.32
C LYS A 305 41.76 17.77 22.04
N GLY A 306 41.25 18.46 23.07
CA GLY A 306 40.68 19.79 22.92
C GLY A 306 39.51 19.76 21.94
N ASP A 307 39.56 20.61 20.91
CA ASP A 307 38.51 20.76 19.90
C ASP A 307 38.72 19.84 18.68
N THR A 308 39.64 18.87 18.78
CA THR A 308 39.96 17.92 17.72
C THR A 308 39.76 16.48 18.18
N TYR A 309 39.49 15.58 17.23
CA TYR A 309 39.41 14.14 17.47
C TYR A 309 40.11 13.37 16.35
N HIS A 310 40.53 12.14 16.65
CA HIS A 310 40.97 11.17 15.65
C HIS A 310 40.52 9.76 16.07
N PHE A 311 40.50 8.83 15.11
CA PHE A 311 40.08 7.46 15.36
C PHE A 311 41.28 6.53 15.52
N ILE A 312 41.23 5.64 16.52
CA ILE A 312 42.20 4.56 16.70
C ILE A 312 41.48 3.23 16.64
N VAL A 313 42.03 2.27 15.89
CA VAL A 313 41.50 0.90 15.87
C VAL A 313 42.10 0.07 17.00
N LYS A 314 41.22 -0.59 17.77
CA LYS A 314 41.55 -1.55 18.82
C LYS A 314 41.07 -2.95 18.44
N VAL A 315 41.81 -3.96 18.90
CA VAL A 315 41.48 -5.39 18.71
C VAL A 315 41.13 -6.00 20.05
N GLY A 316 40.16 -6.91 20.06
CA GLY A 316 39.58 -7.50 21.25
C GLY A 316 38.23 -6.87 21.61
N LYS A 317 37.75 -7.20 22.81
CA LYS A 317 36.45 -6.71 23.28
C LYS A 317 36.59 -5.25 23.75
N PRO A 318 35.69 -4.34 23.34
CA PRO A 318 35.66 -2.98 23.87
C PRO A 318 35.37 -2.98 25.37
N LYS A 319 35.92 -1.97 26.07
CA LYS A 319 35.65 -1.76 27.51
C LYS A 319 34.17 -1.54 27.78
N ASP A 320 33.50 -0.80 26.89
CA ASP A 320 32.06 -0.61 26.88
C ASP A 320 31.48 -1.13 25.53
N PRO A 321 31.00 -2.39 25.51
CA PRO A 321 30.44 -2.99 24.31
C PRO A 321 29.17 -2.31 23.79
N ASP A 322 28.37 -1.69 24.65
CA ASP A 322 27.10 -1.11 24.22
C ASP A 322 27.32 0.28 23.64
N ALA A 323 28.25 1.08 24.18
CA ALA A 323 28.70 2.31 23.55
C ALA A 323 29.35 2.05 22.18
N ALA A 324 30.20 1.03 22.06
CA ALA A 324 30.84 0.68 20.79
C ALA A 324 29.82 0.20 19.75
N LYS A 325 28.78 -0.56 20.15
CA LYS A 325 27.70 -0.95 19.24
C LYS A 325 26.86 0.24 18.79
N ALA A 326 26.60 1.20 19.67
CA ALA A 326 25.77 2.37 19.36
C ALA A 326 26.50 3.45 18.55
N GLY A 327 27.83 3.53 18.62
CA GLY A 327 28.59 4.61 17.99
C GLY A 327 28.21 5.97 18.60
N THR A 328 28.00 6.99 17.75
CA THR A 328 27.45 8.29 18.15
C THR A 328 25.92 8.34 18.08
N LYS A 329 25.23 7.24 17.76
CA LYS A 329 23.76 7.20 17.73
C LYS A 329 23.16 7.18 19.15
N THR A 330 22.04 7.87 19.35
CA THR A 330 21.30 7.86 20.63
C THR A 330 20.30 6.71 20.71
N THR A 331 19.92 6.29 21.93
CA THR A 331 18.92 5.25 22.18
C THR A 331 17.50 5.78 21.91
N GLY A 332 16.81 5.25 20.90
CA GLY A 332 15.44 5.66 20.53
C GLY A 332 15.06 5.33 19.08
N ARG A 333 13.78 5.52 18.70
CA ARG A 333 13.33 5.45 17.30
C ARG A 333 13.69 6.78 16.60
N GLY A 334 14.59 6.74 15.61
CA GLY A 334 14.94 7.91 14.78
C GLY A 334 16.40 7.97 14.34
N SER A 335 16.74 9.01 13.57
CA SER A 335 18.09 9.34 13.08
C SER A 335 18.73 10.43 13.95
N THR A 336 18.81 10.17 15.27
CA THR A 336 19.38 11.12 16.24
C THR A 336 20.76 10.64 16.69
N PHE A 337 21.70 11.58 16.75
CA PHE A 337 23.10 11.34 17.11
C PHE A 337 23.51 12.28 18.25
N ARG A 338 24.64 12.01 18.88
CA ARG A 338 25.25 12.90 19.88
C ARG A 338 26.57 13.46 19.37
N CYS A 339 26.83 14.71 19.68
CA CYS A 339 28.11 15.33 19.39
C CYS A 339 29.22 14.62 20.19
N LEU A 340 30.25 14.14 19.50
CA LEU A 340 31.35 13.41 20.11
C LEU A 340 32.12 14.27 21.13
N LEU A 341 32.20 15.59 20.91
CA LEU A 341 32.93 16.53 21.77
C LEU A 341 32.05 17.05 22.91
N SER A 342 30.87 17.58 22.59
CA SER A 342 30.01 18.27 23.56
C SER A 342 28.94 17.40 24.20
N GLY A 343 28.69 16.21 23.66
CA GLY A 343 27.56 15.37 24.05
C GLY A 343 26.19 15.89 23.59
N ALA A 344 26.13 17.08 22.97
CA ALA A 344 24.87 17.70 22.54
C ALA A 344 24.10 16.81 21.54
N PRO A 345 22.78 16.64 21.69
CA PRO A 345 21.99 15.86 20.74
C PRO A 345 21.86 16.57 19.40
N MET A 346 22.04 15.82 18.32
CA MET A 346 21.83 16.22 16.93
C MET A 346 20.60 15.49 16.41
N SER A 347 19.47 16.19 16.39
CA SER A 347 18.19 15.64 15.93
C SER A 347 18.20 15.36 14.43
N SER A 348 17.28 14.50 13.96
CA SER A 348 17.15 14.23 12.53
C SER A 348 16.87 15.50 11.71
N ASN A 349 16.12 16.47 12.23
CA ASN A 349 15.83 17.72 11.52
C ASN A 349 17.07 18.60 11.42
N TYR A 350 17.88 18.67 12.48
CA TYR A 350 19.15 19.39 12.46
C TYR A 350 20.11 18.79 11.42
N ILE A 351 20.29 17.46 11.43
CA ILE A 351 21.16 16.77 10.46
C ILE A 351 20.68 17.00 9.03
N LYS A 352 19.37 16.93 8.78
CA LYS A 352 18.79 17.26 7.47
C LYS A 352 19.05 18.72 7.09
N GLY A 353 18.90 19.66 8.01
CA GLY A 353 19.20 21.08 7.81
C GLY A 353 20.66 21.32 7.41
N GLU A 354 21.62 20.73 8.13
CA GLU A 354 23.05 20.80 7.80
C GLU A 354 23.35 20.20 6.43
N SER A 355 22.77 19.04 6.13
CA SER A 355 22.92 18.36 4.83
C SER A 355 22.36 19.19 3.68
N MET A 356 21.15 19.72 3.83
CA MET A 356 20.48 20.58 2.84
C MET A 356 21.22 21.90 2.62
N ALA A 357 21.96 22.37 3.62
CA ALA A 357 22.81 23.55 3.51
C ALA A 357 24.22 23.27 2.98
N GLY A 358 24.50 22.04 2.50
CA GLY A 358 25.79 21.65 1.94
C GLY A 358 26.91 21.51 2.96
N ARG A 359 26.60 21.35 4.25
CA ARG A 359 27.57 21.22 5.35
C ARG A 359 27.72 19.79 5.86
N MET A 360 27.42 18.81 5.01
CA MET A 360 27.70 17.40 5.28
C MET A 360 28.95 16.97 4.52
N ASP A 361 29.90 16.37 5.21
CA ASP A 361 31.14 15.82 4.63
C ASP A 361 31.36 14.37 5.11
N ALA A 362 32.57 13.83 4.97
CA ALA A 362 32.95 12.52 5.48
C ALA A 362 34.37 12.50 6.08
N GLN A 363 34.57 11.67 7.11
CA GLN A 363 35.85 11.47 7.80
C GLN A 363 36.23 9.99 7.78
N LEU A 364 37.49 9.67 7.45
CA LEU A 364 37.98 8.29 7.46
C LEU A 364 38.05 7.74 8.90
N MET A 365 37.42 6.60 9.15
CA MET A 365 37.36 5.97 10.48
C MET A 365 38.30 4.78 10.64
N ALA A 366 38.47 3.98 9.59
CA ALA A 366 39.32 2.79 9.62
C ALA A 366 39.68 2.31 8.21
N ILE A 367 40.79 1.58 8.10
CA ILE A 367 41.22 0.90 6.89
C ILE A 367 41.13 -0.62 7.11
N VAL A 368 40.50 -1.33 6.18
CA VAL A 368 40.38 -2.78 6.19
C VAL A 368 41.38 -3.36 5.18
N ALA A 369 42.35 -4.13 5.64
CA ALA A 369 43.37 -4.76 4.82
C ALA A 369 43.30 -6.29 4.85
N GLU A 370 43.84 -6.92 3.81
CA GLU A 370 43.96 -8.37 3.70
C GLU A 370 45.11 -8.90 4.58
N GLY A 371 44.83 -9.92 5.39
CA GLY A 371 45.84 -10.66 6.15
C GLY A 371 45.75 -12.17 5.94
N ASP A 372 46.77 -12.92 6.37
CA ASP A 372 46.96 -14.35 6.04
C ASP A 372 45.75 -15.27 6.34
N ARG A 373 44.92 -14.92 7.33
CA ARG A 373 43.78 -15.73 7.80
C ARG A 373 42.55 -14.89 8.21
N GLY A 374 42.39 -13.71 7.62
CA GLY A 374 41.26 -12.83 7.91
C GLY A 374 41.53 -11.37 7.58
N ARG A 375 40.64 -10.49 8.06
CA ARG A 375 40.78 -9.03 7.90
C ARG A 375 41.71 -8.47 8.96
N VAL A 376 42.50 -7.48 8.57
CA VAL A 376 43.34 -6.65 9.45
C VAL A 376 42.74 -5.26 9.45
N TYR A 377 42.47 -4.71 10.63
CA TYR A 377 41.88 -3.37 10.77
C TYR A 377 42.93 -2.39 11.29
N LEU A 378 43.11 -1.28 10.57
CA LEU A 378 44.13 -0.27 10.82
C LEU A 378 43.47 1.09 11.08
N SER A 379 44.11 1.89 11.93
CA SER A 379 43.71 3.30 12.14
C SER A 379 43.87 4.11 10.85
N PRO A 380 43.07 5.18 10.64
CA PRO A 380 43.24 6.11 9.54
C PRO A 380 44.66 6.70 9.51
N THR A 381 45.18 6.95 8.31
CA THR A 381 46.42 7.71 8.10
C THR A 381 46.14 8.88 7.16
N THR A 382 46.79 10.02 7.38
CA THR A 382 46.60 11.23 6.56
C THR A 382 46.95 10.99 5.09
N GLU A 383 47.94 10.14 4.81
CA GLU A 383 48.31 9.73 3.45
C GLU A 383 47.16 9.05 2.71
N MET A 384 46.45 8.12 3.37
CA MET A 384 45.35 7.37 2.75
C MET A 384 44.12 8.23 2.50
N GLU A 385 43.88 9.23 3.36
CA GLU A 385 42.83 10.22 3.19
C GLU A 385 43.19 11.19 2.05
N ALA A 386 44.42 11.70 2.01
CA ALA A 386 44.90 12.59 0.96
C ALA A 386 44.79 11.96 -0.45
N ILE A 387 45.21 10.70 -0.61
CA ILE A 387 45.13 9.98 -1.91
C ILE A 387 43.68 9.84 -2.38
N ALA A 388 42.72 9.68 -1.46
CA ALA A 388 41.30 9.64 -1.83
C ALA A 388 40.80 10.97 -2.43
N HIS A 389 41.32 12.09 -1.92
CA HIS A 389 40.97 13.44 -2.39
C HIS A 389 41.72 13.89 -3.66
N GLU A 390 42.77 13.17 -4.08
CA GLU A 390 43.47 13.45 -5.36
C GLU A 390 42.61 13.14 -6.59
N ALA A 391 41.60 12.27 -6.44
CA ALA A 391 40.73 11.85 -7.53
C ALA A 391 39.86 13.00 -8.07
N LYS A 392 39.90 13.19 -9.39
CA LYS A 392 39.13 14.23 -10.10
C LYS A 392 38.31 13.58 -11.22
N PRO A 393 36.99 13.39 -11.04
CA PRO A 393 36.15 12.85 -12.10
C PRO A 393 36.00 13.88 -13.23
N GLU A 394 36.26 13.48 -14.47
CA GLU A 394 36.02 14.30 -15.66
C GLU A 394 34.54 14.30 -16.07
N TRP A 395 33.83 13.22 -15.75
CA TRP A 395 32.41 13.06 -15.96
C TRP A 395 31.74 12.45 -14.72
N LYS A 396 30.46 12.76 -14.52
CA LYS A 396 29.61 12.22 -13.46
C LYS A 396 28.13 12.23 -13.88
N PRO A 397 27.27 11.36 -13.31
CA PRO A 397 25.84 11.34 -13.60
C PRO A 397 25.11 12.47 -12.85
N ASP A 398 25.08 13.66 -13.46
CA ASP A 398 24.50 14.89 -12.89
C ASP A 398 22.98 14.98 -13.02
N GLU A 399 22.31 13.93 -13.53
CA GLU A 399 20.87 13.87 -13.62
C GLU A 399 20.22 13.95 -12.21
N PRO A 400 19.15 14.73 -12.05
CA PRO A 400 18.51 14.92 -10.75
C PRO A 400 17.81 13.63 -10.28
N MET A 401 17.97 13.30 -9.01
CA MET A 401 17.15 12.30 -8.34
C MET A 401 15.77 12.88 -8.01
N ASN A 402 14.74 12.06 -8.10
CA ASN A 402 13.39 12.46 -7.72
C ASN A 402 13.32 12.84 -6.22
N ARG A 403 12.84 14.04 -5.93
CA ARG A 403 12.78 14.62 -4.57
C ARG A 403 11.41 14.46 -3.90
N ASP A 404 10.41 13.98 -4.63
CA ASP A 404 9.04 13.90 -4.14
C ASP A 404 8.71 12.50 -3.57
N THR A 405 9.67 11.56 -3.66
CA THR A 405 9.53 10.20 -3.14
C THR A 405 10.40 9.93 -1.90
N PRO A 406 9.83 9.45 -0.79
CA PRO A 406 10.60 9.03 0.39
C PRO A 406 11.35 7.70 0.17
N ASN A 407 11.17 7.03 -0.97
CA ASN A 407 11.92 5.83 -1.32
C ASN A 407 13.36 6.14 -1.74
N LEU A 408 13.65 7.38 -2.12
CA LEU A 408 15.00 7.85 -2.41
C LEU A 408 15.53 8.70 -1.24
N VAL A 409 16.85 8.81 -1.16
CA VAL A 409 17.52 9.63 -0.13
C VAL A 409 17.27 11.13 -0.35
N SER A 410 17.11 11.55 -1.61
CA SER A 410 16.75 12.89 -2.06
C SER A 410 15.43 13.37 -1.45
N GLY A 411 14.35 12.58 -1.56
CA GLY A 411 13.04 12.92 -1.00
C GLY A 411 12.91 12.73 0.51
N ARG A 412 14.01 12.36 1.20
CA ARG A 412 14.08 12.35 2.67
C ARG A 412 14.67 13.64 3.25
N GLY A 413 15.14 14.56 2.40
CA GLY A 413 15.68 15.86 2.80
C GLY A 413 17.13 15.81 3.31
N TYR A 414 17.97 14.96 2.71
CA TYR A 414 19.39 14.83 3.07
C TYR A 414 20.34 15.53 2.08
N GLY A 415 19.88 16.44 1.22
CA GLY A 415 20.77 17.23 0.36
C GLY A 415 21.52 16.45 -0.74
N PHE A 416 21.09 15.22 -1.05
CA PHE A 416 21.53 14.48 -2.24
C PHE A 416 20.55 14.79 -3.36
N PHE A 417 20.98 15.53 -4.38
CA PHE A 417 20.12 16.05 -5.44
C PHE A 417 20.32 15.35 -6.77
N THR A 418 21.50 14.80 -7.03
CA THR A 418 21.88 14.11 -8.27
C THR A 418 22.36 12.68 -8.01
N TRP A 419 22.36 11.83 -9.03
CA TRP A 419 22.90 10.47 -8.89
C TRP A 419 24.40 10.47 -8.57
N ALA A 420 25.14 11.49 -8.99
CA ALA A 420 26.56 11.69 -8.67
C ALA A 420 26.80 11.85 -7.15
N ASP A 421 25.87 12.46 -6.41
CA ASP A 421 26.01 12.69 -4.96
C ASP A 421 26.07 11.38 -4.15
N LEU A 422 25.69 10.25 -4.75
CA LEU A 422 25.77 8.94 -4.12
C LEU A 422 27.18 8.34 -4.15
N PHE A 423 28.17 9.00 -4.76
CA PHE A 423 29.51 8.48 -4.95
C PHE A 423 30.58 9.48 -4.49
N THR A 424 31.71 8.98 -3.97
CA THR A 424 32.89 9.83 -3.75
C THR A 424 33.57 10.15 -5.09
N PRO A 425 34.39 11.23 -5.19
CA PRO A 425 35.17 11.52 -6.40
C PRO A 425 36.03 10.34 -6.87
N ARG A 426 36.66 9.61 -5.93
CA ARG A 426 37.45 8.41 -6.25
C ARG A 426 36.59 7.25 -6.77
N GLN A 427 35.41 7.02 -6.20
CA GLN A 427 34.45 6.04 -6.73
C GLN A 427 33.98 6.39 -8.14
N LEU A 428 33.70 7.67 -8.41
CA LEU A 428 33.31 8.14 -9.75
C LEU A 428 34.42 7.90 -10.77
N VAL A 429 35.68 8.23 -10.46
CA VAL A 429 36.82 7.96 -11.35
C VAL A 429 36.95 6.47 -11.67
N ALA A 430 36.77 5.59 -10.68
CA ALA A 430 36.83 4.15 -10.91
C ALA A 430 35.67 3.65 -11.81
N LEU A 431 34.42 4.02 -11.48
CA LEU A 431 33.25 3.56 -12.22
C LEU A 431 33.21 4.09 -13.67
N THR A 432 33.63 5.35 -13.87
CA THR A 432 33.75 5.95 -15.22
C THR A 432 34.84 5.26 -16.04
N THR A 433 36.00 4.95 -15.44
CA THR A 433 37.05 4.18 -16.10
C THR A 433 36.53 2.81 -16.58
N PHE A 434 35.76 2.10 -15.74
CA PHE A 434 35.15 0.84 -16.16
C PHE A 434 34.10 1.03 -17.26
N SER A 435 33.28 2.09 -17.18
CA SER A 435 32.28 2.41 -18.21
C SER A 435 32.93 2.65 -19.58
N ASP A 436 34.02 3.43 -19.62
CA ASP A 436 34.73 3.75 -20.85
C ASP A 436 35.42 2.50 -21.45
N LEU A 437 35.99 1.66 -20.59
CA LEU A 437 36.62 0.40 -20.97
C LEU A 437 35.66 -0.61 -21.62
N ILE A 438 34.33 -0.48 -21.44
CA ILE A 438 33.36 -1.37 -22.10
C ILE A 438 33.44 -1.20 -23.62
N GLN A 439 33.58 0.04 -24.11
CA GLN A 439 33.69 0.29 -25.55
C GLN A 439 34.97 -0.31 -26.12
N GLU A 440 36.10 -0.10 -25.43
CA GLU A 440 37.39 -0.72 -25.81
C GLU A 440 37.33 -2.25 -25.77
N ALA A 441 36.64 -2.83 -24.77
CA ALA A 441 36.45 -4.27 -24.68
C ALA A 441 35.62 -4.81 -25.86
N MET A 442 34.56 -4.12 -26.27
CA MET A 442 33.75 -4.54 -27.43
C MET A 442 34.57 -4.52 -28.72
N GLU A 443 35.39 -3.47 -28.95
CA GLU A 443 36.30 -3.41 -30.10
C GLU A 443 37.28 -4.59 -30.11
N GLN A 444 37.88 -4.89 -28.96
CA GLN A 444 38.79 -6.03 -28.80
C GLN A 444 38.07 -7.36 -29.07
N VAL A 445 36.87 -7.57 -28.50
CA VAL A 445 36.06 -8.77 -28.73
C VAL A 445 35.72 -8.92 -30.22
N LYS A 446 35.38 -7.84 -30.93
CA LYS A 446 35.06 -7.87 -32.36
C LYS A 446 36.29 -8.32 -33.17
N CYS A 447 37.47 -7.82 -32.85
CA CYS A 447 38.73 -8.21 -33.50
C CYS A 447 39.09 -9.68 -33.24
N ASP A 448 38.96 -10.12 -31.98
CA ASP A 448 39.25 -11.49 -31.58
C ASP A 448 38.23 -12.47 -32.16
N ALA A 449 36.95 -12.08 -32.25
CA ALA A 449 35.91 -12.83 -32.93
C ALA A 449 36.18 -13.03 -34.43
N ALA A 450 36.61 -11.98 -35.12
CA ALA A 450 37.01 -12.08 -36.53
C ALA A 450 38.21 -13.03 -36.70
N THR A 451 39.20 -12.94 -35.80
CA THR A 451 40.39 -13.81 -35.79
C THR A 451 40.05 -15.27 -35.49
N ALA A 452 39.08 -15.50 -34.61
CA ALA A 452 38.52 -16.82 -34.29
C ALA A 452 37.64 -17.40 -35.41
N GLY A 453 37.45 -16.67 -36.52
CA GLY A 453 36.72 -17.11 -37.71
C GLY A 453 35.21 -16.88 -37.64
N LEU A 454 34.72 -16.01 -36.74
CA LEU A 454 33.32 -15.59 -36.74
C LEU A 454 33.09 -14.53 -37.83
N SER A 455 32.31 -14.87 -38.85
CA SER A 455 31.95 -13.95 -39.92
C SER A 455 31.18 -12.75 -39.41
N ASP A 456 31.44 -11.57 -39.97
CA ASP A 456 30.73 -10.35 -39.63
C ASP A 456 29.96 -9.82 -40.84
N ASN A 457 28.72 -9.43 -40.60
CA ASN A 457 27.84 -8.79 -41.59
C ASN A 457 27.43 -7.38 -41.14
N ASP A 458 28.07 -6.86 -40.08
CA ASP A 458 27.80 -5.56 -39.46
C ASP A 458 26.33 -5.37 -39.03
N ILE A 459 25.58 -6.47 -38.85
CA ILE A 459 24.24 -6.42 -38.25
C ILE A 459 24.41 -6.37 -36.73
N PRO A 460 23.92 -5.32 -36.06
CA PRO A 460 24.06 -5.18 -34.62
C PRO A 460 23.16 -6.17 -33.87
N LEU A 461 23.44 -6.37 -32.60
CA LEU A 461 22.74 -7.26 -31.69
C LEU A 461 21.25 -6.92 -31.59
N ARG A 462 20.91 -5.62 -31.51
CA ARG A 462 19.53 -5.15 -31.43
C ARG A 462 18.67 -5.54 -32.64
N ASP A 463 19.29 -5.68 -33.82
CA ASP A 463 18.62 -5.99 -35.09
C ASP A 463 18.67 -7.49 -35.42
N GLY A 464 18.93 -8.33 -34.42
CA GLY A 464 18.96 -9.78 -34.58
C GLY A 464 20.30 -10.33 -35.11
N GLY A 465 21.35 -9.52 -35.17
CA GLY A 465 22.67 -9.93 -35.63
C GLY A 465 23.25 -11.09 -34.82
N ASN A 466 24.06 -11.93 -35.48
CA ASN A 466 24.71 -13.10 -34.87
C ASN A 466 26.20 -13.25 -35.27
N GLY A 467 26.77 -12.25 -35.95
CA GLY A 467 28.18 -12.17 -36.36
C GLY A 467 29.08 -11.56 -35.28
N ALA A 468 30.30 -11.17 -35.65
CA ALA A 468 31.29 -10.60 -34.74
C ALA A 468 30.80 -9.32 -34.04
N THR A 469 30.13 -8.41 -34.78
CA THR A 469 29.54 -7.19 -34.21
C THR A 469 28.57 -7.51 -33.07
N ALA A 470 27.52 -8.29 -33.37
CA ALA A 470 26.52 -8.65 -32.36
C ALA A 470 27.11 -9.43 -31.17
N TYR A 471 28.13 -10.26 -31.41
CA TYR A 471 28.81 -10.99 -30.34
C TYR A 471 29.59 -10.06 -29.40
N SER A 472 30.32 -9.09 -29.95
CA SER A 472 31.01 -8.08 -29.14
C SER A 472 30.05 -7.26 -28.28
N GLU A 473 28.92 -6.84 -28.86
CA GLU A 473 27.89 -6.09 -28.15
C GLU A 473 27.23 -6.92 -27.04
N ALA A 474 27.04 -8.23 -27.26
CA ALA A 474 26.53 -9.13 -26.24
C ALA A 474 27.48 -9.24 -25.03
N VAL A 475 28.79 -9.40 -25.29
CA VAL A 475 29.81 -9.39 -24.23
C VAL A 475 29.82 -8.05 -23.50
N GLY A 476 29.80 -6.92 -24.24
CA GLY A 476 29.74 -5.57 -23.69
C GLY A 476 28.56 -5.34 -22.76
N MET A 477 27.38 -5.84 -23.12
CA MET A 477 26.17 -5.73 -22.30
C MET A 477 26.31 -6.48 -20.95
N TYR A 478 26.89 -7.69 -20.94
CA TYR A 478 27.16 -8.40 -19.68
C TYR A 478 28.22 -7.71 -18.82
N LEU A 479 29.23 -7.09 -19.44
CA LEU A 479 30.25 -6.29 -18.74
C LEU A 479 29.64 -5.02 -18.14
N ALA A 480 28.66 -4.41 -18.80
CA ALA A 480 27.88 -3.30 -18.26
C ALA A 480 27.04 -3.73 -17.04
N PHE A 481 26.44 -4.93 -17.05
CA PHE A 481 25.80 -5.46 -15.84
C PHE A 481 26.79 -5.70 -14.69
N ALA A 482 28.04 -6.07 -14.98
CA ALA A 482 29.07 -6.17 -13.95
C ALA A 482 29.38 -4.79 -13.35
N LEU A 483 29.41 -3.74 -14.17
CA LEU A 483 29.54 -2.35 -13.71
C LEU A 483 28.38 -1.93 -12.80
N ASP A 484 27.14 -2.21 -13.17
CA ASP A 484 25.95 -1.91 -12.34
C ASP A 484 25.98 -2.63 -11.00
N ARG A 485 26.38 -3.91 -11.00
CA ARG A 485 26.57 -4.65 -9.74
C ARG A 485 27.65 -4.00 -8.87
N THR A 486 28.73 -3.53 -9.49
CA THR A 486 29.81 -2.83 -8.78
C THR A 486 29.35 -1.48 -8.25
N SER A 487 28.62 -0.66 -9.02
CA SER A 487 28.10 0.64 -8.56
C SER A 487 27.18 0.50 -7.34
N ASN A 488 26.38 -0.57 -7.27
CA ASN A 488 25.54 -0.90 -6.12
C ASN A 488 26.33 -1.24 -4.84
N THR A 489 27.59 -1.68 -4.95
CA THR A 489 28.46 -1.95 -3.79
C THR A 489 29.55 -0.90 -3.56
N LEU A 490 29.86 -0.11 -4.59
CA LEU A 490 30.88 0.92 -4.62
C LEU A 490 30.22 2.31 -4.70
N CYS A 491 29.40 2.61 -3.68
CA CYS A 491 28.75 3.91 -3.51
C CYS A 491 28.67 4.25 -2.00
N THR A 492 28.39 5.51 -1.69
CA THR A 492 28.31 6.03 -0.33
C THR A 492 27.05 5.61 0.43
N ILE A 493 26.10 4.95 -0.26
CA ILE A 493 24.89 4.37 0.36
C ILE A 493 25.04 2.85 0.62
N ALA A 494 26.15 2.24 0.23
CA ALA A 494 26.49 0.89 0.64
C ALA A 494 26.77 0.80 2.15
N LEU A 495 26.69 -0.41 2.71
CA LEU A 495 26.88 -0.66 4.14
C LEU A 495 27.99 -1.67 4.40
N TRP A 496 28.82 -1.42 5.40
CA TRP A 496 29.74 -2.44 5.91
C TRP A 496 29.04 -3.31 6.96
N SER A 497 29.13 -4.64 6.82
CA SER A 497 28.58 -5.60 7.77
C SER A 497 29.66 -6.13 8.72
N PRO A 498 29.70 -5.73 10.01
CA PRO A 498 30.74 -6.19 10.95
C PRO A 498 30.71 -7.70 11.22
N GLY A 499 29.56 -8.35 11.09
CA GLY A 499 29.45 -9.81 11.28
C GLY A 499 29.98 -10.61 10.09
N ARG A 500 29.80 -10.09 8.86
CA ARG A 500 30.29 -10.73 7.64
C ARG A 500 31.69 -10.27 7.24
N GLU A 501 32.15 -9.13 7.74
CA GLU A 501 33.42 -8.48 7.40
C GLU A 501 33.54 -8.18 5.89
N GLN A 502 32.47 -7.66 5.31
CA GLN A 502 32.36 -7.29 3.89
C GLN A 502 31.33 -6.18 3.67
N THR A 503 31.39 -5.56 2.49
CA THR A 503 30.35 -4.64 2.01
C THR A 503 29.02 -5.37 1.74
N VAL A 504 27.93 -4.60 1.79
CA VAL A 504 26.57 -4.97 1.45
C VAL A 504 26.03 -3.88 0.52
N THR A 505 25.27 -4.32 -0.48
CA THR A 505 24.67 -3.47 -1.52
C THR A 505 23.82 -2.33 -0.96
N ALA A 506 23.74 -1.21 -1.69
CA ALA A 506 22.90 -0.05 -1.36
C ALA A 506 21.41 -0.42 -1.24
N PHE A 507 20.93 -1.32 -2.08
CA PHE A 507 19.56 -1.82 -2.04
C PHE A 507 19.39 -2.95 -1.01
N GLY A 508 19.38 -2.61 0.28
CA GLY A 508 18.98 -3.54 1.36
C GLY A 508 17.46 -3.77 1.45
N ARG A 509 16.68 -2.97 0.73
CA ARG A 509 15.21 -2.99 0.61
C ARG A 509 14.81 -2.33 -0.72
N GLN A 510 13.51 -2.24 -1.00
CA GLN A 510 12.94 -1.59 -2.20
C GLN A 510 12.98 -0.04 -2.11
N ALA A 511 14.12 0.50 -1.66
CA ALA A 511 14.37 1.94 -1.45
C ALA A 511 15.88 2.17 -1.26
N ILE A 512 16.33 3.41 -1.45
CA ILE A 512 17.68 3.90 -1.19
C ILE A 512 17.64 4.73 0.11
N PRO A 513 17.82 4.12 1.30
CA PRO A 513 17.84 4.87 2.57
C PRO A 513 19.15 5.64 2.76
N MET A 514 19.11 6.65 3.63
CA MET A 514 20.34 7.27 4.14
C MET A 514 21.18 6.27 4.94
N THR A 515 22.49 6.25 4.68
CA THR A 515 23.51 5.58 5.49
C THR A 515 24.44 6.59 6.13
N TRP A 516 24.86 6.31 7.36
CA TRP A 516 25.64 7.25 8.18
C TRP A 516 27.14 6.99 8.10
N TYR A 517 27.51 5.73 7.86
CA TYR A 517 28.87 5.29 7.60
C TYR A 517 28.83 4.34 6.40
N PHE A 518 29.86 4.38 5.56
CA PHE A 518 29.89 3.62 4.32
C PHE A 518 31.29 3.05 4.02
N PRO A 519 31.37 1.87 3.38
CA PRO A 519 32.63 1.34 2.87
C PRO A 519 32.91 1.90 1.47
N GLU A 520 34.05 2.54 1.30
CA GLU A 520 34.64 2.73 -0.02
C GLU A 520 35.53 1.52 -0.32
N VAL A 521 35.02 0.60 -1.16
CA VAL A 521 35.68 -0.66 -1.48
C VAL A 521 36.79 -0.44 -2.51
N ASN A 522 37.88 -1.21 -2.40
CA ASN A 522 38.89 -1.28 -3.45
C ASN A 522 38.37 -2.17 -4.61
N PRO A 523 38.16 -1.62 -5.82
CA PRO A 523 37.63 -2.38 -6.96
C PRO A 523 38.58 -3.47 -7.49
N PHE A 524 39.80 -3.55 -6.95
CA PHE A 524 40.89 -4.41 -7.40
C PHE A 524 41.34 -5.46 -6.38
N ALA A 525 40.71 -5.54 -5.20
CA ALA A 525 41.22 -6.29 -4.05
C ALA A 525 40.93 -7.80 -4.04
N GLY A 526 40.18 -8.35 -4.99
CA GLY A 526 39.78 -9.76 -4.98
C GLY A 526 38.76 -10.08 -3.87
N ALA A 527 38.01 -9.09 -3.40
CA ALA A 527 37.12 -9.19 -2.24
C ALA A 527 35.70 -8.72 -2.57
N ALA A 528 34.74 -9.08 -1.72
CA ALA A 528 33.34 -8.71 -1.91
C ALA A 528 33.17 -7.18 -2.14
N GLY A 529 32.52 -6.83 -3.24
CA GLY A 529 32.31 -5.45 -3.71
C GLY A 529 33.28 -4.99 -4.81
N ASP A 530 34.29 -5.80 -5.14
CA ASP A 530 35.20 -5.51 -6.25
C ASP A 530 34.56 -5.83 -7.62
N TYR A 531 35.22 -5.39 -8.70
CA TYR A 531 34.69 -5.58 -10.06
C TYR A 531 34.71 -7.05 -10.50
N LYS A 532 35.77 -7.79 -10.15
CA LYS A 532 35.90 -9.20 -10.55
C LYS A 532 34.80 -10.07 -9.95
N VAL A 533 34.44 -9.85 -8.69
CA VAL A 533 33.33 -10.54 -8.01
C VAL A 533 32.00 -10.22 -8.67
N SER A 534 31.81 -8.99 -9.16
CA SER A 534 30.64 -8.61 -9.97
C SER A 534 30.58 -9.39 -11.29
N VAL A 535 31.70 -9.46 -12.03
CA VAL A 535 31.82 -10.26 -13.27
C VAL A 535 31.51 -11.74 -13.00
N ASP A 536 32.12 -12.33 -11.97
CA ASP A 536 31.86 -13.73 -11.59
C ASP A 536 30.39 -13.96 -11.21
N GLY A 537 29.73 -12.95 -10.63
CA GLY A 537 28.30 -12.94 -10.35
C GLY A 537 27.46 -12.96 -11.62
N VAL A 538 27.71 -12.02 -12.55
CA VAL A 538 27.04 -11.94 -13.85
C VAL A 538 27.13 -13.27 -14.58
N ILE A 539 28.33 -13.85 -14.65
CA ILE A 539 28.55 -15.10 -15.36
C ILE A 539 27.73 -16.23 -14.73
N LYS A 540 27.72 -16.34 -13.39
CA LYS A 540 26.85 -17.31 -12.69
C LYS A 540 25.36 -17.08 -12.95
N GLY A 541 24.95 -15.90 -13.40
CA GLY A 541 23.56 -15.58 -13.78
C GLY A 541 23.19 -15.95 -15.21
N ILE A 542 24.15 -16.17 -16.12
CA ILE A 542 23.89 -16.50 -17.52
C ILE A 542 23.22 -17.88 -17.62
N PRO A 543 22.07 -18.03 -18.29
CA PRO A 543 21.40 -19.32 -18.44
C PRO A 543 22.01 -20.10 -19.61
N TYR A 544 22.87 -21.08 -19.28
CA TYR A 544 23.62 -21.80 -20.30
C TYR A 544 22.77 -22.75 -21.15
N GLU A 545 21.72 -23.36 -20.59
CA GLU A 545 21.09 -24.55 -21.19
C GLU A 545 19.79 -24.25 -21.96
N ILE A 546 19.68 -23.05 -22.53
CA ILE A 546 18.49 -22.61 -23.28
C ILE A 546 18.81 -22.58 -24.77
N ASN A 547 17.97 -23.26 -25.56
CA ASN A 547 18.10 -23.33 -27.02
C ASN A 547 16.85 -22.82 -27.76
N THR A 548 15.74 -22.62 -27.06
CA THR A 548 14.51 -22.06 -27.63
C THR A 548 14.68 -20.56 -27.84
N SER A 549 14.00 -19.98 -28.84
CA SER A 549 14.14 -18.56 -29.15
C SER A 549 13.46 -17.69 -28.09
N GLY A 550 13.98 -16.48 -27.89
CA GLY A 550 13.37 -15.50 -27.01
C GLY A 550 13.58 -14.08 -27.52
N PHE A 551 12.66 -13.19 -27.19
CA PHE A 551 12.61 -11.83 -27.71
C PHE A 551 12.23 -10.89 -26.58
N ALA A 552 12.99 -9.80 -26.42
CA ALA A 552 12.64 -8.75 -25.46
C ALA A 552 12.57 -7.37 -26.11
N VAL A 553 11.54 -6.60 -25.79
CA VAL A 553 11.29 -5.28 -26.39
C VAL A 553 10.71 -4.30 -25.37
N GLN A 554 10.98 -3.01 -25.57
CA GLN A 554 10.33 -1.97 -24.78
C GLN A 554 8.94 -1.69 -25.35
N ALA A 555 7.90 -1.90 -24.55
CA ALA A 555 6.53 -1.62 -24.95
C ALA A 555 5.65 -1.31 -23.73
N ASP A 556 4.65 -0.44 -23.93
CA ASP A 556 3.61 -0.19 -22.95
C ASP A 556 2.52 -1.27 -23.07
N ALA A 557 2.23 -1.95 -21.96
CA ALA A 557 1.21 -3.00 -21.89
C ALA A 557 -0.21 -2.50 -22.26
N GLN A 558 -0.48 -1.20 -22.14
CA GLN A 558 -1.76 -0.59 -22.51
C GLN A 558 -1.98 -0.48 -24.02
N THR A 559 -0.91 -0.54 -24.82
CA THR A 559 -0.95 -0.26 -26.27
C THR A 559 -0.27 -1.31 -27.14
N GLN A 560 0.45 -2.28 -26.55
CA GLN A 560 1.12 -3.34 -27.29
C GLN A 560 0.15 -4.28 -28.03
N ASP A 561 0.61 -4.84 -29.16
CA ASP A 561 -0.10 -5.86 -29.97
C ASP A 561 0.68 -7.20 -30.06
N LEU A 562 1.74 -7.37 -29.26
CA LEU A 562 2.59 -8.57 -29.23
C LEU A 562 1.88 -9.79 -28.65
N SER A 563 0.85 -9.62 -27.83
CA SER A 563 0.15 -10.75 -27.20
C SER A 563 -0.81 -11.48 -28.14
N ASP A 564 -0.99 -10.99 -29.37
CA ASP A 564 -1.97 -11.55 -30.32
C ASP A 564 -1.71 -13.04 -30.61
N GLY A 565 -2.69 -13.87 -30.30
CA GLY A 565 -2.61 -15.33 -30.44
C GLY A 565 -1.59 -16.02 -29.53
N MET A 566 -1.02 -15.34 -28.53
CA MET A 566 -0.03 -15.89 -27.59
C MET A 566 -0.65 -16.34 -26.27
N ILE A 567 0.04 -17.25 -25.58
CA ILE A 567 -0.26 -17.59 -24.18
C ILE A 567 0.27 -16.47 -23.29
N VAL A 568 -0.54 -15.97 -22.36
CA VAL A 568 -0.12 -14.89 -21.45
C VAL A 568 0.06 -15.41 -20.02
N SER A 569 1.24 -15.14 -19.46
CA SER A 569 1.55 -15.33 -18.04
C SER A 569 2.34 -14.11 -17.58
N THR A 570 1.87 -13.38 -16.56
CA THR A 570 2.41 -12.04 -16.29
C THR A 570 2.36 -11.60 -14.84
N ASP A 571 3.28 -10.70 -14.47
CA ASP A 571 3.45 -10.15 -13.12
C ASP A 571 3.37 -8.61 -13.12
N PRO A 572 2.16 -8.02 -13.14
CA PRO A 572 2.00 -6.56 -13.21
C PRO A 572 2.60 -5.83 -11.99
N PRO A 573 2.92 -4.53 -12.14
CA PRO A 573 3.44 -3.69 -11.05
C PRO A 573 2.49 -3.62 -9.84
N TYR A 574 3.09 -3.40 -8.67
CA TYR A 574 2.35 -3.32 -7.41
C TYR A 574 1.80 -1.92 -7.19
N TYR A 575 0.53 -1.86 -6.79
CA TYR A 575 -0.24 -0.65 -6.50
C TYR A 575 0.61 0.52 -5.92
N ASP A 576 0.97 0.53 -4.63
CA ASP A 576 1.74 1.63 -4.00
C ASP A 576 3.15 1.22 -3.50
N ASN A 577 3.59 0.00 -3.81
CA ASN A 577 4.64 -0.65 -3.01
C ASN A 577 6.07 -0.38 -3.52
N ILE A 578 6.26 -0.17 -4.83
CA ILE A 578 7.60 -0.01 -5.45
C ILE A 578 7.58 1.01 -6.58
N CYS A 579 8.47 2.01 -6.53
CA CYS A 579 8.69 2.97 -7.61
C CYS A 579 9.79 2.45 -8.55
N TYR A 580 9.50 1.52 -9.47
CA TYR A 580 10.55 0.82 -10.24
C TYR A 580 11.36 1.78 -11.11
N ALA A 581 10.71 2.72 -11.81
CA ALA A 581 11.39 3.70 -12.65
C ALA A 581 12.34 4.60 -11.85
N ASP A 582 11.91 5.12 -10.70
CA ASP A 582 12.76 5.95 -9.82
C ASP A 582 13.99 5.21 -9.30
N LEU A 583 13.85 3.92 -8.97
CA LEU A 583 14.97 3.10 -8.49
C LEU A 583 15.87 2.64 -9.65
N SER A 584 15.33 2.44 -10.85
CA SER A 584 16.05 2.01 -12.05
C SER A 584 17.01 3.06 -12.57
N ASP A 585 16.72 4.33 -12.35
CA ASP A 585 17.60 5.44 -12.75
C ASP A 585 19.01 5.33 -12.15
N PHE A 586 19.16 4.73 -10.96
CA PHE A 586 20.47 4.44 -10.36
C PHE A 586 21.39 3.63 -11.29
N PHE A 587 20.82 2.68 -12.05
CA PHE A 587 21.54 1.85 -13.01
C PHE A 587 21.50 2.45 -14.42
N TYR A 588 20.35 3.03 -14.79
CA TYR A 588 20.11 3.60 -16.12
C TYR A 588 21.19 4.58 -16.55
N VAL A 589 21.67 5.46 -15.64
CA VAL A 589 22.71 6.45 -15.97
C VAL A 589 24.03 5.80 -16.41
N TRP A 590 24.41 4.68 -15.80
CA TRP A 590 25.63 3.93 -16.14
C TRP A 590 25.45 3.10 -17.40
N LEU A 591 24.30 2.44 -17.53
CA LEU A 591 23.95 1.66 -18.72
C LEU A 591 23.84 2.55 -19.96
N ARG A 592 23.21 3.73 -19.85
CA ARG A 592 23.09 4.72 -20.93
C ARG A 592 24.45 5.18 -21.42
N ARG A 593 25.37 5.51 -20.51
CA ARG A 593 26.75 5.86 -20.87
C ARG A 593 27.44 4.70 -21.60
N SER A 594 27.26 3.49 -21.11
CA SER A 594 28.01 2.32 -21.58
C SER A 594 27.43 1.67 -22.84
N LEU A 595 26.13 1.80 -23.11
CA LEU A 595 25.41 1.00 -24.12
C LEU A 595 24.50 1.81 -25.05
N SER A 596 24.49 3.15 -24.97
CA SER A 596 23.68 3.97 -25.88
C SER A 596 24.00 3.78 -27.37
N SER A 597 25.25 3.43 -27.71
CA SER A 597 25.64 3.07 -29.08
C SER A 597 25.05 1.73 -29.54
N VAL A 598 24.83 0.80 -28.61
CA VAL A 598 24.30 -0.55 -28.89
C VAL A 598 22.78 -0.57 -28.92
N PHE A 599 22.14 0.14 -27.98
CA PHE A 599 20.69 0.20 -27.82
C PHE A 599 20.20 1.65 -27.73
N PRO A 600 20.33 2.48 -28.79
CA PRO A 600 19.95 3.89 -28.72
C PRO A 600 18.46 4.07 -28.45
N ASP A 601 17.60 3.14 -28.87
CA ASP A 601 16.15 3.20 -28.65
C ASP A 601 15.79 3.04 -27.17
N LEU A 602 16.51 2.19 -26.43
CA LEU A 602 16.32 2.01 -24.98
C LEU A 602 16.91 3.15 -24.15
N PHE A 603 17.85 3.91 -24.72
CA PHE A 603 18.65 4.92 -24.02
C PHE A 603 18.49 6.35 -24.57
N PHE A 604 17.45 6.57 -25.38
CA PHE A 604 17.16 7.85 -26.02
C PHE A 604 16.83 8.94 -24.98
N THR A 605 16.12 8.59 -23.90
CA THR A 605 15.73 9.52 -22.84
C THR A 605 16.84 9.69 -21.80
N LEU A 606 16.80 10.80 -21.04
CA LEU A 606 17.76 11.05 -19.94
C LEU A 606 17.51 10.18 -18.70
N ALA A 607 16.27 9.71 -18.52
CA ALA A 607 15.86 8.87 -17.41
C ALA A 607 14.81 7.85 -17.88
N THR A 608 14.54 6.82 -17.08
CA THR A 608 13.49 5.84 -17.39
C THR A 608 12.09 6.49 -17.48
N PRO A 609 11.11 5.95 -18.22
CA PRO A 609 9.75 6.51 -18.28
C PRO A 609 9.02 6.41 -16.93
N LYS A 610 8.44 7.52 -16.44
CA LYS A 610 7.66 7.58 -15.18
C LYS A 610 6.18 7.80 -15.40
N ALA A 611 5.81 8.56 -16.43
CA ALA A 611 4.45 9.02 -16.65
C ALA A 611 3.50 7.84 -16.93
N ASP A 612 3.97 6.86 -17.71
CA ASP A 612 3.17 5.70 -18.13
C ASP A 612 3.38 4.47 -17.23
N GLU A 613 4.20 4.57 -16.17
CA GLU A 613 4.41 3.46 -15.23
C GLU A 613 3.17 3.29 -14.34
N LEU A 614 2.48 2.15 -14.47
CA LEU A 614 1.25 1.82 -13.76
C LEU A 614 1.48 1.51 -12.27
N VAL A 615 1.78 2.55 -11.49
CA VAL A 615 1.90 2.53 -10.02
C VAL A 615 1.09 3.67 -9.41
N ALA A 616 0.33 3.40 -8.35
CA ALA A 616 -0.48 4.36 -7.61
C ALA A 616 0.37 5.21 -6.65
N THR A 617 1.29 6.01 -7.21
CA THR A 617 2.20 6.82 -6.41
C THR A 617 1.69 8.25 -6.24
N ARG A 618 1.31 8.62 -5.00
CA ARG A 618 0.70 9.93 -4.68
C ARG A 618 1.43 11.14 -5.26
N TYR A 619 2.77 11.17 -5.22
CA TYR A 619 3.52 12.36 -5.67
C TYR A 619 3.39 12.62 -7.18
N ARG A 620 3.06 11.61 -8.00
CA ARG A 620 2.89 11.76 -9.46
C ARG A 620 1.53 12.31 -9.85
N HIS A 621 0.51 12.07 -9.01
CA HIS A 621 -0.89 12.34 -9.34
C HIS A 621 -1.54 13.38 -8.41
N GLY A 622 -0.79 13.95 -7.46
CA GLY A 622 -1.24 15.02 -6.56
C GLY A 622 -2.04 14.52 -5.34
N SER A 623 -2.98 13.59 -5.53
CA SER A 623 -3.77 12.98 -4.46
C SER A 623 -3.67 11.45 -4.47
N LYS A 624 -4.15 10.80 -3.39
CA LYS A 624 -4.26 9.33 -3.35
C LYS A 624 -5.30 8.86 -4.36
N ASP A 625 -6.44 9.54 -4.44
CA ASP A 625 -7.56 9.17 -5.31
C ASP A 625 -7.21 9.30 -6.80
N ALA A 626 -6.46 10.33 -7.18
CA ALA A 626 -5.98 10.48 -8.56
C ALA A 626 -4.94 9.41 -8.93
N ALA A 627 -4.10 8.98 -7.97
CA ALA A 627 -3.17 7.88 -8.17
C ALA A 627 -3.89 6.53 -8.28
N GLU A 628 -4.96 6.34 -7.51
CA GLU A 628 -5.85 5.17 -7.56
C GLU A 628 -6.55 5.08 -8.91
N ALA A 629 -7.16 6.19 -9.36
CA ALA A 629 -7.83 6.27 -10.66
C ALA A 629 -6.86 6.01 -11.82
N PHE A 630 -5.68 6.64 -11.82
CA PHE A 630 -4.66 6.40 -12.84
C PHE A 630 -4.24 4.91 -12.90
N PHE A 631 -3.99 4.30 -11.74
CA PHE A 631 -3.64 2.89 -11.69
C PHE A 631 -4.79 2.00 -12.19
N LEU A 632 -6.02 2.22 -11.71
CA LEU A 632 -7.18 1.43 -12.06
C LEU A 632 -7.50 1.53 -13.56
N ASP A 633 -7.54 2.74 -14.11
CA ASP A 633 -7.84 2.97 -15.52
C ASP A 633 -6.77 2.34 -16.42
N GLY A 634 -5.50 2.60 -16.11
CA GLY A 634 -4.38 2.07 -16.90
C GLY A 634 -4.24 0.55 -16.78
N MET A 635 -4.45 -0.04 -15.60
CA MET A 635 -4.48 -1.50 -15.45
C MET A 635 -5.68 -2.12 -16.14
N THR A 636 -6.87 -1.52 -16.05
CA THR A 636 -8.06 -1.99 -16.77
C THR A 636 -7.80 -2.00 -18.27
N GLN A 637 -7.14 -0.98 -18.80
CA GLN A 637 -6.78 -0.90 -20.21
C GLN A 637 -5.74 -1.95 -20.60
N ALA A 638 -4.68 -2.13 -19.82
CA ALA A 638 -3.69 -3.18 -20.05
C ALA A 638 -4.34 -4.58 -20.02
N MET A 639 -5.18 -4.86 -19.02
CA MET A 639 -5.90 -6.14 -18.94
C MET A 639 -6.87 -6.33 -20.11
N ARG A 640 -7.56 -5.28 -20.56
CA ARG A 640 -8.46 -5.34 -21.72
C ARG A 640 -7.70 -5.71 -23.00
N ARG A 641 -6.49 -5.16 -23.21
CA ARG A 641 -5.61 -5.59 -24.32
C ARG A 641 -5.30 -7.07 -24.27
N LEU A 642 -5.03 -7.61 -23.09
CA LEU A 642 -4.75 -9.04 -22.94
C LEU A 642 -5.99 -9.91 -23.20
N VAL A 643 -7.18 -9.47 -22.76
CA VAL A 643 -8.45 -10.16 -23.06
C VAL A 643 -8.70 -10.25 -24.58
N GLU A 644 -8.41 -9.18 -25.31
CA GLU A 644 -8.63 -9.09 -26.75
C GLU A 644 -7.66 -9.94 -27.58
N GLN A 645 -6.41 -10.09 -27.10
CA GLN A 645 -5.30 -10.65 -27.87
C GLN A 645 -4.94 -12.10 -27.50
N THR A 646 -5.18 -12.53 -26.26
CA THR A 646 -4.68 -13.83 -25.77
C THR A 646 -5.27 -15.01 -26.55
N HIS A 647 -4.46 -16.06 -26.71
CA HIS A 647 -4.88 -17.30 -27.35
C HIS A 647 -6.09 -17.93 -26.61
N PRO A 648 -7.21 -18.23 -27.31
CA PRO A 648 -8.44 -18.69 -26.64
C PRO A 648 -8.29 -20.06 -25.94
N GLY A 649 -7.37 -20.89 -26.41
CA GLY A 649 -7.12 -22.24 -25.89
C GLY A 649 -6.52 -22.35 -24.48
N PHE A 650 -6.04 -21.25 -23.89
CA PHE A 650 -5.35 -21.25 -22.59
C PHE A 650 -5.89 -20.13 -21.69
N PRO A 651 -5.99 -20.35 -20.36
CA PRO A 651 -6.27 -19.27 -19.43
C PRO A 651 -5.05 -18.34 -19.31
N VAL A 652 -5.28 -17.07 -19.00
CA VAL A 652 -4.23 -16.11 -18.61
C VAL A 652 -3.90 -16.31 -17.13
N THR A 653 -2.62 -16.31 -16.77
CA THR A 653 -2.20 -16.36 -15.35
C THR A 653 -1.56 -15.05 -14.93
N ILE A 654 -2.06 -14.45 -13.86
CA ILE A 654 -1.59 -13.16 -13.36
C ILE A 654 -1.06 -13.35 -11.94
N TYR A 655 0.19 -12.98 -11.70
CA TYR A 655 0.78 -12.97 -10.38
C TYR A 655 0.49 -11.64 -9.69
N TYR A 656 -0.08 -11.68 -8.49
CA TYR A 656 -0.33 -10.47 -7.70
C TYR A 656 0.21 -10.65 -6.28
N ALA A 657 0.98 -9.70 -5.77
CA ALA A 657 1.53 -9.78 -4.41
C ALA A 657 0.52 -9.27 -3.37
N PHE A 658 0.17 -10.10 -2.39
CA PHE A 658 -0.71 -9.74 -1.29
C PHE A 658 0.11 -9.53 -0.01
N LYS A 659 -0.03 -8.37 0.63
CA LYS A 659 0.71 -8.04 1.84
C LYS A 659 -0.21 -8.12 3.05
N GLN A 660 -0.19 -9.25 3.78
CA GLN A 660 -0.92 -9.46 5.05
C GLN A 660 -0.68 -8.40 6.14
N SER A 661 0.35 -7.56 5.99
CA SER A 661 0.71 -6.52 6.97
C SER A 661 -0.04 -5.19 6.81
N GLU A 662 -0.99 -5.07 5.88
CA GLU A 662 -2.08 -4.11 6.05
C GLU A 662 -3.01 -4.62 7.16
N ARG A 663 -2.59 -4.45 8.43
CA ARG A 663 -3.37 -4.88 9.59
C ARG A 663 -4.24 -3.74 10.14
N LYS A 664 -5.52 -4.08 10.26
CA LYS A 664 -6.47 -3.71 11.33
C LYS A 664 -6.87 -2.24 11.43
N GLY A 665 -7.77 -1.83 10.52
CA GLY A 665 -8.98 -1.12 10.96
C GLY A 665 -10.01 -2.15 11.44
N ASN A 666 -10.85 -1.80 12.42
CA ASN A 666 -11.86 -2.70 12.97
C ASN A 666 -12.99 -2.95 11.94
N GLY A 667 -12.84 -3.94 11.08
CA GLY A 667 -13.89 -4.38 10.16
C GLY A 667 -13.30 -5.18 8.99
N GLY A 668 -13.16 -6.50 9.14
CA GLY A 668 -12.79 -7.40 8.05
C GLY A 668 -11.39 -7.17 7.44
N THR A 669 -10.96 -8.11 6.58
CA THR A 669 -9.69 -8.03 5.85
C THR A 669 -9.90 -7.33 4.51
N SER A 670 -9.92 -5.98 4.48
CA SER A 670 -9.91 -5.22 3.22
C SER A 670 -8.50 -4.71 2.89
N SER A 671 -8.03 -5.00 1.68
CA SER A 671 -6.78 -4.45 1.14
C SER A 671 -7.14 -3.65 -0.10
N THR A 672 -7.12 -2.32 0.03
CA THR A 672 -7.52 -1.37 -1.03
C THR A 672 -6.84 -1.65 -2.38
N GLY A 673 -5.57 -2.07 -2.39
CA GLY A 673 -4.85 -2.42 -3.63
C GLY A 673 -5.33 -3.72 -4.29
N TRP A 674 -5.65 -4.76 -3.50
CA TRP A 674 -6.12 -6.05 -4.04
C TRP A 674 -7.52 -5.95 -4.65
N GLU A 675 -8.42 -5.26 -3.97
CA GLU A 675 -9.79 -5.02 -4.44
C GLU A 675 -9.78 -4.21 -5.76
N THR A 676 -8.99 -3.13 -5.80
CA THR A 676 -8.81 -2.30 -7.00
C THR A 676 -8.26 -3.11 -8.18
N PHE A 677 -7.29 -3.99 -7.93
CA PHE A 677 -6.73 -4.83 -9.00
C PHE A 677 -7.74 -5.85 -9.54
N LEU A 678 -8.49 -6.53 -8.65
CA LEU A 678 -9.54 -7.47 -9.06
C LEU A 678 -10.68 -6.78 -9.81
N GLU A 679 -11.04 -5.56 -9.40
CA GLU A 679 -12.00 -4.72 -10.10
C GLU A 679 -11.50 -4.43 -11.53
N ALA A 680 -10.23 -4.04 -11.71
CA ALA A 680 -9.62 -3.82 -13.02
C ALA A 680 -9.70 -5.07 -13.93
N VAL A 681 -9.38 -6.25 -13.38
CA VAL A 681 -9.45 -7.53 -14.09
C VAL A 681 -10.89 -7.86 -14.51
N ASN A 682 -11.87 -7.66 -13.62
CA ASN A 682 -13.28 -7.89 -13.88
C ASN A 682 -13.85 -6.92 -14.94
N GLN A 683 -13.53 -5.62 -14.84
CA GLN A 683 -13.96 -4.59 -15.79
C GLN A 683 -13.32 -4.73 -17.18
N ALA A 684 -12.11 -5.28 -17.24
CA ALA A 684 -11.43 -5.60 -18.49
C ALA A 684 -12.14 -6.70 -19.29
N GLY A 685 -12.98 -7.51 -18.64
CA GLY A 685 -13.71 -8.62 -19.27
C GLY A 685 -13.11 -10.00 -19.01
N PHE A 686 -12.24 -10.14 -18.01
CA PHE A 686 -11.84 -11.46 -17.53
C PHE A 686 -12.87 -12.04 -16.57
N GLN A 687 -13.13 -13.34 -16.72
CA GLN A 687 -13.71 -14.20 -15.70
C GLN A 687 -12.57 -14.91 -14.96
N LEU A 688 -12.60 -14.92 -13.63
CA LEU A 688 -11.71 -15.73 -12.82
C LEU A 688 -12.15 -17.20 -12.86
N SER A 689 -11.22 -18.13 -13.01
CA SER A 689 -11.48 -19.58 -12.94
C SER A 689 -10.73 -20.28 -11.81
N GLY A 690 -9.79 -19.60 -11.14
CA GLY A 690 -9.08 -20.11 -9.97
C GLY A 690 -8.16 -19.06 -9.34
N THR A 691 -7.83 -19.26 -8.05
CA THR A 691 -6.83 -18.47 -7.33
C THR A 691 -5.95 -19.35 -6.46
N TRP A 692 -4.64 -19.16 -6.54
CA TRP A 692 -3.68 -19.99 -5.80
C TRP A 692 -2.77 -19.15 -4.90
N PRO A 693 -2.78 -19.36 -3.58
CA PRO A 693 -1.84 -18.71 -2.68
C PRO A 693 -0.45 -19.36 -2.81
N MET A 694 0.57 -18.52 -2.95
CA MET A 694 1.97 -18.91 -3.05
C MET A 694 2.84 -18.12 -2.09
N HIS A 695 3.68 -18.83 -1.34
CA HIS A 695 4.64 -18.20 -0.44
C HIS A 695 5.87 -17.73 -1.22
N THR A 696 5.97 -16.42 -1.40
CA THR A 696 7.06 -15.79 -2.15
C THR A 696 8.08 -15.12 -1.24
N GLU A 697 7.95 -15.16 0.09
CA GLU A 697 8.87 -14.53 1.05
C GLU A 697 9.53 -15.46 2.10
N ARG A 698 10.72 -15.06 2.57
CA ARG A 698 11.46 -15.75 3.65
C ARG A 698 11.22 -14.99 4.97
N PRO A 699 11.02 -15.69 6.10
CA PRO A 699 11.17 -15.06 7.40
C PRO A 699 12.67 -14.74 7.63
N THR A 700 13.08 -13.48 7.48
CA THR A 700 14.47 -13.05 7.73
C THR A 700 14.64 -12.42 9.12
N GLY A 701 15.39 -13.11 10.01
CA GLY A 701 16.31 -12.53 11.02
C GLY A 701 15.78 -11.70 12.20
N PHE A 702 16.15 -12.11 13.43
CA PHE A 702 16.05 -11.44 14.76
C PHE A 702 14.71 -10.84 15.24
N LYS A 703 13.67 -10.74 14.42
CA LYS A 703 12.29 -10.53 14.86
C LYS A 703 11.53 -11.84 14.89
N LYS A 704 11.81 -12.68 15.90
CA LYS A 704 11.19 -14.01 16.11
C LYS A 704 9.70 -13.96 16.52
N LYS A 705 8.98 -12.84 16.34
CA LYS A 705 7.60 -12.62 16.84
C LYS A 705 6.72 -11.74 15.96
N THR A 706 6.84 -11.78 14.63
CA THR A 706 5.87 -11.11 13.75
C THR A 706 5.52 -12.04 12.58
N ASN A 707 4.38 -12.71 12.70
CA ASN A 707 3.72 -13.48 11.64
C ASN A 707 3.21 -12.52 10.56
N ALA A 708 4.04 -12.25 9.57
CA ALA A 708 3.60 -11.69 8.30
C ALA A 708 4.35 -12.46 7.20
N LEU A 709 3.78 -13.59 6.77
CA LEU A 709 4.13 -14.17 5.49
C LEU A 709 3.49 -13.26 4.43
N ALA A 710 4.29 -12.60 3.59
CA ALA A 710 3.77 -12.05 2.35
C ALA A 710 3.57 -13.22 1.38
N SER A 711 2.31 -13.54 1.05
CA SER A 711 1.94 -14.49 0.01
C SER A 711 1.64 -13.73 -1.28
N SER A 712 2.01 -14.28 -2.43
CA SER A 712 1.47 -13.84 -3.72
C SER A 712 0.27 -14.72 -4.06
N ILE A 713 -0.74 -14.16 -4.70
CA ILE A 713 -1.90 -14.89 -5.22
C ILE A 713 -1.73 -14.95 -6.74
N ILE A 714 -1.89 -16.14 -7.30
CA ILE A 714 -1.98 -16.33 -8.75
C ILE A 714 -3.45 -16.31 -9.12
N LEU A 715 -3.85 -15.36 -9.95
CA LEU A 715 -5.16 -15.37 -10.60
C LEU A 715 -5.09 -16.18 -11.88
N VAL A 716 -6.11 -17.00 -12.10
CA VAL A 716 -6.32 -17.74 -13.34
C VAL A 716 -7.56 -17.17 -14.00
N CYS A 717 -7.40 -16.63 -15.20
CA CYS A 717 -8.41 -15.81 -15.85
C CYS A 717 -8.72 -16.35 -17.26
N ARG A 718 -9.98 -16.30 -17.67
CA ARG A 718 -10.41 -16.54 -19.05
C ARG A 718 -11.19 -15.34 -19.57
N LYS A 719 -11.22 -15.14 -20.88
CA LYS A 719 -12.15 -14.17 -21.47
C LYS A 719 -13.58 -14.54 -21.07
N ARG A 720 -14.30 -13.59 -20.47
CA ARG A 720 -15.73 -13.73 -20.18
C ARG A 720 -16.50 -13.78 -21.50
N SER A 721 -17.57 -14.56 -21.55
CA SER A 721 -18.40 -14.65 -22.75
C SER A 721 -18.99 -13.30 -23.14
N ASP A 722 -19.01 -12.97 -24.43
CA ASP A 722 -19.57 -11.71 -24.93
C ASP A 722 -21.10 -11.64 -24.75
N ASP A 723 -21.76 -12.78 -24.56
CA ASP A 723 -23.19 -12.95 -24.24
C ASP A 723 -23.46 -13.24 -22.75
N ALA A 724 -22.49 -12.96 -21.86
CA ALA A 724 -22.63 -13.22 -20.42
C ALA A 724 -23.88 -12.51 -19.85
N PRO A 725 -24.75 -13.23 -19.12
CA PRO A 725 -25.98 -12.64 -18.62
C PRO A 725 -25.73 -11.69 -17.45
N VAL A 726 -26.70 -10.82 -17.19
CA VAL A 726 -26.79 -10.00 -15.98
C VAL A 726 -27.76 -10.70 -15.02
N ILE A 727 -27.37 -10.86 -13.76
CA ILE A 727 -28.16 -11.55 -12.74
C ILE A 727 -28.39 -10.68 -11.51
N SER A 728 -29.36 -11.03 -10.67
CA SER A 728 -29.59 -10.37 -9.38
C SER A 728 -28.66 -10.87 -8.28
N ARG A 729 -28.40 -10.05 -7.25
CA ARG A 729 -27.70 -10.47 -6.02
C ARG A 729 -28.24 -11.77 -5.41
N ARG A 730 -29.57 -11.99 -5.47
CA ARG A 730 -30.20 -13.21 -4.96
C ARG A 730 -29.81 -14.45 -5.75
N GLU A 731 -29.71 -14.34 -7.08
CA GLU A 731 -29.27 -15.44 -7.93
C GLU A 731 -27.79 -15.74 -7.74
N PHE A 732 -26.98 -14.69 -7.57
CA PHE A 732 -25.56 -14.81 -7.24
C PHE A 732 -25.36 -15.58 -5.93
N LEU A 733 -26.04 -15.19 -4.84
CA LEU A 733 -25.96 -15.90 -3.56
C LEU A 733 -26.39 -17.36 -3.67
N ARG A 734 -27.45 -17.65 -4.45
CA ARG A 734 -27.90 -19.03 -4.65
C ARG A 734 -26.87 -19.89 -5.38
N GLU A 735 -26.15 -19.35 -6.36
CA GLU A 735 -25.08 -20.10 -7.02
C GLU A 735 -23.85 -20.23 -6.11
N LEU A 736 -23.55 -19.19 -5.33
CA LEU A 736 -22.49 -19.21 -4.33
C LEU A 736 -22.71 -20.31 -3.27
N ASP A 737 -23.95 -20.47 -2.78
CA ASP A 737 -24.38 -21.53 -1.87
C ASP A 737 -24.23 -22.95 -2.44
N VAL A 738 -24.25 -23.09 -3.77
CA VAL A 738 -24.06 -24.39 -4.43
C VAL A 738 -22.58 -24.67 -4.66
N VAL A 739 -21.82 -23.67 -5.11
CA VAL A 739 -20.44 -23.84 -5.57
C VAL A 739 -19.44 -23.84 -4.41
N LEU A 740 -19.57 -22.92 -3.45
CA LEU A 740 -18.56 -22.77 -2.39
C LEU A 740 -18.45 -23.98 -1.46
N PRO A 741 -19.54 -24.66 -1.03
CA PRO A 741 -19.40 -25.84 -0.19
C PRO A 741 -18.67 -26.99 -0.88
N GLU A 742 -18.90 -27.24 -2.18
CA GLU A 742 -18.16 -28.26 -2.93
C GLU A 742 -16.70 -27.86 -3.10
N ALA A 743 -16.42 -26.60 -3.44
CA ALA A 743 -15.04 -26.10 -3.56
C ALA A 743 -14.27 -26.17 -2.22
N LEU A 744 -14.91 -25.82 -1.11
CA LEU A 744 -14.34 -25.90 0.23
C LEU A 744 -14.07 -27.34 0.65
N ASP A 745 -14.98 -28.26 0.33
CA ASP A 745 -14.80 -29.70 0.53
C ASP A 745 -13.60 -30.22 -0.28
N GLU A 746 -13.48 -29.83 -1.55
CA GLU A 746 -12.36 -30.21 -2.41
C GLU A 746 -11.01 -29.65 -1.89
N MET A 747 -10.98 -28.39 -1.44
CA MET A 747 -9.77 -27.74 -0.91
C MET A 747 -9.35 -28.29 0.46
N THR A 748 -10.30 -28.71 1.30
CA THR A 748 -10.04 -29.10 2.70
C THR A 748 -9.94 -30.61 2.87
N ARG A 749 -10.81 -31.39 2.21
CA ARG A 749 -10.88 -32.85 2.39
C ARG A 749 -10.02 -33.59 1.38
N GLY A 750 -9.83 -33.02 0.18
CA GLY A 750 -9.23 -33.73 -0.95
C GLY A 750 -10.09 -34.92 -1.35
N VAL A 751 -10.62 -34.96 -2.57
CA VAL A 751 -11.34 -36.16 -3.02
C VAL A 751 -10.32 -37.28 -3.32
N GLY A 752 -9.91 -38.01 -2.28
CA GLY A 752 -8.96 -39.15 -2.31
C GLY A 752 -7.73 -38.96 -1.41
N GLU A 753 -7.05 -40.06 -1.06
CA GLU A 753 -5.86 -40.11 -0.17
C GLU A 753 -4.64 -39.29 -0.65
N ASP A 754 -4.72 -38.58 -1.79
CA ASP A 754 -3.58 -38.10 -2.57
C ASP A 754 -3.69 -36.65 -3.10
N LEU A 755 -4.69 -35.88 -2.69
CA LEU A 755 -4.73 -34.43 -2.94
C LEU A 755 -4.05 -33.70 -1.78
N SER A 756 -3.14 -32.76 -2.08
CA SER A 756 -2.55 -31.88 -1.07
C SER A 756 -3.61 -30.85 -0.67
N PRO A 757 -4.20 -30.92 0.54
CA PRO A 757 -5.16 -29.93 0.98
C PRO A 757 -4.49 -28.54 1.03
N VAL A 758 -5.25 -27.50 0.72
CA VAL A 758 -4.79 -26.13 0.96
C VAL A 758 -4.54 -26.00 2.47
N ALA A 759 -3.37 -25.48 2.86
CA ALA A 759 -3.07 -25.31 4.28
C ALA A 759 -4.17 -24.43 4.94
N PRO A 760 -4.63 -24.74 6.18
CA PRO A 760 -5.70 -23.97 6.82
C PRO A 760 -5.45 -22.45 6.85
N VAL A 761 -4.19 -22.05 7.04
CA VAL A 761 -3.74 -20.65 7.04
C VAL A 761 -3.90 -19.92 5.70
N ASP A 762 -4.03 -20.67 4.60
CA ASP A 762 -4.15 -20.17 3.23
C ASP A 762 -5.57 -20.37 2.65
N LEU A 763 -6.45 -21.07 3.38
CA LEU A 763 -7.81 -21.40 2.94
C LEU A 763 -8.66 -20.14 2.69
N SER A 764 -8.46 -19.11 3.51
CA SER A 764 -9.12 -17.81 3.34
C SER A 764 -8.75 -17.07 2.07
N GLN A 765 -7.55 -17.30 1.54
CA GLN A 765 -7.13 -16.74 0.27
C GLN A 765 -7.57 -17.62 -0.91
N ALA A 766 -7.58 -18.94 -0.72
CA ALA A 766 -7.97 -19.88 -1.77
C ALA A 766 -9.47 -19.85 -2.09
N ILE A 767 -10.35 -19.61 -1.11
CA ILE A 767 -11.81 -19.58 -1.33
C ILE A 767 -12.26 -18.40 -2.20
N ILE A 768 -11.47 -17.32 -2.21
CA ILE A 768 -11.75 -16.11 -3.01
C ILE A 768 -11.88 -16.49 -4.48
N GLY A 769 -11.07 -17.44 -4.97
CA GLY A 769 -11.11 -17.85 -6.37
C GLY A 769 -12.42 -18.46 -6.81
N PRO A 770 -12.89 -19.57 -6.20
CA PRO A 770 -14.19 -20.14 -6.51
C PRO A 770 -15.33 -19.11 -6.36
N GLY A 771 -15.29 -18.29 -5.32
CA GLY A 771 -16.33 -17.28 -5.10
C GLY A 771 -16.34 -16.20 -6.18
N MET A 772 -15.16 -15.66 -6.52
CA MET A 772 -15.00 -14.68 -7.58
C MET A 772 -15.24 -15.28 -8.97
N ALA A 773 -15.03 -16.58 -9.15
CA ALA A 773 -15.37 -17.28 -10.39
C ALA A 773 -16.87 -17.31 -10.64
N VAL A 774 -17.69 -17.42 -9.60
CA VAL A 774 -19.16 -17.27 -9.70
C VAL A 774 -19.53 -15.83 -10.03
N PHE A 775 -18.91 -14.85 -9.35
CA PHE A 775 -19.21 -13.43 -9.56
C PHE A 775 -18.83 -12.94 -10.96
N SER A 776 -17.58 -13.14 -11.37
CA SER A 776 -16.99 -12.64 -12.63
C SER A 776 -17.43 -13.40 -13.89
N LYS A 777 -18.19 -14.49 -13.75
CA LYS A 777 -18.84 -15.19 -14.88
C LYS A 777 -19.93 -14.35 -15.55
N TYR A 778 -20.56 -13.46 -14.79
CA TYR A 778 -21.67 -12.62 -15.23
C TYR A 778 -21.18 -11.28 -15.75
N ALA A 779 -21.95 -10.65 -16.65
CA ALA A 779 -21.63 -9.30 -17.13
C ALA A 779 -21.76 -8.26 -16.00
N ALA A 780 -22.77 -8.44 -15.15
CA ALA A 780 -22.94 -7.72 -13.90
C ALA A 780 -23.82 -8.54 -12.93
N VAL A 781 -23.59 -8.39 -11.64
CA VAL A 781 -24.51 -8.79 -10.58
C VAL A 781 -25.18 -7.53 -10.07
N LEU A 782 -26.50 -7.40 -10.16
CA LEU A 782 -27.20 -6.17 -9.77
C LEU A 782 -27.66 -6.21 -8.32
N GLU A 783 -27.47 -5.09 -7.63
CA GLU A 783 -28.06 -4.77 -6.33
C GLU A 783 -29.56 -4.48 -6.47
N ALA A 784 -30.24 -4.37 -5.32
CA ALA A 784 -31.70 -4.17 -5.28
C ALA A 784 -32.15 -2.84 -5.91
N ASP A 785 -31.26 -1.84 -5.94
CA ASP A 785 -31.46 -0.54 -6.57
C ASP A 785 -31.15 -0.55 -8.09
N GLY A 786 -30.69 -1.68 -8.63
CA GLY A 786 -30.32 -1.86 -10.04
C GLY A 786 -28.89 -1.45 -10.38
N THR A 787 -28.07 -1.02 -9.41
CA THR A 787 -26.65 -0.74 -9.62
C THR A 787 -25.83 -2.04 -9.70
N PRO A 788 -24.72 -2.09 -10.46
CA PRO A 788 -23.81 -3.23 -10.42
C PRO A 788 -23.14 -3.34 -9.04
N MET A 789 -23.21 -4.52 -8.44
CA MET A 789 -22.48 -4.89 -7.22
C MET A 789 -20.97 -4.76 -7.49
N PRO A 790 -20.22 -4.03 -6.66
CA PRO A 790 -18.77 -3.92 -6.81
C PRO A 790 -18.05 -5.17 -6.33
N VAL A 791 -16.81 -5.40 -6.81
CA VAL A 791 -15.98 -6.56 -6.39
C VAL A 791 -15.80 -6.62 -4.88
N ARG A 792 -15.67 -5.47 -4.21
CA ARG A 792 -15.57 -5.38 -2.74
C ARG A 792 -16.74 -6.07 -2.04
N THR A 793 -17.98 -5.78 -2.44
CA THR A 793 -19.19 -6.39 -1.86
C THR A 793 -19.23 -7.89 -2.15
N ALA A 794 -18.84 -8.31 -3.36
CA ALA A 794 -18.74 -9.73 -3.69
C ALA A 794 -17.73 -10.46 -2.78
N LEU A 795 -16.55 -9.88 -2.56
CA LEU A 795 -15.52 -10.44 -1.68
C LEU A 795 -15.99 -10.54 -0.23
N GLN A 796 -16.71 -9.53 0.29
CA GLN A 796 -17.32 -9.59 1.62
C GLN A 796 -18.32 -10.76 1.75
N LEU A 797 -19.15 -10.97 0.73
CA LEU A 797 -20.10 -12.09 0.69
C LEU A 797 -19.40 -13.45 0.61
N ILE A 798 -18.33 -13.56 -0.18
CA ILE A 798 -17.52 -14.79 -0.31
C ILE A 798 -16.83 -15.11 1.02
N ASN A 799 -16.21 -14.11 1.64
CA ASN A 799 -15.47 -14.27 2.90
C ASN A 799 -16.38 -14.65 4.08
N ARG A 800 -17.69 -14.36 4.01
CA ARG A 800 -18.66 -14.80 5.03
C ARG A 800 -18.72 -16.32 5.18
N TYR A 801 -18.45 -17.09 4.13
CA TYR A 801 -18.42 -18.56 4.20
C TYR A 801 -17.26 -19.11 5.05
N LEU A 802 -16.32 -18.25 5.46
CA LEU A 802 -15.20 -18.60 6.34
C LEU A 802 -15.21 -17.86 7.68
N ALA A 803 -16.19 -16.98 7.93
CA ALA A 803 -16.22 -16.19 9.15
C ALA A 803 -16.57 -17.07 10.37
N GLU A 804 -15.61 -17.25 11.27
CA GLU A 804 -15.76 -18.06 12.50
C GLU A 804 -16.70 -17.44 13.55
N ASP A 805 -17.01 -16.15 13.42
CA ASP A 805 -17.71 -15.35 14.42
C ASP A 805 -19.23 -15.66 14.53
N ASP A 806 -19.78 -16.49 13.64
CA ASP A 806 -21.16 -16.97 13.68
C ASP A 806 -21.33 -18.33 14.39
N PHE A 807 -20.24 -18.97 14.84
CA PHE A 807 -20.28 -20.25 15.54
C PHE A 807 -20.32 -20.09 17.07
N ASP A 808 -21.02 -21.01 17.73
CA ASP A 808 -21.04 -21.06 19.20
C ASP A 808 -19.64 -21.40 19.78
N ALA A 809 -19.45 -21.06 21.06
CA ALA A 809 -18.18 -21.19 21.76
C ALA A 809 -17.58 -22.61 21.72
N ASP A 810 -18.41 -23.65 21.72
CA ASP A 810 -17.97 -25.05 21.69
C ASP A 810 -17.50 -25.43 20.28
N THR A 811 -18.21 -24.95 19.25
CA THR A 811 -17.82 -25.11 17.85
C THR A 811 -16.51 -24.38 17.54
N GLN A 812 -16.34 -23.14 18.02
CA GLN A 812 -15.09 -22.39 17.87
C GLN A 812 -13.91 -23.06 18.59
N PHE A 813 -14.15 -23.62 19.78
CA PHE A 813 -13.16 -24.43 20.48
C PHE A 813 -12.76 -25.66 19.65
N CYS A 814 -13.73 -26.39 19.09
CA CYS A 814 -13.46 -27.57 18.27
C CYS A 814 -12.67 -27.25 17.01
N LEU A 815 -13.00 -26.14 16.33
CA LEU A 815 -12.30 -25.66 15.13
C LEU A 815 -10.83 -25.33 15.45
N HIS A 816 -10.57 -24.51 16.46
CA HIS A 816 -9.20 -24.16 16.86
C HIS A 816 -8.42 -25.36 17.41
N TRP A 817 -9.07 -26.26 18.14
CA TRP A 817 -8.44 -27.51 18.59
C TRP A 817 -8.05 -28.39 17.39
N PHE A 818 -8.92 -28.46 16.38
CA PHE A 818 -8.68 -29.18 15.14
C PHE A 818 -7.56 -28.54 14.29
N GLU A 819 -7.48 -27.21 14.22
CA GLU A 819 -6.38 -26.52 13.52
C GLU A 819 -5.02 -26.84 14.13
N GLN A 820 -4.96 -26.89 15.46
CA GLN A 820 -3.69 -27.09 16.18
C GLN A 820 -3.28 -28.57 16.26
N TYR A 821 -4.25 -29.47 16.49
CA TYR A 821 -3.99 -30.88 16.80
C TYR A 821 -4.65 -31.87 15.82
N GLY A 822 -5.56 -31.42 14.96
CA GLY A 822 -6.38 -32.28 14.10
C GLY A 822 -7.24 -33.23 14.92
N TRP A 823 -7.41 -34.47 14.43
CA TRP A 823 -8.07 -35.55 15.18
C TRP A 823 -7.16 -36.23 16.22
N ARG A 824 -5.94 -35.73 16.45
CA ARG A 824 -4.96 -36.34 17.36
C ARG A 824 -5.18 -35.88 18.80
N GLU A 825 -4.58 -36.62 19.73
CA GLU A 825 -4.56 -36.24 21.16
C GLU A 825 -3.63 -35.04 21.39
N GLY A 826 -4.09 -34.08 22.19
CA GLY A 826 -3.32 -32.94 22.70
C GLY A 826 -3.35 -32.84 24.23
N PRO A 827 -2.49 -32.01 24.85
CA PRO A 827 -2.43 -31.85 26.30
C PRO A 827 -3.66 -31.13 26.87
N TYR A 828 -4.20 -31.60 28.01
CA TYR A 828 -5.36 -30.97 28.66
C TYR A 828 -5.13 -29.49 29.02
N GLY A 829 -3.91 -29.10 29.41
CA GLY A 829 -3.61 -27.70 29.75
C GLY A 829 -3.78 -26.73 28.58
N ASP A 830 -3.53 -27.20 27.36
CA ASP A 830 -3.76 -26.40 26.15
C ASP A 830 -5.26 -26.31 25.85
N ALA A 831 -6.02 -27.39 26.12
CA ALA A 831 -7.47 -27.43 25.97
C ALA A 831 -8.16 -26.49 26.96
N ASP A 832 -7.75 -26.50 28.24
CA ASP A 832 -8.30 -25.61 29.28
C ASP A 832 -7.98 -24.13 28.99
N THR A 833 -6.78 -23.86 28.46
CA THR A 833 -6.42 -22.50 28.04
C THR A 833 -7.26 -22.05 26.85
N LEU A 834 -7.46 -22.93 25.86
CA LEU A 834 -8.25 -22.64 24.67
C LEU A 834 -9.74 -22.49 24.98
N SER A 835 -10.32 -23.37 25.82
CA SER A 835 -11.74 -23.32 26.18
C SER A 835 -12.06 -22.01 26.90
N ARG A 836 -11.22 -21.57 27.84
CA ARG A 836 -11.39 -20.29 28.55
C ARG A 836 -11.28 -19.09 27.62
N ALA A 837 -10.37 -19.14 26.63
CA ALA A 837 -10.23 -18.08 25.65
C ALA A 837 -11.45 -17.95 24.72
N LYS A 838 -12.23 -19.02 24.54
CA LYS A 838 -13.45 -19.06 23.72
C LYS A 838 -14.74 -18.96 24.54
N GLY A 839 -14.66 -18.80 25.85
CA GLY A 839 -15.84 -18.67 26.71
C GLY A 839 -16.57 -20.00 27.00
N THR A 840 -15.88 -21.14 26.88
CA THR A 840 -16.40 -22.48 27.22
C THR A 840 -15.46 -23.22 28.19
N SER A 841 -15.74 -24.49 28.51
CA SER A 841 -14.91 -25.36 29.34
C SER A 841 -14.69 -26.72 28.67
N VAL A 842 -13.52 -27.34 28.90
CA VAL A 842 -13.23 -28.69 28.39
C VAL A 842 -14.32 -29.68 28.83
N ASP A 843 -14.76 -29.59 30.09
CA ASP A 843 -15.84 -30.45 30.60
C ASP A 843 -17.19 -30.15 29.90
N GLY A 844 -17.46 -28.90 29.52
CA GLY A 844 -18.65 -28.51 28.75
C GLY A 844 -18.67 -29.15 27.36
N VAL A 845 -17.54 -29.08 26.66
CA VAL A 845 -17.38 -29.64 25.31
C VAL A 845 -17.33 -31.19 25.34
N ASP A 846 -16.78 -31.79 26.40
CA ASP A 846 -16.78 -33.25 26.63
C ASP A 846 -18.21 -33.76 26.91
N ASN A 847 -18.98 -33.04 27.73
CA ASN A 847 -20.40 -33.34 27.98
C ASN A 847 -21.29 -33.17 26.73
N ALA A 848 -20.91 -32.28 25.80
CA ALA A 848 -21.55 -32.15 24.49
C ALA A 848 -21.26 -33.33 23.54
N GLY A 849 -20.35 -34.25 23.93
CA GLY A 849 -20.07 -35.49 23.21
C GLY A 849 -19.20 -35.32 21.96
N VAL A 850 -18.49 -34.19 21.84
CA VAL A 850 -17.65 -33.85 20.68
C VAL A 850 -16.15 -34.04 20.92
N ILE A 851 -15.70 -34.04 22.17
CA ILE A 851 -14.33 -34.43 22.56
C ILE A 851 -14.36 -35.58 23.58
N ALA A 852 -13.23 -36.24 23.75
CA ALA A 852 -12.94 -37.13 24.86
C ALA A 852 -11.82 -36.51 25.70
N SER A 853 -12.06 -36.32 26.99
CA SER A 853 -11.12 -35.81 27.97
C SER A 853 -10.76 -36.85 29.03
N GLY A 854 -9.47 -37.16 29.22
CA GLY A 854 -9.02 -38.15 30.19
C GLY A 854 -7.49 -38.29 30.29
N GLU A 855 -6.97 -38.68 31.46
CA GLU A 855 -5.53 -38.91 31.70
C GLU A 855 -4.61 -37.73 31.31
N GLY A 856 -5.10 -36.49 31.43
CA GLY A 856 -4.34 -35.29 31.07
C GLY A 856 -4.26 -35.00 29.57
N LYS A 857 -5.09 -35.66 28.77
CA LYS A 857 -5.18 -35.47 27.32
C LYS A 857 -6.62 -35.21 26.86
N VAL A 858 -6.73 -34.52 25.73
CA VAL A 858 -8.00 -34.18 25.06
C VAL A 858 -7.90 -34.54 23.59
N ARG A 859 -8.98 -35.08 23.00
CA ARG A 859 -9.08 -35.35 21.56
C ARG A 859 -10.51 -35.17 21.06
N LEU A 860 -10.69 -34.82 19.80
CA LEU A 860 -12.02 -34.79 19.17
C LEU A 860 -12.54 -36.21 18.89
N HIS A 861 -13.85 -36.42 19.08
CA HIS A 861 -14.55 -37.64 18.69
C HIS A 861 -14.72 -37.69 17.16
N ARG A 862 -14.34 -38.81 16.56
CA ARG A 862 -14.53 -39.06 15.12
C ARG A 862 -15.91 -39.68 14.90
N TRP A 863 -16.83 -38.94 14.28
CA TRP A 863 -18.17 -39.46 13.96
C TRP A 863 -18.10 -40.46 12.80
N MET A 864 -18.61 -41.68 13.01
CA MET A 864 -18.92 -42.65 11.96
C MET A 864 -20.44 -42.67 11.74
N PHE A 865 -20.89 -42.35 10.53
CA PHE A 865 -22.31 -42.24 10.20
C PHE A 865 -23.09 -43.55 10.42
N GLY A 866 -24.15 -43.49 11.24
CA GLY A 866 -25.22 -44.50 11.23
C GLY A 866 -26.21 -44.43 12.40
N TRP A 867 -27.28 -43.63 12.30
CA TRP A 867 -28.71 -44.05 12.41
C TRP A 867 -29.74 -42.95 12.81
N LYS A 868 -30.83 -42.95 12.04
CA LYS A 868 -32.29 -42.78 12.31
C LYS A 868 -32.82 -41.72 13.30
N PHE A 869 -33.48 -40.71 12.73
CA PHE A 869 -34.45 -39.84 13.43
C PHE A 869 -35.79 -40.55 13.68
N ARG A 870 -36.31 -40.40 14.90
CA ARG A 870 -37.69 -40.71 15.28
C ARG A 870 -38.58 -39.50 14.99
N GLN A 871 -39.75 -39.77 14.41
CA GLN A 871 -40.81 -38.82 14.04
C GLN A 871 -41.51 -38.19 15.26
N SER A 872 -41.83 -36.90 15.15
CA SER A 872 -43.10 -36.30 15.59
C SER A 872 -43.31 -34.94 14.90
N SER A 873 -44.32 -34.87 14.04
CA SER A 873 -44.74 -33.79 13.12
C SER A 873 -45.77 -32.82 13.79
N PRO A 874 -46.51 -31.93 13.08
CA PRO A 874 -46.18 -30.80 12.17
C PRO A 874 -47.10 -29.54 12.33
N MET A 875 -46.79 -28.42 11.65
CA MET A 875 -47.71 -27.41 11.02
C MET A 875 -46.99 -26.04 10.91
N ALA A 876 -47.11 -25.20 9.87
CA ALA A 876 -47.70 -25.29 8.54
C ALA A 876 -47.15 -24.12 7.68
N PHE A 877 -47.02 -24.39 6.38
CA PHE A 877 -46.72 -23.51 5.25
C PHE A 877 -47.87 -22.53 4.92
N GLN A 878 -47.54 -21.29 4.51
CA GLN A 878 -48.24 -20.40 3.53
C GLN A 878 -47.68 -18.96 3.70
N ILE A 879 -47.32 -18.11 2.71
CA ILE A 879 -47.89 -17.75 1.40
C ILE A 879 -46.79 -17.11 0.51
N ILE A 880 -46.78 -17.46 -0.79
CA ILE A 880 -46.17 -16.70 -1.90
C ILE A 880 -47.26 -15.82 -2.54
N SER A 881 -46.99 -14.54 -2.81
CA SER A 881 -47.19 -13.89 -4.14
C SER A 881 -47.40 -12.36 -4.09
N ASN A 882 -46.76 -11.70 -5.06
CA ASN A 882 -47.14 -10.45 -5.74
C ASN A 882 -47.17 -9.11 -4.98
N ALA A 883 -46.25 -8.21 -5.35
CA ALA A 883 -46.53 -6.78 -5.43
C ALA A 883 -45.76 -6.15 -6.61
N GLN A 884 -46.53 -5.72 -7.61
CA GLN A 884 -46.12 -4.83 -8.69
C GLN A 884 -45.91 -3.42 -8.14
N TYR A 885 -44.90 -2.71 -8.65
CA TYR A 885 -44.76 -1.26 -8.49
C TYR A 885 -45.86 -0.52 -9.26
N PRO A 886 -46.41 0.57 -8.69
CA PRO A 886 -46.81 1.72 -9.49
C PRO A 886 -45.91 2.93 -9.19
N LYS A 887 -45.63 3.68 -10.26
CA LYS A 887 -44.85 4.92 -10.31
C LYS A 887 -45.75 6.14 -9.96
N THR A 888 -45.17 7.07 -9.18
CA THR A 888 -45.45 8.54 -9.04
C THR A 888 -46.84 9.02 -8.56
N PRO A 889 -47.00 10.28 -8.06
CA PRO A 889 -46.13 11.18 -7.26
C PRO A 889 -46.80 11.60 -5.92
N ILE A 890 -46.04 11.92 -4.87
CA ILE A 890 -46.61 12.29 -3.55
C ILE A 890 -46.90 13.79 -3.47
N ASN A 891 -48.20 14.12 -3.48
CA ASN A 891 -48.78 15.40 -3.04
C ASN A 891 -48.89 15.42 -1.51
N TRP A 892 -48.47 16.51 -0.87
CA TRP A 892 -48.62 16.74 0.57
C TRP A 892 -49.85 17.62 0.85
N THR A 893 -50.95 17.05 1.35
CA THR A 893 -51.95 17.81 2.13
C THR A 893 -52.70 16.96 3.17
N SER A 894 -52.67 17.50 4.40
CA SER A 894 -53.66 17.48 5.49
C SER A 894 -54.02 16.20 6.28
N ARG A 895 -53.50 16.18 7.53
CA ARG A 895 -54.12 15.90 8.85
C ARG A 895 -55.44 15.10 8.97
N THR A 896 -55.38 14.17 9.94
CA THR A 896 -56.33 13.76 11.02
C THR A 896 -56.51 12.23 11.04
N LYS A 897 -56.58 11.50 12.16
CA LYS A 897 -56.85 11.80 13.57
C LYS A 897 -56.31 10.61 14.41
N HIS A 898 -55.63 10.90 15.51
CA HIS A 898 -55.30 9.90 16.53
C HIS A 898 -56.58 9.42 17.26
N GLY A 899 -56.73 8.10 17.34
CA GLY A 899 -57.61 7.43 18.29
C GLY A 899 -56.85 7.15 19.58
N SER A 900 -57.40 7.66 20.68
CA SER A 900 -56.96 7.49 22.07
C SER A 900 -56.63 6.05 22.44
N LYS A 901 -55.42 5.85 23.02
CA LYS A 901 -55.19 4.88 24.09
C LYS A 901 -54.58 5.62 25.28
N THR A 902 -55.24 5.45 26.40
CA THR A 902 -54.87 5.92 27.73
C THR A 902 -53.50 5.42 28.16
N MET A 903 -52.76 6.34 28.76
CA MET A 903 -51.39 6.26 29.28
C MET A 903 -51.19 5.11 30.29
N ASP A 904 -50.27 4.21 29.96
CA ASP A 904 -49.25 3.82 30.93
C ASP A 904 -48.20 4.93 30.93
N ILE A 905 -47.61 5.22 32.10
CA ILE A 905 -46.61 6.29 32.29
C ILE A 905 -45.45 6.02 31.33
N ALA A 906 -45.33 6.82 30.26
CA ALA A 906 -44.18 6.74 29.37
C ALA A 906 -42.92 7.01 30.20
N GLU A 907 -42.01 6.03 30.27
CA GLU A 907 -40.72 6.21 30.93
C GLU A 907 -40.00 7.39 30.28
N LYS A 908 -39.66 8.42 31.07
CA LYS A 908 -38.92 9.58 30.56
C LYS A 908 -37.51 9.16 30.19
N LEU A 909 -37.01 9.63 29.05
CA LEU A 909 -35.63 9.43 28.59
C LEU A 909 -34.64 9.93 29.65
N ASN A 910 -33.71 9.07 30.05
CA ASN A 910 -32.57 9.40 30.89
C ASN A 910 -31.45 10.00 30.04
N VAL A 911 -31.17 11.29 30.24
CA VAL A 911 -30.15 12.03 29.49
C VAL A 911 -28.91 12.27 30.35
N GLY A 912 -27.75 11.90 29.82
CA GLY A 912 -26.44 12.22 30.39
C GLY A 912 -25.85 13.48 29.76
N ILE A 913 -25.30 14.40 30.56
CA ILE A 913 -24.61 15.60 30.06
C ILE A 913 -23.10 15.44 30.26
N VAL A 914 -22.32 15.42 29.18
CA VAL A 914 -20.85 15.31 29.17
C VAL A 914 -20.24 16.69 28.92
N GLY A 915 -19.25 17.10 29.74
CA GLY A 915 -18.77 18.48 29.75
C GLY A 915 -19.72 19.41 30.49
N ALA A 916 -20.30 18.91 31.60
CA ALA A 916 -21.41 19.54 32.32
C ALA A 916 -21.05 20.89 32.96
N ALA A 917 -19.78 21.13 33.30
CA ALA A 917 -19.35 22.41 33.86
C ALA A 917 -19.06 23.48 32.79
N GLY A 918 -19.09 23.10 31.51
CA GLY A 918 -18.90 24.00 30.37
C GLY A 918 -20.20 24.28 29.60
N ARG A 919 -20.13 24.14 28.27
CA ARG A 919 -21.25 24.35 27.35
C ARG A 919 -22.43 23.43 27.64
N GLY A 920 -22.19 22.16 28.02
CA GLY A 920 -23.26 21.22 28.39
C GLY A 920 -24.18 21.75 29.51
N GLY A 921 -23.68 22.68 30.31
CA GLY A 921 -24.41 23.34 31.37
C GLY A 921 -25.57 24.26 30.94
N SER A 922 -25.67 24.66 29.67
CA SER A 922 -26.73 25.57 29.20
C SER A 922 -28.05 24.88 28.84
N PHE A 923 -28.09 23.55 28.77
CA PHE A 923 -29.21 22.81 28.18
C PHE A 923 -30.38 22.51 29.14
N ARG A 924 -30.26 22.83 30.43
CA ARG A 924 -31.31 22.58 31.42
C ARG A 924 -32.69 23.10 31.00
N VAL A 925 -32.75 24.36 30.59
CA VAL A 925 -34.02 25.04 30.26
C VAL A 925 -34.75 24.35 29.12
N ALA A 926 -34.02 23.78 28.17
CA ALA A 926 -34.59 23.06 27.03
C ALA A 926 -35.12 21.67 27.43
N PHE A 927 -34.38 20.91 28.26
CA PHE A 927 -34.86 19.61 28.76
C PHE A 927 -36.02 19.73 29.76
N GLU A 928 -36.03 20.75 30.62
CA GLU A 928 -37.16 21.00 31.53
C GLU A 928 -38.48 21.30 30.80
N ALA A 929 -38.41 21.78 29.55
CA ALA A 929 -39.59 22.06 28.75
C ALA A 929 -40.20 20.81 28.09
N HIS A 930 -39.57 19.64 28.22
CA HIS A 930 -40.08 18.37 27.70
C HIS A 930 -40.47 17.42 28.83
N GLU A 931 -41.74 17.03 28.88
CA GLU A 931 -42.23 16.09 29.89
C GLU A 931 -41.66 14.66 29.73
N THR A 932 -41.13 14.34 28.54
CA THR A 932 -40.67 13.00 28.12
C THR A 932 -39.17 12.77 28.29
N ALA A 933 -38.39 13.75 28.78
CA ALA A 933 -36.96 13.60 29.02
C ALA A 933 -36.56 14.17 30.40
N ARG A 934 -35.48 13.67 30.98
CA ARG A 934 -34.89 14.20 32.21
C ARG A 934 -33.37 14.12 32.17
N ILE A 935 -32.69 15.12 32.72
CA ILE A 935 -31.25 15.03 32.95
C ILE A 935 -31.01 14.11 34.14
N HIS A 936 -30.40 12.96 33.89
CA HIS A 936 -30.20 11.90 34.88
C HIS A 936 -28.79 11.90 35.47
N ALA A 937 -27.77 12.07 34.61
CA ALA A 937 -26.37 12.03 34.98
C ALA A 937 -25.58 13.21 34.41
N VAL A 938 -24.55 13.63 35.12
CA VAL A 938 -23.56 14.61 34.64
C VAL A 938 -22.15 14.04 34.70
N CYS A 939 -21.34 14.41 33.72
CA CYS A 939 -19.93 14.08 33.66
C CYS A 939 -19.05 15.28 33.30
N ASP A 940 -18.00 15.51 34.09
CA ASP A 940 -16.94 16.48 33.81
C ASP A 940 -15.64 16.04 34.51
N VAL A 941 -14.50 16.34 33.89
CA VAL A 941 -13.17 16.04 34.46
C VAL A 941 -12.80 17.00 35.60
N ARG A 942 -13.50 18.13 35.71
CA ARG A 942 -13.38 19.09 36.82
C ARG A 942 -14.26 18.64 37.98
N GLU A 943 -13.77 17.67 38.74
CA GLU A 943 -14.46 17.11 39.91
C GLU A 943 -14.92 18.21 40.89
N GLU A 944 -14.12 19.26 41.05
CA GLU A 944 -14.41 20.41 41.91
C GLU A 944 -15.62 21.25 41.48
N GLU A 945 -16.00 21.20 40.19
CA GLU A 945 -17.17 21.88 39.65
C GLU A 945 -18.38 20.95 39.48
N LEU A 946 -18.20 19.63 39.66
CA LEU A 946 -19.18 18.61 39.34
C LEU A 946 -20.41 18.68 40.25
N ASP A 947 -20.23 19.00 41.54
CA ASP A 947 -21.33 19.20 42.49
C ASP A 947 -22.22 20.39 42.07
N ALA A 948 -21.59 21.53 41.76
CA ALA A 948 -22.30 22.72 41.30
C ALA A 948 -22.97 22.50 39.93
N ALA A 949 -22.34 21.75 39.03
CA ALA A 949 -22.91 21.40 37.74
C ALA A 949 -24.13 20.48 37.88
N ALA A 950 -24.06 19.48 38.76
CA ALA A 950 -25.18 18.57 39.04
C ALA A 950 -26.38 19.31 39.65
N GLU A 951 -26.14 20.19 40.64
CA GLU A 951 -27.17 21.02 41.24
C GLU A 951 -27.80 21.97 40.21
N ARG A 952 -26.97 22.62 39.40
CA ARG A 952 -27.42 23.52 38.34
C ARG A 952 -28.24 22.80 37.27
N LEU A 953 -27.91 21.56 36.92
CA LEU A 953 -28.60 20.78 35.88
C LEU A 953 -29.72 19.89 36.42
N GLY A 954 -29.82 19.72 37.74
CA GLY A 954 -30.83 18.86 38.37
C GLY A 954 -30.56 17.36 38.24
N ALA A 955 -29.29 16.95 38.08
CA ALA A 955 -28.90 15.56 37.88
C ALA A 955 -28.79 14.78 39.19
N SER A 956 -29.21 13.51 39.17
CA SER A 956 -29.14 12.61 40.34
C SER A 956 -27.79 11.90 40.46
N GLU A 957 -27.08 11.71 39.35
CA GLU A 957 -25.81 11.00 39.30
C GLU A 957 -24.66 11.87 38.77
N LYS A 958 -23.45 11.59 39.25
CA LYS A 958 -22.26 12.40 38.99
C LYS A 958 -21.07 11.49 38.70
N TYR A 959 -20.35 11.79 37.63
CA TYR A 959 -19.22 11.00 37.19
C TYR A 959 -18.03 11.87 36.78
N ALA A 960 -16.83 11.53 37.25
CA ALA A 960 -15.58 12.16 36.80
C ALA A 960 -15.04 11.55 35.51
N ASP A 961 -15.53 10.35 35.16
CA ASP A 961 -15.07 9.53 34.04
C ASP A 961 -16.23 9.13 33.13
N TYR A 962 -16.06 9.35 31.82
CA TYR A 962 -17.12 9.17 30.83
C TYR A 962 -17.48 7.70 30.60
N GLU A 963 -16.48 6.82 30.51
CA GLU A 963 -16.70 5.38 30.34
C GLU A 963 -17.47 4.80 31.53
N THR A 964 -17.12 5.23 32.74
CA THR A 964 -17.82 4.86 33.98
C THR A 964 -19.27 5.33 33.96
N MET A 965 -19.55 6.55 33.49
CA MET A 965 -20.93 7.04 33.34
C MET A 965 -21.72 6.14 32.37
N LEU A 966 -21.17 5.86 31.18
CA LEU A 966 -21.83 5.00 30.18
C LEU A 966 -22.04 3.57 30.67
N ALA A 967 -21.19 3.07 31.56
CA ALA A 967 -21.25 1.69 32.06
C ALA A 967 -22.17 1.51 33.28
N ARG A 968 -22.39 2.56 34.08
CA ARG A 968 -23.09 2.46 35.38
C ARG A 968 -24.43 3.18 35.42
N SER A 969 -24.59 4.23 34.62
CA SER A 969 -25.82 5.00 34.56
C SER A 969 -26.76 4.43 33.50
N GLU A 970 -28.05 4.35 33.80
CA GLU A 970 -29.06 3.91 32.84
C GLU A 970 -29.42 5.07 31.90
N LEU A 971 -28.66 5.23 30.81
CA LEU A 971 -28.82 6.35 29.87
C LEU A 971 -29.47 5.92 28.57
N ASP A 972 -30.47 6.67 28.13
CA ASP A 972 -31.07 6.56 26.79
C ASP A 972 -30.36 7.49 25.80
N ALA A 973 -29.91 8.65 26.26
CA ALA A 973 -29.23 9.63 25.43
C ALA A 973 -28.08 10.34 26.16
N VAL A 974 -27.12 10.87 25.39
CA VAL A 974 -26.06 11.76 25.87
C VAL A 974 -25.99 13.05 25.06
N VAL A 975 -25.72 14.15 25.76
CA VAL A 975 -25.34 15.44 25.17
C VAL A 975 -23.85 15.64 25.40
N ILE A 976 -23.10 15.77 24.31
CA ILE A 976 -21.65 15.95 24.33
C ILE A 976 -21.33 17.44 24.16
N GLY A 977 -20.99 18.09 25.28
CA GLY A 977 -20.57 19.50 25.36
C GLY A 977 -19.11 19.65 25.77
N THR A 978 -18.25 18.74 25.32
CA THR A 978 -16.81 18.68 25.61
C THR A 978 -15.99 19.49 24.61
N PRO A 979 -14.66 19.56 24.73
CA PRO A 979 -13.81 20.13 23.68
C PRO A 979 -13.91 19.36 22.34
N MET A 980 -13.88 20.07 21.20
CA MET A 980 -14.20 19.50 19.87
C MET A 980 -13.44 18.23 19.45
N HIS A 981 -12.19 18.07 19.88
CA HIS A 981 -11.37 16.88 19.59
C HIS A 981 -11.81 15.60 20.33
N PHE A 982 -12.77 15.69 21.25
CA PHE A 982 -13.36 14.52 21.92
C PHE A 982 -14.72 14.12 21.34
N HIS A 983 -15.34 14.96 20.50
CA HIS A 983 -16.72 14.75 20.03
C HIS A 983 -16.90 13.40 19.33
N ALA A 984 -16.08 13.12 18.31
CA ALA A 984 -16.18 11.89 17.54
C ALA A 984 -15.96 10.64 18.41
N GLN A 985 -14.91 10.62 19.22
CA GLN A 985 -14.61 9.47 20.08
C GLN A 985 -15.75 9.19 21.07
N GLN A 986 -16.21 10.23 21.79
CA GLN A 986 -17.25 10.06 22.79
C GLN A 986 -18.59 9.67 22.15
N ALA A 987 -18.93 10.25 21.00
CA ALA A 987 -20.11 9.87 20.25
C ALA A 987 -20.07 8.41 19.79
N ILE A 988 -18.93 7.94 19.25
CA ILE A 988 -18.73 6.54 18.85
C ILE A 988 -18.94 5.59 20.04
N GLU A 989 -18.39 5.93 21.21
CA GLU A 989 -18.54 5.11 22.43
C GLU A 989 -20.00 4.98 22.88
N ALA A 990 -20.79 6.06 22.82
CA ALA A 990 -22.22 6.01 23.11
C ALA A 990 -23.01 5.23 22.04
N LEU A 991 -22.73 5.47 20.75
CA LEU A 991 -23.42 4.82 19.64
C LEU A 991 -23.20 3.31 19.61
N HIS A 992 -22.00 2.82 19.92
CA HIS A 992 -21.74 1.38 20.07
C HIS A 992 -22.58 0.70 21.17
N ARG A 993 -23.06 1.49 22.14
CA ARG A 993 -23.96 1.03 23.22
C ARG A 993 -25.43 1.27 22.89
N ASN A 994 -25.74 1.74 21.68
CA ASN A 994 -27.08 2.18 21.26
C ASN A 994 -27.67 3.29 22.14
N ILE A 995 -26.84 4.22 22.60
CA ILE A 995 -27.27 5.42 23.33
C ILE A 995 -27.35 6.58 22.33
N HIS A 996 -28.46 7.31 22.31
CA HIS A 996 -28.68 8.45 21.40
C HIS A 996 -27.68 9.58 21.68
N VAL A 997 -27.19 10.26 20.65
CA VAL A 997 -26.14 11.27 20.78
C VAL A 997 -26.57 12.60 20.18
N LEU A 998 -26.56 13.66 21.01
CA LEU A 998 -26.53 15.05 20.56
C LEU A 998 -25.12 15.60 20.80
N SER A 999 -24.41 15.98 19.74
CA SER A 999 -23.02 16.44 19.83
C SER A 999 -22.89 17.92 19.46
N GLU A 1000 -22.16 18.69 20.26
CA GLU A 1000 -21.75 20.06 19.90
C GLU A 1000 -20.93 20.09 18.61
N VAL A 1001 -20.82 21.29 18.01
CA VAL A 1001 -20.08 21.51 16.76
C VAL A 1001 -18.57 21.63 17.01
N THR A 1002 -17.70 21.09 16.16
CA THR A 1002 -17.94 20.31 14.92
C THR A 1002 -18.08 18.80 15.21
N ALA A 1003 -18.53 18.01 14.23
CA ALA A 1003 -18.71 16.56 14.43
C ALA A 1003 -17.40 15.80 14.71
N GLY A 1004 -16.27 16.29 14.20
CA GLY A 1004 -14.93 15.76 14.44
C GLY A 1004 -13.85 16.76 13.99
N VAL A 1005 -12.57 16.41 14.22
CA VAL A 1005 -11.42 17.27 13.87
C VAL A 1005 -10.54 16.70 12.75
N SER A 1006 -10.86 15.50 12.25
CA SER A 1006 -10.22 14.88 11.09
C SER A 1006 -11.24 14.10 10.24
N VAL A 1007 -10.89 13.86 8.97
CA VAL A 1007 -11.75 13.09 8.04
C VAL A 1007 -11.86 11.64 8.52
N GLU A 1008 -10.80 11.10 9.12
CA GLU A 1008 -10.76 9.75 9.69
C GLU A 1008 -11.69 9.60 10.89
N GLU A 1009 -11.71 10.56 11.80
CA GLU A 1009 -12.66 10.59 12.92
C GLU A 1009 -14.11 10.71 12.43
N CYS A 1010 -14.35 11.58 11.44
CA CYS A 1010 -15.66 11.76 10.82
C CYS A 1010 -16.15 10.46 10.16
N ARG A 1011 -15.26 9.74 9.48
CA ARG A 1011 -15.57 8.43 8.88
C ARG A 1011 -15.89 7.38 9.93
N ALA A 1012 -15.10 7.30 10.99
CA ALA A 1012 -15.36 6.39 12.11
C ALA A 1012 -16.71 6.69 12.79
N LEU A 1013 -17.04 7.97 12.94
CA LEU A 1013 -18.33 8.41 13.48
C LEU A 1013 -19.50 8.03 12.58
N VAL A 1014 -19.35 8.15 11.25
CA VAL A 1014 -20.37 7.71 10.28
C VAL A 1014 -20.63 6.21 10.38
N HIS A 1015 -19.59 5.38 10.46
CA HIS A 1015 -19.76 3.94 10.65
C HIS A 1015 -20.45 3.61 11.96
N ALA A 1016 -20.06 4.25 13.08
CA ALA A 1016 -20.66 4.02 14.38
C ALA A 1016 -22.14 4.43 14.40
N ALA A 1017 -22.48 5.59 13.82
CA ALA A 1017 -23.86 6.06 13.74
C ALA A 1017 -24.73 5.15 12.87
N THR A 1018 -24.18 4.66 11.74
CA THR A 1018 -24.93 3.81 10.82
C THR A 1018 -25.10 2.37 11.33
N SER A 1019 -24.14 1.90 12.12
CA SER A 1019 -24.20 0.57 12.76
C SER A 1019 -25.05 0.56 14.03
N SER A 1020 -25.35 1.74 14.59
CA SER A 1020 -26.16 1.89 15.80
C SER A 1020 -27.64 1.94 15.47
N LYS A 1021 -28.47 1.45 16.40
CA LYS A 1021 -29.91 1.73 16.39
C LYS A 1021 -30.23 3.12 16.95
N ALA A 1022 -29.25 3.76 17.56
CA ALA A 1022 -29.39 5.08 18.14
C ALA A 1022 -29.18 6.19 17.12
N ILE A 1023 -29.75 7.35 17.42
CA ILE A 1023 -29.70 8.54 16.56
C ILE A 1023 -28.48 9.38 16.94
N TYR A 1024 -27.72 9.82 15.94
CA TYR A 1024 -26.75 10.89 16.06
C TYR A 1024 -27.33 12.19 15.48
N MET A 1025 -27.22 13.28 16.23
CA MET A 1025 -27.57 14.64 15.78
C MET A 1025 -26.45 15.62 16.16
N MET A 1026 -26.09 16.52 15.25
CA MET A 1026 -25.17 17.63 15.55
C MET A 1026 -25.94 18.89 15.98
N ALA A 1027 -25.53 19.51 17.08
CA ALA A 1027 -26.17 20.66 17.72
C ALA A 1027 -25.76 21.99 17.04
N GLU A 1028 -26.19 22.19 15.79
CA GLU A 1028 -25.98 23.42 15.03
C GLU A 1028 -27.15 24.41 15.21
N ASN A 1029 -27.13 25.08 16.35
CA ASN A 1029 -28.17 25.98 16.85
C ASN A 1029 -28.48 27.20 15.95
N TYR A 1030 -27.55 27.69 15.12
CA TYR A 1030 -27.82 28.89 14.29
C TYR A 1030 -28.88 28.65 13.22
N THR A 1031 -29.07 27.38 12.81
CA THR A 1031 -30.12 26.99 11.86
C THR A 1031 -31.53 27.23 12.40
N TYR A 1032 -31.68 27.33 13.73
CA TYR A 1032 -32.94 27.52 14.45
C TYR A 1032 -33.24 28.97 14.83
N THR A 1033 -32.33 29.90 14.56
CA THR A 1033 -32.57 31.32 14.85
C THR A 1033 -33.75 31.83 14.03
N ARG A 1034 -34.55 32.71 14.63
CA ARG A 1034 -35.80 33.22 14.04
C ARG A 1034 -35.65 33.71 12.58
N PRO A 1035 -34.65 34.52 12.20
CA PRO A 1035 -34.47 34.94 10.81
C PRO A 1035 -34.13 33.78 9.88
N ASN A 1036 -33.28 32.84 10.31
CA ASN A 1036 -32.84 31.72 9.49
C ASN A 1036 -33.97 30.72 9.23
N VAL A 1037 -34.84 30.50 10.21
CA VAL A 1037 -36.04 29.66 10.06
C VAL A 1037 -37.05 30.30 9.10
N LEU A 1038 -37.22 31.63 9.16
CA LEU A 1038 -38.09 32.33 8.21
C LEU A 1038 -37.54 32.24 6.78
N VAL A 1039 -36.24 32.51 6.56
CA VAL A 1039 -35.62 32.38 5.24
C VAL A 1039 -35.75 30.94 4.71
N LYS A 1040 -35.53 29.93 5.56
CA LYS A 1040 -35.74 28.51 5.21
C LYS A 1040 -37.16 28.25 4.72
N GLU A 1041 -38.17 28.82 5.38
CA GLU A 1041 -39.57 28.66 4.99
C GLU A 1041 -39.89 29.38 3.67
N LEU A 1042 -39.33 30.57 3.44
CA LEU A 1042 -39.48 31.30 2.18
C LEU A 1042 -38.86 30.54 1.00
N VAL A 1043 -37.68 29.94 1.19
CA VAL A 1043 -37.04 29.05 0.23
C VAL A 1043 -37.89 27.80 0.00
N ARG A 1044 -38.38 27.14 1.06
CA ARG A 1044 -39.22 25.94 0.96
C ARG A 1044 -40.49 26.19 0.15
N ARG A 1045 -41.02 27.43 0.19
CA ARG A 1045 -42.15 27.87 -0.62
C ARG A 1045 -41.79 28.33 -2.04
N ASN A 1046 -40.54 28.13 -2.45
CA ASN A 1046 -40.01 28.46 -3.77
C ASN A 1046 -40.07 29.97 -4.10
N LEU A 1047 -40.05 30.85 -3.09
CA LEU A 1047 -40.13 32.31 -3.29
C LEU A 1047 -38.81 32.90 -3.79
N PHE A 1048 -37.69 32.24 -3.51
CA PHE A 1048 -36.37 32.58 -4.07
C PHE A 1048 -36.15 31.98 -5.47
N GLY A 1049 -37.04 31.10 -5.94
CA GLY A 1049 -36.78 30.24 -7.09
C GLY A 1049 -35.58 29.33 -6.85
N ASP A 1050 -34.88 28.95 -7.92
CA ASP A 1050 -33.62 28.20 -7.83
C ASP A 1050 -32.56 29.08 -7.16
N VAL A 1051 -32.09 28.64 -5.99
CA VAL A 1051 -30.99 29.27 -5.24
C VAL A 1051 -29.67 28.81 -5.85
N TYR A 1052 -28.78 29.75 -6.19
CA TYR A 1052 -27.50 29.42 -6.84
C TYR A 1052 -26.29 30.11 -6.20
N TYR A 1053 -26.50 31.03 -5.26
CA TYR A 1053 -25.42 31.72 -4.58
C TYR A 1053 -25.75 32.05 -3.12
N GLY A 1054 -24.74 31.97 -2.24
CA GLY A 1054 -24.87 32.36 -0.84
C GLY A 1054 -23.56 32.79 -0.18
N GLU A 1055 -23.66 33.59 0.88
CA GLU A 1055 -22.53 33.96 1.74
C GLU A 1055 -22.87 33.75 3.21
N GLY A 1056 -21.88 33.35 4.00
CA GLY A 1056 -22.01 33.16 5.44
C GLY A 1056 -20.73 33.54 6.18
N GLU A 1057 -20.86 34.20 7.34
CA GLU A 1057 -19.69 34.61 8.11
C GLU A 1057 -19.83 34.33 9.62
N TYR A 1058 -18.76 33.81 10.23
CA TYR A 1058 -18.62 33.66 11.69
C TYR A 1058 -17.46 34.52 12.17
N LEU A 1059 -17.80 35.65 12.79
CA LEU A 1059 -16.86 36.72 13.11
C LEU A 1059 -16.91 36.95 14.63
N HIS A 1060 -16.04 36.29 15.38
CA HIS A 1060 -16.09 36.25 16.82
C HIS A 1060 -14.69 36.32 17.42
N GLU A 1061 -14.33 37.46 17.99
CA GLU A 1061 -13.06 37.66 18.69
C GLU A 1061 -12.94 36.69 19.90
N LEU A 1062 -12.02 35.71 19.83
CA LEU A 1062 -11.88 34.64 20.82
C LEU A 1062 -10.67 34.78 21.76
N LYS A 1063 -9.85 35.84 21.69
CA LYS A 1063 -8.60 35.98 22.46
C LYS A 1063 -8.81 35.77 23.96
N ALA A 1064 -9.82 36.43 24.55
CA ALA A 1064 -10.12 36.26 25.97
C ALA A 1064 -10.61 34.82 26.29
N LEU A 1065 -11.42 34.24 25.41
CA LEU A 1065 -11.94 32.87 25.56
C LEU A 1065 -10.85 31.81 25.40
N ASN A 1066 -9.82 32.06 24.59
CA ASN A 1066 -8.65 31.20 24.43
C ASN A 1066 -7.86 31.05 25.74
N GLU A 1067 -7.86 32.07 26.61
CA GLU A 1067 -7.18 32.00 27.91
C GLU A 1067 -8.03 31.28 28.97
N ILE A 1068 -9.36 31.41 28.91
CA ILE A 1068 -10.31 30.73 29.80
C ILE A 1068 -10.43 29.25 29.43
N THR A 1069 -10.58 28.96 28.14
CA THR A 1069 -10.73 27.62 27.57
C THR A 1069 -9.54 27.27 26.69
N LYS A 1070 -8.43 26.89 27.35
CA LYS A 1070 -7.11 26.70 26.71
C LYS A 1070 -7.08 25.75 25.51
N TRP A 1071 -8.02 24.81 25.44
CA TRP A 1071 -8.13 23.90 24.29
C TRP A 1071 -8.44 24.64 22.98
N ARG A 1072 -9.17 25.78 23.04
CA ARG A 1072 -9.53 26.57 21.85
C ARG A 1072 -8.32 27.16 21.15
N ARG A 1073 -7.29 27.57 21.91
CA ARG A 1073 -6.01 28.03 21.35
C ARG A 1073 -5.33 26.97 20.49
N LYS A 1074 -5.50 25.69 20.83
CA LYS A 1074 -4.92 24.58 20.07
C LYS A 1074 -5.80 24.13 18.90
N TRP A 1075 -7.11 23.98 19.14
CA TRP A 1075 -7.97 23.27 18.20
C TRP A 1075 -8.85 24.19 17.35
N GLN A 1076 -9.21 25.36 17.85
CA GLN A 1076 -10.13 26.28 17.16
C GLN A 1076 -9.37 27.42 16.48
N THR A 1077 -8.39 28.03 17.16
CA THR A 1077 -7.52 29.09 16.60
C THR A 1077 -6.10 28.62 16.32
N GLY A 1078 -5.79 27.35 16.63
CA GLY A 1078 -4.47 26.74 16.42
C GLY A 1078 -4.38 25.84 15.19
N ILE A 1079 -5.38 25.87 14.31
CA ILE A 1079 -5.43 25.13 13.05
C ILE A 1079 -5.81 26.11 11.95
N ASP A 1080 -5.02 26.19 10.88
CA ASP A 1080 -5.25 27.15 9.80
C ASP A 1080 -6.37 26.74 8.84
N GLY A 1081 -7.13 27.71 8.33
CA GLY A 1081 -8.31 27.50 7.48
C GLY A 1081 -9.66 27.81 8.16
N VAL A 1082 -10.76 27.43 7.50
CA VAL A 1082 -12.15 27.73 7.91
C VAL A 1082 -12.74 26.54 8.67
N THR A 1083 -12.05 26.07 9.71
CA THR A 1083 -12.35 24.80 10.41
C THR A 1083 -13.58 24.85 11.32
N TYR A 1084 -14.03 26.04 11.71
CA TYR A 1084 -15.22 26.27 12.52
C TYR A 1084 -16.36 26.89 11.68
N CYS A 1085 -16.58 26.34 10.49
CA CYS A 1085 -17.52 26.89 9.49
C CYS A 1085 -18.99 26.55 9.74
N THR A 1086 -19.34 25.65 10.67
CA THR A 1086 -20.69 25.08 10.78
C THR A 1086 -21.75 26.16 11.00
N HIS A 1087 -21.48 27.16 11.83
CA HIS A 1087 -22.40 28.28 12.07
C HIS A 1087 -22.61 29.17 10.83
N SER A 1088 -21.63 29.25 9.93
CA SER A 1088 -21.70 30.04 8.69
C SER A 1088 -22.24 29.25 7.49
N LEU A 1089 -22.02 27.94 7.48
CA LEU A 1089 -22.39 27.07 6.36
C LEU A 1089 -23.72 26.33 6.61
N GLY A 1090 -24.01 25.99 7.87
CA GLY A 1090 -25.19 25.22 8.28
C GLY A 1090 -26.51 25.86 7.82
N PRO A 1091 -26.78 27.15 8.13
CA PRO A 1091 -27.98 27.83 7.65
C PRO A 1091 -28.11 27.83 6.12
N LEU A 1092 -27.00 28.03 5.38
CA LEU A 1092 -27.00 28.01 3.92
C LEU A 1092 -27.37 26.62 3.37
N LEU A 1093 -26.83 25.54 3.93
CA LEU A 1093 -27.18 24.17 3.55
C LEU A 1093 -28.64 23.85 3.89
N GLN A 1094 -29.18 24.39 4.99
CA GLN A 1094 -30.59 24.26 5.33
C GLN A 1094 -31.51 25.07 4.39
N TRP A 1095 -30.99 26.10 3.73
CA TRP A 1095 -31.65 26.84 2.64
C TRP A 1095 -31.38 26.25 1.25
N MET A 1096 -30.56 25.20 1.14
CA MET A 1096 -30.29 24.48 -0.10
C MET A 1096 -30.49 22.97 0.14
N PRO A 1097 -31.71 22.54 0.51
CA PRO A 1097 -31.94 21.18 0.98
C PRO A 1097 -31.58 20.14 -0.07
N GLY A 1098 -30.75 19.17 0.32
CA GLY A 1098 -30.26 18.10 -0.56
C GLY A 1098 -29.04 18.45 -1.40
N ASP A 1099 -28.54 19.69 -1.31
CA ASP A 1099 -27.28 20.10 -1.90
C ASP A 1099 -26.13 19.96 -0.89
N ARG A 1100 -24.90 19.87 -1.40
CA ARG A 1100 -23.69 19.76 -0.56
C ARG A 1100 -22.50 20.44 -1.24
N VAL A 1101 -21.52 20.81 -0.43
CA VAL A 1101 -20.24 21.32 -0.95
C VAL A 1101 -19.43 20.17 -1.53
N VAL A 1102 -19.12 20.19 -2.82
CA VAL A 1102 -18.30 19.17 -3.49
C VAL A 1102 -16.83 19.56 -3.61
N ARG A 1103 -16.51 20.86 -3.63
CA ARG A 1103 -15.12 21.35 -3.67
C ARG A 1103 -14.97 22.64 -2.88
N VAL A 1104 -13.78 22.88 -2.32
CA VAL A 1104 -13.45 24.11 -1.59
C VAL A 1104 -12.10 24.69 -2.02
N CYS A 1105 -12.00 26.02 -1.98
CA CYS A 1105 -10.77 26.80 -2.17
C CYS A 1105 -10.66 27.81 -1.02
N CYS A 1106 -9.59 27.76 -0.25
CA CYS A 1106 -9.43 28.51 1.01
C CYS A 1106 -8.19 29.41 0.97
N ALA A 1107 -8.36 30.67 1.37
CA ALA A 1107 -7.27 31.63 1.49
C ALA A 1107 -7.38 32.40 2.81
N GLY A 1108 -6.24 32.78 3.38
CA GLY A 1108 -6.16 33.55 4.62
C GLY A 1108 -5.55 34.94 4.41
N SER A 1109 -5.75 35.81 5.39
CA SER A 1109 -5.27 37.20 5.37
C SER A 1109 -3.81 37.36 5.80
N GLY A 1110 -3.15 36.30 6.25
CA GLY A 1110 -1.93 36.33 7.07
C GLY A 1110 -2.22 36.60 8.55
N HIS A 1111 -1.16 36.57 9.35
CA HIS A 1111 -1.17 36.79 10.80
C HIS A 1111 -0.84 38.25 11.15
N HIS A 1112 -1.83 39.00 11.65
CA HIS A 1112 -1.66 40.42 12.03
C HIS A 1112 -1.70 40.65 13.53
N TYR A 1113 -2.07 39.62 14.30
CA TYR A 1113 -2.05 39.62 15.75
C TYR A 1113 -0.94 38.71 16.32
N THR A 1114 -0.17 39.25 17.25
CA THR A 1114 0.76 38.49 18.09
C THR A 1114 0.26 38.53 19.53
N ASP A 1115 0.19 37.39 20.18
CA ASP A 1115 -0.33 37.30 21.55
C ASP A 1115 0.64 37.94 22.58
N PRO A 1116 0.20 38.21 23.83
CA PRO A 1116 1.06 38.84 24.84
C PRO A 1116 2.31 38.04 25.24
N ARG A 1117 2.41 36.76 24.84
CA ARG A 1117 3.58 35.90 25.05
C ARG A 1117 4.59 35.99 23.91
N GLY A 1118 4.23 36.64 22.80
CA GLY A 1118 5.04 36.75 21.59
C GLY A 1118 4.78 35.65 20.56
N ASP A 1119 3.76 34.80 20.78
CA ASP A 1119 3.41 33.72 19.85
C ASP A 1119 2.35 34.19 18.85
N GLN A 1120 2.39 33.66 17.63
CA GLN A 1120 1.31 33.78 16.66
C GLN A 1120 0.36 32.57 16.76
N TYR A 1121 -0.90 32.79 16.41
CA TYR A 1121 -1.84 31.69 16.18
C TYR A 1121 -1.57 31.06 14.83
N GLU A 1122 -1.80 29.76 14.67
CA GLU A 1122 -1.65 29.13 13.35
C GLU A 1122 -2.78 29.52 12.40
N ASN A 1123 -4.00 29.71 12.92
CA ASN A 1123 -5.10 30.26 12.13
C ASN A 1123 -4.81 31.72 11.77
N GLN A 1124 -4.86 32.03 10.47
CA GLN A 1124 -4.74 33.40 9.99
C GLN A 1124 -5.95 34.23 10.44
N ASP A 1125 -5.73 35.53 10.69
CA ASP A 1125 -6.70 36.40 11.38
C ASP A 1125 -8.12 36.34 10.77
N SER A 1126 -8.19 36.32 9.43
CA SER A 1126 -9.41 36.00 8.71
C SER A 1126 -9.14 35.04 7.55
N CYS A 1127 -9.92 33.96 7.49
CA CYS A 1127 -9.90 32.97 6.42
C CYS A 1127 -11.20 33.03 5.62
N VAL A 1128 -11.10 32.90 4.29
CA VAL A 1128 -12.22 32.85 3.35
C VAL A 1128 -12.13 31.55 2.57
N MET A 1129 -13.25 30.82 2.53
CA MET A 1129 -13.42 29.59 1.76
C MET A 1129 -14.51 29.80 0.71
N LEU A 1130 -14.16 29.59 -0.56
CA LEU A 1130 -15.13 29.42 -1.65
C LEU A 1130 -15.51 27.95 -1.75
N CYS A 1131 -16.81 27.69 -1.90
CA CYS A 1131 -17.42 26.37 -1.94
C CYS A 1131 -18.14 26.21 -3.27
N GLN A 1132 -17.81 25.18 -4.03
CA GLN A 1132 -18.59 24.73 -5.18
C GLN A 1132 -19.60 23.69 -4.70
N MET A 1133 -20.87 23.93 -5.01
CA MET A 1133 -21.99 23.06 -4.62
C MET A 1133 -22.21 21.94 -5.64
N ALA A 1134 -22.82 20.83 -5.24
CA ALA A 1134 -23.15 19.71 -6.14
C ALA A 1134 -24.13 20.13 -7.24
N SER A 1135 -25.04 21.06 -6.93
CA SER A 1135 -25.95 21.69 -7.89
C SER A 1135 -25.26 22.59 -8.94
N GLY A 1136 -23.98 22.92 -8.74
CA GLY A 1136 -23.26 23.93 -9.52
C GLY A 1136 -23.32 25.35 -8.94
N GLY A 1137 -24.04 25.56 -7.83
CA GLY A 1137 -24.06 26.82 -7.09
C GLY A 1137 -22.71 27.17 -6.43
N LEU A 1138 -22.58 28.42 -5.98
CA LEU A 1138 -21.36 28.93 -5.35
C LEU A 1138 -21.65 29.53 -3.97
N VAL A 1139 -20.89 29.13 -2.96
CA VAL A 1139 -21.00 29.66 -1.59
C VAL A 1139 -19.68 30.27 -1.13
N LYS A 1140 -19.72 31.41 -0.43
CA LYS A 1140 -18.55 32.04 0.20
C LYS A 1140 -18.69 32.02 1.71
N ILE A 1141 -17.74 31.38 2.40
CA ILE A 1141 -17.68 31.35 3.86
C ILE A 1141 -16.50 32.17 4.35
N ARG A 1142 -16.70 33.00 5.37
CA ARG A 1142 -15.63 33.69 6.08
C ARG A 1142 -15.64 33.34 7.57
N VAL A 1143 -14.49 32.93 8.09
CA VAL A 1143 -14.27 32.78 9.53
C VAL A 1143 -13.20 33.77 9.98
N ASP A 1144 -13.45 34.44 11.10
CA ASP A 1144 -12.57 35.45 11.68
C ASP A 1144 -12.70 35.36 13.20
N MET A 1145 -11.67 34.83 13.86
CA MET A 1145 -11.69 34.56 15.30
C MET A 1145 -10.70 35.40 16.10
N LEU A 1146 -9.90 36.24 15.42
CA LEU A 1146 -8.76 36.93 16.01
C LEU A 1146 -8.78 38.45 15.80
N SER A 1147 -9.49 38.96 14.78
CA SER A 1147 -9.50 40.40 14.51
C SER A 1147 -10.12 41.20 15.66
N GLU A 1148 -9.63 42.42 15.91
CA GLU A 1148 -10.26 43.33 16.87
C GLU A 1148 -11.57 43.89 16.31
N ARG A 1149 -12.69 43.26 16.71
CA ARG A 1149 -14.01 43.61 16.19
C ARG A 1149 -15.15 43.19 17.12
N PRO A 1150 -16.34 43.80 16.97
CA PRO A 1150 -17.56 43.28 17.57
C PRO A 1150 -17.93 41.89 17.03
N HIS A 1151 -18.50 41.07 17.90
CA HIS A 1151 -19.05 39.75 17.58
C HIS A 1151 -20.21 39.87 16.57
N ALA A 1152 -20.13 39.12 15.47
CA ALA A 1152 -21.13 39.05 14.41
C ALA A 1152 -21.16 37.64 13.78
N THR A 1153 -22.25 36.91 14.03
CA THR A 1153 -22.43 35.51 13.60
C THR A 1153 -23.71 35.27 12.81
N GLY A 1154 -24.47 36.34 12.55
CA GLY A 1154 -25.69 36.34 11.75
C GLY A 1154 -25.49 36.95 10.36
N ASN A 1155 -24.27 36.95 9.83
CA ASN A 1155 -23.93 37.61 8.58
C ASN A 1155 -24.15 36.65 7.40
N PHE A 1156 -25.28 36.81 6.72
CA PHE A 1156 -25.70 35.93 5.64
C PHE A 1156 -26.18 36.73 4.42
N GLN A 1157 -25.96 36.14 3.25
CA GLN A 1157 -26.56 36.58 2.00
C GLN A 1157 -27.04 35.36 1.23
N LEU A 1158 -28.16 35.49 0.52
CA LEU A 1158 -28.69 34.45 -0.35
C LEU A 1158 -29.17 35.07 -1.66
N GLN A 1159 -28.93 34.38 -2.76
CA GLN A 1159 -29.40 34.76 -4.08
C GLN A 1159 -30.02 33.55 -4.78
N GLY A 1160 -31.25 33.74 -5.25
CA GLY A 1160 -31.92 32.85 -6.17
C GLY A 1160 -32.44 33.58 -7.39
N THR A 1161 -33.07 32.82 -8.30
CA THR A 1161 -33.60 33.35 -9.57
C THR A 1161 -34.77 34.32 -9.40
N LYS A 1162 -35.45 34.28 -8.25
CA LYS A 1162 -36.63 35.12 -7.95
C LYS A 1162 -36.49 35.95 -6.67
N GLY A 1163 -35.35 35.90 -5.99
CA GLY A 1163 -35.20 36.64 -4.75
C GLY A 1163 -33.78 36.73 -4.23
N CYS A 1164 -33.56 37.69 -3.33
CA CYS A 1164 -32.31 37.85 -2.61
C CYS A 1164 -32.56 38.28 -1.17
N TYR A 1165 -31.64 37.89 -0.28
CA TYR A 1165 -31.68 38.16 1.14
C TYR A 1165 -30.33 38.71 1.61
N GLU A 1166 -30.36 39.73 2.45
CA GLU A 1166 -29.19 40.28 3.12
C GLU A 1166 -29.47 40.48 4.61
N SER A 1167 -28.65 39.86 5.46
CA SER A 1167 -28.79 40.04 6.89
C SER A 1167 -28.24 41.38 7.37
N ALA A 1168 -28.71 41.81 8.52
CA ALA A 1168 -28.22 43.01 9.18
C ALA A 1168 -26.74 42.83 9.61
N ARG A 1169 -25.88 43.77 9.23
CA ARG A 1169 -24.44 43.76 9.59
C ARG A 1169 -24.14 44.41 10.95
N THR A 1170 -25.14 45.00 11.59
CA THR A 1170 -25.04 45.67 12.89
C THR A 1170 -26.13 45.18 13.83
N ARG A 1171 -25.83 45.10 15.12
CA ARG A 1171 -26.81 44.73 16.15
C ARG A 1171 -28.00 45.69 16.12
N GLY A 1172 -29.22 45.16 15.98
CA GLY A 1172 -30.45 45.95 15.84
C GLY A 1172 -30.69 46.54 14.45
N GLY A 1173 -29.86 46.19 13.46
CA GLY A 1173 -30.12 46.52 12.06
C GLY A 1173 -31.25 45.67 11.47
N VAL A 1174 -31.76 46.10 10.32
CA VAL A 1174 -32.87 45.46 9.61
C VAL A 1174 -32.33 44.38 8.67
N ASN A 1175 -32.92 43.19 8.74
CA ASN A 1175 -32.72 42.12 7.76
C ASN A 1175 -33.54 42.44 6.52
N ARG A 1176 -32.93 42.41 5.33
CA ARG A 1176 -33.58 42.82 4.09
C ARG A 1176 -33.83 41.64 3.19
N VAL A 1177 -34.97 41.65 2.51
CA VAL A 1177 -35.31 40.66 1.50
C VAL A 1177 -35.96 41.34 0.30
N TRP A 1178 -35.75 40.77 -0.88
CA TRP A 1178 -36.46 41.13 -2.09
C TRP A 1178 -36.94 39.83 -2.74
N LEU A 1179 -38.23 39.76 -3.05
CA LEU A 1179 -38.88 38.59 -3.65
C LEU A 1179 -39.73 39.07 -4.82
N ALA A 1180 -39.45 38.58 -6.03
CA ALA A 1180 -40.09 39.06 -7.26
C ALA A 1180 -41.61 39.02 -7.19
N ASP A 1181 -42.17 37.95 -6.61
CA ASP A 1181 -43.61 37.69 -6.54
C ASP A 1181 -44.32 38.46 -5.40
N ILE A 1182 -43.59 39.03 -4.42
CA ILE A 1182 -44.16 39.81 -3.29
C ILE A 1182 -43.93 41.30 -3.49
N CYS A 1183 -42.78 41.68 -4.05
CA CYS A 1183 -42.42 43.07 -4.31
C CYS A 1183 -43.05 43.63 -5.60
N ASP A 1184 -43.93 42.87 -6.29
CA ASP A 1184 -44.57 43.22 -7.56
C ASP A 1184 -43.57 43.72 -8.63
N GLY A 1185 -42.37 43.12 -8.69
CA GLY A 1185 -41.30 43.54 -9.60
C GLY A 1185 -40.67 44.91 -9.33
N LYS A 1186 -41.02 45.58 -8.23
CA LYS A 1186 -40.33 46.82 -7.78
C LYS A 1186 -38.94 46.49 -7.30
N ASN A 1187 -37.94 47.27 -7.71
CA ASN A 1187 -36.53 47.09 -7.31
C ASN A 1187 -36.25 47.71 -5.93
N GLU A 1188 -37.02 47.33 -4.91
CA GLU A 1188 -36.95 47.89 -3.56
C GLU A 1188 -36.91 46.77 -2.50
N TRP A 1189 -35.95 46.88 -1.57
CA TRP A 1189 -35.85 45.96 -0.43
C TRP A 1189 -37.01 46.18 0.56
N ILE A 1190 -37.53 45.07 1.12
CA ILE A 1190 -38.46 45.09 2.24
C ILE A 1190 -37.80 44.54 3.52
N ASP A 1191 -38.37 44.84 4.67
CA ASP A 1191 -37.94 44.26 5.94
C ASP A 1191 -38.36 42.78 5.97
N LEU A 1192 -37.45 41.88 6.34
CA LEU A 1192 -37.78 40.46 6.49
C LEU A 1192 -38.93 40.25 7.51
N THR A 1193 -39.03 41.11 8.52
CA THR A 1193 -40.08 41.03 9.54
C THR A 1193 -41.48 41.30 9.01
N ASP A 1194 -41.61 42.02 7.89
CA ASP A 1194 -42.90 42.25 7.22
C ASP A 1194 -43.53 40.94 6.71
N LEU A 1195 -42.73 39.88 6.56
CA LEU A 1195 -43.17 38.57 6.09
C LEU A 1195 -43.50 37.58 7.23
N GLU A 1196 -43.30 37.96 8.50
CA GLU A 1196 -43.46 37.02 9.61
C GLU A 1196 -44.89 36.54 9.79
N GLU A 1197 -45.89 37.41 9.61
CA GLU A 1197 -47.31 37.07 9.78
C GLU A 1197 -47.73 35.91 8.86
N ASP A 1198 -47.31 35.97 7.60
CA ASP A 1198 -47.70 35.02 6.57
C ASP A 1198 -46.83 33.75 6.55
N TYR A 1199 -45.54 33.89 6.89
CA TYR A 1199 -44.54 32.88 6.59
C TYR A 1199 -43.76 32.35 7.80
N LEU A 1200 -43.79 32.99 8.97
CA LEU A 1200 -43.04 32.46 10.13
C LEU A 1200 -43.63 31.10 10.56
N PRO A 1201 -42.84 30.01 10.71
CA PRO A 1201 -43.37 28.72 11.14
C PRO A 1201 -43.97 28.74 12.55
N ASP A 1202 -44.93 27.85 12.81
CA ASP A 1202 -45.68 27.80 14.08
C ASP A 1202 -44.78 27.69 15.32
N MET A 1203 -43.61 27.03 15.20
CA MET A 1203 -42.61 26.93 16.27
C MET A 1203 -42.13 28.30 16.80
N TRP A 1204 -42.15 29.33 15.95
CA TRP A 1204 -41.71 30.70 16.27
C TRP A 1204 -42.85 31.72 16.34
N ARG A 1205 -44.08 31.37 15.92
CA ARG A 1205 -45.25 32.24 16.03
C ARG A 1205 -45.67 32.48 17.48
N ASN A 1206 -45.60 31.45 18.32
CA ASN A 1206 -45.92 31.51 19.74
C ASN A 1206 -44.81 30.84 20.58
N PRO A 1207 -43.60 31.42 20.63
CA PRO A 1207 -42.48 30.79 21.32
C PRO A 1207 -42.76 30.75 22.83
N SER A 1208 -42.41 29.63 23.48
CA SER A 1208 -42.51 29.52 24.94
C SER A 1208 -41.60 30.53 25.62
N GLU A 1209 -41.89 30.90 26.87
CA GLU A 1209 -41.02 31.78 27.65
C GLU A 1209 -39.61 31.15 27.82
N ALA A 1210 -39.53 29.83 27.84
CA ALA A 1210 -38.28 29.07 27.83
C ALA A 1210 -37.51 29.26 26.50
N ALA A 1211 -38.18 29.20 25.35
CA ALA A 1211 -37.58 29.42 24.04
C ALA A 1211 -37.01 30.85 23.89
N LEU A 1212 -37.73 31.87 24.40
CA LEU A 1212 -37.29 33.26 24.35
C LEU A 1212 -36.07 33.55 25.25
N LYS A 1213 -35.92 32.80 26.33
CA LYS A 1213 -34.81 32.94 27.30
C LYS A 1213 -33.63 32.02 27.01
N ALA A 1214 -33.77 31.09 26.07
CA ALA A 1214 -32.70 30.16 25.69
C ALA A 1214 -31.56 30.87 24.96
N GLY A 1215 -30.37 30.27 25.01
CA GLY A 1215 -29.16 30.81 24.40
C GLY A 1215 -29.29 31.00 22.87
N HIS A 1216 -28.42 31.84 22.32
CA HIS A 1216 -28.28 32.06 20.87
C HIS A 1216 -29.60 32.42 20.15
N GLY A 1217 -30.43 33.23 20.78
CA GLY A 1217 -31.68 33.71 20.18
C GLY A 1217 -32.75 32.62 20.05
N GLY A 1218 -32.73 31.62 20.94
CA GLY A 1218 -33.70 30.52 21.02
C GLY A 1218 -33.25 29.22 20.34
N GLY A 1219 -32.13 29.22 19.61
CA GLY A 1219 -31.67 28.05 18.87
C GLY A 1219 -31.39 26.82 19.74
N ASP A 1220 -30.75 27.04 20.90
CA ASP A 1220 -30.42 25.98 21.88
C ASP A 1220 -31.68 25.23 22.40
N TYR A 1221 -32.85 25.87 22.34
CA TYR A 1221 -34.11 25.27 22.74
C TYR A 1221 -34.64 24.33 21.68
N PHE A 1222 -34.75 24.82 20.44
CA PHE A 1222 -35.40 24.09 19.35
C PHE A 1222 -34.58 22.88 18.86
N GLU A 1223 -33.25 22.93 18.92
CA GLU A 1223 -32.41 21.77 18.56
C GLU A 1223 -32.64 20.57 19.50
N ILE A 1224 -32.88 20.83 20.80
CA ILE A 1224 -33.21 19.78 21.77
C ILE A 1224 -34.62 19.25 21.55
N MET A 1225 -35.57 20.13 21.18
CA MET A 1225 -36.91 19.69 20.82
C MET A 1225 -36.85 18.70 19.66
N ASP A 1226 -36.15 19.06 18.59
CA ASP A 1226 -36.03 18.22 17.40
C ASP A 1226 -35.28 16.91 17.71
N PHE A 1227 -34.28 16.95 18.59
CA PHE A 1227 -33.57 15.74 19.02
C PHE A 1227 -34.51 14.76 19.75
N ILE A 1228 -35.30 15.24 20.71
CA ILE A 1228 -36.27 14.41 21.46
C ILE A 1228 -37.36 13.89 20.52
N GLN A 1229 -37.90 14.73 19.64
CA GLN A 1229 -38.90 14.33 18.66
C GLN A 1229 -38.36 13.29 17.66
N SER A 1230 -37.08 13.40 17.27
CA SER A 1230 -36.42 12.42 16.41
C SER A 1230 -36.30 11.07 17.10
N ILE A 1231 -35.92 11.03 18.38
CA ILE A 1231 -35.85 9.80 19.19
C ILE A 1231 -37.23 9.13 19.29
N ASN A 1232 -38.28 9.94 19.49
CA ASN A 1232 -39.65 9.45 19.56
C ASN A 1232 -40.22 9.01 18.18
N GLY A 1233 -39.49 9.24 17.08
CA GLY A 1233 -39.95 8.95 15.72
C GLY A 1233 -41.03 9.92 15.21
N GLU A 1234 -41.18 11.09 15.83
CA GLU A 1234 -42.17 12.11 15.46
C GLU A 1234 -41.72 12.89 14.22
N ILE A 1235 -40.40 13.12 14.07
CA ILE A 1235 -39.79 13.80 12.93
C ILE A 1235 -38.54 13.04 12.45
N ALA A 1236 -38.12 13.30 11.21
CA ALA A 1236 -36.80 12.88 10.74
C ALA A 1236 -35.72 13.77 11.37
N CYS A 1237 -34.56 13.20 11.69
CA CYS A 1237 -33.45 13.94 12.27
C CYS A 1237 -32.99 15.06 11.31
N PRO A 1238 -33.05 16.34 11.71
CA PRO A 1238 -32.84 17.46 10.79
C PRO A 1238 -31.37 17.71 10.47
N ILE A 1239 -30.46 17.36 11.37
CA ILE A 1239 -29.00 17.44 11.20
C ILE A 1239 -28.42 16.09 11.66
N GLY A 1240 -28.79 15.06 10.90
CA GLY A 1240 -28.30 13.70 11.10
C GLY A 1240 -26.82 13.58 10.74
N ILE A 1241 -26.33 12.36 10.72
CA ILE A 1241 -24.91 12.10 10.54
C ILE A 1241 -24.35 12.68 9.23
N HIS A 1242 -25.08 12.57 8.11
CA HIS A 1242 -24.59 13.06 6.81
C HIS A 1242 -24.68 14.58 6.68
N GLU A 1243 -25.74 15.19 7.20
CA GLU A 1243 -25.87 16.65 7.26
C GLU A 1243 -24.78 17.25 8.14
N ALA A 1244 -24.43 16.58 9.26
CA ALA A 1244 -23.31 16.97 10.11
C ALA A 1244 -21.97 16.91 9.36
N MET A 1245 -21.78 15.90 8.50
CA MET A 1245 -20.59 15.80 7.65
C MET A 1245 -20.57 16.87 6.55
N ASP A 1246 -21.70 17.15 5.91
CA ASP A 1246 -21.80 18.20 4.88
C ASP A 1246 -21.45 19.59 5.46
N MET A 1247 -21.66 19.80 6.77
CA MET A 1247 -21.24 21.01 7.49
C MET A 1247 -19.79 20.98 7.99
N THR A 1248 -19.25 19.80 8.33
CA THR A 1248 -17.94 19.65 8.98
C THR A 1248 -16.80 19.44 7.98
N LEU A 1249 -16.98 18.57 6.98
CA LEU A 1249 -15.92 18.19 6.04
C LEU A 1249 -15.39 19.35 5.20
N PRO A 1250 -16.21 20.31 4.72
CA PRO A 1250 -15.68 21.48 4.00
C PRO A 1250 -14.64 22.25 4.82
N GLY A 1251 -14.91 22.45 6.11
CA GLY A 1251 -13.98 23.10 7.03
C GLY A 1251 -12.68 22.32 7.21
N LEU A 1252 -12.73 20.98 7.25
CA LEU A 1252 -11.54 20.13 7.34
C LEU A 1252 -10.70 20.17 6.04
N ILE A 1253 -11.34 20.15 4.88
CA ILE A 1253 -10.64 20.23 3.59
C ILE A 1253 -10.08 21.63 3.33
N SER A 1254 -10.70 22.67 3.89
CA SER A 1254 -10.19 24.05 3.82
C SER A 1254 -8.75 24.19 4.38
N GLN A 1255 -8.38 23.36 5.37
CA GLN A 1255 -7.02 23.32 5.94
C GLN A 1255 -6.00 22.85 4.91
N GLN A 1256 -6.38 21.86 4.10
CA GLN A 1256 -5.51 21.35 3.04
C GLN A 1256 -5.40 22.36 1.90
N SER A 1257 -6.50 23.06 1.61
CA SER A 1257 -6.55 24.06 0.55
C SER A 1257 -5.67 25.26 0.85
N ILE A 1258 -5.72 25.78 2.08
CA ILE A 1258 -4.89 26.93 2.49
C ILE A 1258 -3.39 26.57 2.53
N VAL A 1259 -3.04 25.33 2.89
CA VAL A 1259 -1.65 24.82 2.83
C VAL A 1259 -1.16 24.63 1.39
N GLN A 1260 -2.08 24.47 0.43
CA GLN A 1260 -1.79 24.34 -1.01
C GLN A 1260 -2.03 25.67 -1.75
N ASP A 1261 -1.76 26.80 -1.10
CA ASP A 1261 -1.88 28.15 -1.67
C ASP A 1261 -3.26 28.44 -2.31
N GLY A 1262 -4.33 27.93 -1.69
CA GLY A 1262 -5.71 28.11 -2.14
C GLY A 1262 -6.12 27.20 -3.30
N ALA A 1263 -5.52 26.02 -3.44
CA ALA A 1263 -5.96 25.03 -4.42
C ALA A 1263 -7.42 24.60 -4.20
N TRP A 1264 -8.17 24.36 -5.29
CA TRP A 1264 -9.49 23.75 -5.23
C TRP A 1264 -9.39 22.26 -4.91
N LEU A 1265 -9.92 21.85 -3.76
CA LEU A 1265 -9.87 20.47 -3.26
C LEU A 1265 -11.28 19.89 -3.11
N ASP A 1266 -11.41 18.60 -3.36
CA ASP A 1266 -12.71 17.92 -3.29
C ASP A 1266 -13.10 17.63 -1.83
N VAL A 1267 -14.38 17.81 -1.52
CA VAL A 1267 -14.97 17.47 -0.22
C VAL A 1267 -15.56 16.07 -0.30
N PRO A 1268 -15.06 15.12 0.51
CA PRO A 1268 -15.57 13.75 0.53
C PRO A 1268 -17.08 13.69 0.75
N ASP A 1269 -17.75 12.74 0.09
CA ASP A 1269 -19.14 12.44 0.37
C ASP A 1269 -19.23 11.43 1.51
N SER A 1270 -19.81 11.81 2.63
CA SER A 1270 -19.96 10.90 3.78
C SER A 1270 -20.92 9.76 3.53
N ARG A 1271 -21.84 9.90 2.56
CA ARG A 1271 -22.84 8.88 2.24
C ARG A 1271 -22.20 7.66 1.60
N SER A 1272 -21.08 7.83 0.90
CA SER A 1272 -20.30 6.72 0.36
C SER A 1272 -19.53 5.93 1.42
N TRP A 1273 -19.53 6.36 2.69
CA TRP A 1273 -18.86 5.65 3.78
C TRP A 1273 -19.77 4.60 4.43
N ILE A 1274 -21.08 4.59 4.16
CA ILE A 1274 -21.98 3.56 4.72
C ILE A 1274 -21.70 2.17 4.14
N GLU A 1275 -21.13 2.13 2.93
CA GLU A 1275 -20.84 0.89 2.19
C GLU A 1275 -19.42 0.37 2.43
N GLU A 1276 -18.63 1.08 3.25
CA GLU A 1276 -17.27 0.67 3.63
C GLU A 1276 -17.24 -0.28 4.82
#